data_AF-A0AAE0BKP3-F1
#
_entry.id   AF-A0AAE0BKP3-F1
#
_cell.length_a   1.000
_cell.length_b   1.000
_cell.length_c   1.000
_cell.angle_alpha   90.00
_cell.angle_beta   90.00
_cell.angle_gamma   90.00
#
_symmetry.space_group_name_H-M   'P 1'
#
loop_
_entity.id
_entity.type
_entity.pdbx_description
1 polymer ?
#
loop_
_entity_poly.entity_id
_entity_poly.type
_entity_poly.pdbx_seq_one_letter_code
_entity_poly.pdbx_strand_id
1 'polypeptide(L)'
;MVLPETIRAALAKAEAEKNGDLLEDAFQSLQHSLQSGSRDRVGYKTLVICAETALKVGYVDIAEESLKAYDLESRRYQSAGEAVTPVEGPDQFLCRAFYAKALVASERAYSLKGEDLVLATLNAIKFILDGLNIAMNIPRYTFLIYNASVIYWRVSRILQRDKLRQRLLPSMETIMKALEKVPEQHEWKVQNQMNLALCYQDAGKTQQALQTASEAFNIANSSVSKLVYQTTSLKVHLGGGTDASEPAAAVLSNLQKLRSGGSKMTAAALESELLEGWKKMDPFAGTKGASIRGADLEVVSEIGWVAAVMSLEHPDHPGLPDLAGQCAARSLQSKTLQPRARAELTSIQLSLILLGKKKDKLIPETIMVHQQAIKRLDSLLGSFVRLEDAGGIQDLCILMWNAGLLLLQRNLRKSVQQPFASGLTALENIASPLHRLRVLMHLELAWCYMAEDMLTKADKQVAKALVLDYTASKAEQDQSGYTRPLDYFLLPLQKFINLKTSIYDTPEGGQEQALLLVEQAKEATQKTVKADVLQRAVEKLEVLEPVLLNAEGMTDDEKFRAKNLHRERSILWGEIVKVAWGAKLAKLTHQVAGQVLAAKWDTVNDKAMVLLQAEVSLIDAEACVALLLEKDVEPVPVAVLPAPPPEEDEEDEDEDAPPALVHGSREELQTRACTGMVDSMKLGSSIGESWIVMNAGISGWNYYIHLVKAMRYAELHALWEPLFEGLQALADVDQGLLCNFADTLACCWEHKFLMRVAPEGSSMNYRQLAPPKGELAMGTEELEQAIKVCDGAIRRAEPQFKRRLVATLARLKAVAGQGPPPAENGQGEEINRAISCIEVLLQTDGSAAANTRQDALTGAVQALESAAEVDVQLWSKLAKGALAMGEYASAISAAQKAVSTLPEDVNENSVDELEELQPDQEKWFWLAVAEVVHGKGLVALLRPELQDHHALERLKQKALEHFVNAILYGVVAGPRKDVVDHAARCLWNTSMTFMQSRASRAMLLTPLRKGTHLLRRVRIDPSLRANLYYCLLQVLLASQLPAFTLPSLNTPFQGIGRERRGVSTEALLDANMWEEGLSTAETALRNVPMNMQLELWELKAEILSKSLLAGHGGQGKKPQGNVFALDKMETLKDHPEQFQAKVWAYLAANSPSRYEQFMAHKNAVDVLEGQPQLQVEYMVEFGIWMYDSGQPAEDTQDMLLTASEILMDPPLEETNPEDQDDDDSRSVRSRTSTNSKVSRSTSRTNKKKALGGRSPSKRGSTGGSPHRGSRDSRIILGE
;
A
#
# COMPACT_ATOMS: atom_id res chain seq x y z
N MET A 1 67.23 -47.53 -17.85
CA MET A 1 67.17 -46.74 -19.10
C MET A 1 65.83 -47.03 -19.75
N VAL A 2 65.01 -46.00 -19.92
CA VAL A 2 63.60 -46.12 -20.33
C VAL A 2 63.55 -45.93 -21.85
N LEU A 3 63.13 -46.96 -22.59
CA LEU A 3 63.03 -46.93 -24.06
C LEU A 3 61.98 -45.89 -24.50
N PRO A 4 62.13 -45.18 -25.63
CA PRO A 4 61.13 -44.20 -26.10
C PRO A 4 59.69 -44.74 -26.22
N GLU A 5 59.54 -46.05 -26.44
CA GLU A 5 58.24 -46.73 -26.48
C GLU A 5 57.57 -46.82 -25.11
N THR A 6 58.35 -46.98 -24.04
CA THR A 6 57.82 -47.05 -22.66
C THR A 6 57.29 -45.68 -22.19
N ILE A 7 57.93 -44.57 -22.58
CA ILE A 7 57.39 -43.22 -22.33
C ILE A 7 56.11 -42.99 -23.12
N ARG A 8 56.04 -43.42 -24.39
CA ARG A 8 54.79 -43.32 -25.18
C ARG A 8 53.65 -44.15 -24.60
N ALA A 9 53.94 -45.35 -24.10
CA ALA A 9 52.95 -46.18 -23.41
C ALA A 9 52.46 -45.54 -22.11
N ALA A 10 53.36 -44.92 -21.34
CA ALA A 10 53.00 -44.17 -20.13
C ALA A 10 52.11 -42.96 -20.45
N LEU A 11 52.44 -42.17 -21.48
CA LEU A 11 51.62 -41.04 -21.95
C LEU A 11 50.24 -41.50 -22.45
N ALA A 12 50.18 -42.62 -23.18
CA ALA A 12 48.90 -43.19 -23.63
C ALA A 12 48.04 -43.68 -22.45
N LYS A 13 48.66 -44.26 -21.42
CA LYS A 13 47.98 -44.66 -20.18
C LYS A 13 47.46 -43.45 -19.41
N ALA A 14 48.27 -42.39 -19.28
CA ALA A 14 47.88 -41.14 -18.65
C ALA A 14 46.68 -40.49 -19.36
N GLU A 15 46.66 -40.50 -20.70
CA GLU A 15 45.51 -40.02 -21.48
C GLU A 15 44.24 -40.88 -21.25
N ALA A 16 44.37 -42.21 -21.28
CA ALA A 16 43.25 -43.13 -21.11
C ALA A 16 42.60 -43.05 -19.71
N GLU A 17 43.42 -42.90 -18.67
CA GLU A 17 42.96 -42.78 -17.28
C GLU A 17 42.67 -41.33 -16.87
N LYS A 18 42.96 -40.35 -17.73
CA LYS A 18 42.94 -38.91 -17.43
C LYS A 18 43.66 -38.57 -16.12
N ASN A 19 44.80 -39.21 -15.88
CA ASN A 19 45.53 -39.14 -14.62
C ASN A 19 46.72 -38.19 -14.74
N GLY A 20 46.74 -37.13 -13.92
CA GLY A 20 47.79 -36.12 -13.89
C GLY A 20 49.12 -36.63 -13.33
N ASP A 21 49.09 -37.47 -12.30
CA ASP A 21 50.31 -37.98 -11.66
C ASP A 21 51.11 -38.86 -12.63
N LEU A 22 50.41 -39.70 -13.39
CA LEU A 22 51.03 -40.52 -14.45
C LEU A 22 51.60 -39.70 -15.59
N LEU A 23 51.01 -38.53 -15.88
CA LEU A 23 51.51 -37.60 -16.88
C LEU A 23 52.79 -36.91 -16.37
N GLU A 24 52.81 -36.48 -15.11
CA GLU A 24 54.00 -35.89 -14.48
C GLU A 24 55.17 -36.88 -14.45
N ASP A 25 54.94 -38.13 -14.05
CA ASP A 25 55.95 -39.20 -14.06
C ASP A 25 56.51 -39.46 -15.47
N ALA A 26 55.62 -39.50 -16.46
CA ALA A 26 55.99 -39.67 -17.87
C ALA A 26 56.78 -38.47 -18.41
N PHE A 27 56.41 -37.25 -17.98
CA PHE A 27 57.09 -36.01 -18.35
C PHE A 27 58.48 -35.90 -17.73
N GLN A 28 58.64 -36.23 -16.44
CA GLN A 28 59.94 -36.29 -15.77
C GLN A 28 60.86 -37.33 -16.42
N SER A 29 60.33 -38.51 -16.74
CA SER A 29 61.07 -39.56 -17.47
C SER A 29 61.54 -39.08 -18.85
N LEU A 30 60.71 -38.28 -19.51
CA LEU A 30 61.02 -37.65 -20.80
C LEU A 30 62.09 -36.55 -20.66
N GLN A 31 62.02 -35.69 -19.64
CA GLN A 31 63.04 -34.67 -19.35
C GLN A 31 64.40 -35.31 -19.03
N HIS A 32 64.43 -36.38 -18.23
CA HIS A 32 65.66 -37.12 -17.92
C HIS A 32 66.27 -37.75 -19.19
N SER A 33 65.45 -38.26 -20.10
CA SER A 33 65.93 -38.77 -21.39
C SER A 33 66.55 -37.66 -22.26
N LEU A 34 65.96 -36.46 -22.28
CA LEU A 34 66.49 -35.32 -23.04
C LEU A 34 67.88 -34.87 -22.57
N GLN A 35 68.23 -35.09 -21.30
CA GLN A 35 69.55 -34.75 -20.75
C GLN A 35 70.64 -35.77 -21.10
N SER A 36 70.29 -36.95 -21.63
CA SER A 36 71.24 -38.02 -21.98
C SER A 36 71.87 -37.86 -23.38
N GLY A 37 73.16 -38.23 -23.52
CA GLY A 37 74.04 -37.81 -24.63
C GLY A 37 74.26 -38.76 -25.82
N SER A 38 73.48 -39.82 -26.04
CA SER A 38 73.69 -40.74 -27.18
C SER A 38 72.47 -41.62 -27.48
N ARG A 39 72.38 -42.11 -28.74
CA ARG A 39 71.51 -43.11 -29.44
C ARG A 39 70.10 -43.46 -28.94
N ASP A 40 69.85 -43.45 -27.64
CA ASP A 40 68.58 -43.78 -26.97
C ASP A 40 67.77 -42.54 -26.55
N ARG A 41 68.18 -41.34 -27.01
CA ARG A 41 67.52 -40.08 -26.73
C ARG A 41 66.14 -40.04 -27.37
N VAL A 42 65.13 -39.66 -26.59
CA VAL A 42 63.75 -39.55 -27.09
C VAL A 42 63.67 -38.52 -28.22
N GLY A 43 63.20 -38.96 -29.39
CA GLY A 43 63.07 -38.07 -30.55
C GLY A 43 62.05 -36.95 -30.32
N TYR A 44 62.31 -35.79 -30.93
CA TYR A 44 61.50 -34.56 -30.80
C TYR A 44 59.99 -34.78 -31.03
N LYS A 45 59.60 -35.80 -31.80
CA LYS A 45 58.20 -36.20 -32.05
C LYS A 45 57.43 -36.58 -30.79
N THR A 46 58.08 -37.22 -29.81
CA THR A 46 57.43 -37.64 -28.55
C THR A 46 57.11 -36.43 -27.66
N LEU A 47 57.82 -35.29 -27.82
CA LEU A 47 57.50 -34.05 -27.11
C LEU A 47 56.16 -33.47 -27.55
N VAL A 48 55.84 -33.55 -28.85
CA VAL A 48 54.53 -33.13 -29.38
C VAL A 48 53.42 -34.03 -28.84
N ILE A 49 53.67 -35.35 -28.76
CA ILE A 49 52.71 -36.30 -28.16
C ILE A 49 52.49 -35.97 -26.69
N CYS A 50 53.57 -35.70 -25.93
CA CYS A 50 53.49 -35.28 -24.53
C CYS A 50 52.68 -33.99 -24.34
N ALA A 51 52.88 -33.00 -25.23
CA ALA A 51 52.11 -31.76 -25.20
C ALA A 51 50.62 -31.98 -25.49
N GLU A 52 50.29 -32.80 -26.49
CA GLU A 52 48.90 -33.14 -26.81
C GLU A 52 48.22 -33.94 -25.69
N THR A 53 48.91 -34.90 -25.08
CA THR A 53 48.38 -35.64 -23.92
C THR A 53 48.16 -34.71 -22.73
N ALA A 54 49.10 -33.81 -22.46
CA ALA A 54 48.98 -32.83 -21.39
C ALA A 54 47.77 -31.91 -21.59
N LEU A 55 47.53 -31.43 -22.82
CA LEU A 55 46.35 -30.63 -23.16
C LEU A 55 45.02 -31.40 -23.02
N LYS A 56 45.01 -32.72 -23.27
CA LYS A 56 43.81 -33.56 -23.09
C LYS A 56 43.50 -33.86 -21.63
N VAL A 57 44.54 -33.97 -20.78
CA VAL A 57 44.40 -34.19 -19.34
C VAL A 57 44.12 -32.87 -18.60
N GLY A 58 44.56 -31.73 -19.15
CA GLY A 58 44.32 -30.38 -18.61
C GLY A 58 45.55 -29.68 -18.00
N TYR A 59 46.75 -30.22 -18.21
CA TYR A 59 48.01 -29.67 -17.68
C TYR A 59 48.70 -28.77 -18.70
N VAL A 60 48.33 -27.49 -18.70
CA VAL A 60 48.81 -26.51 -19.69
C VAL A 60 50.31 -26.21 -19.53
N ASP A 61 50.83 -26.19 -18.31
CA ASP A 61 52.25 -25.89 -18.03
C ASP A 61 53.18 -26.95 -18.63
N ILE A 62 52.86 -28.25 -18.41
CA ILE A 62 53.60 -29.38 -18.99
C ILE A 62 53.55 -29.35 -20.52
N ALA A 63 52.41 -28.96 -21.10
CA ALA A 63 52.28 -28.83 -22.55
C ALA A 63 53.18 -27.72 -23.11
N GLU A 64 53.21 -26.57 -22.44
CA GLU A 64 54.02 -25.42 -22.84
C GLU A 64 55.53 -25.74 -22.74
N GLU A 65 55.97 -26.37 -21.65
CA GLU A 65 57.36 -26.79 -21.48
C GLU A 65 57.77 -27.86 -22.51
N SER A 66 56.89 -28.83 -22.79
CA SER A 66 57.13 -29.83 -23.84
C SER A 66 57.29 -29.19 -25.23
N LEU A 67 56.53 -28.13 -25.53
CA LEU A 67 56.62 -27.39 -26.79
C LEU A 67 57.87 -26.52 -26.87
N LYS A 68 58.30 -25.89 -25.75
CA LYS A 68 59.57 -25.17 -25.67
C LYS A 68 60.75 -26.11 -25.90
N ALA A 69 60.72 -27.30 -25.30
CA ALA A 69 61.72 -28.34 -25.53
C ALA A 69 61.71 -28.82 -26.99
N TYR A 70 60.54 -28.96 -27.62
CA TYR A 70 60.40 -29.31 -29.03
C TYR A 70 61.06 -28.26 -29.95
N ASP A 71 60.86 -26.97 -29.70
CA ASP A 71 61.46 -25.90 -30.50
C ASP A 71 62.99 -25.90 -30.41
N LEU A 72 63.55 -26.21 -29.23
CA LEU A 72 64.98 -26.33 -29.02
C LEU A 72 65.57 -27.56 -29.73
N GLU A 73 64.90 -28.71 -29.59
CA GLU A 73 65.36 -29.99 -30.14
C GLU A 73 65.20 -30.07 -31.65
N SER A 74 64.10 -29.59 -32.21
CA SER A 74 63.89 -29.56 -33.67
C SER A 74 64.98 -28.77 -34.41
N ARG A 75 65.47 -27.66 -33.83
CA ARG A 75 66.59 -26.86 -34.37
C ARG A 75 67.93 -27.61 -34.32
N ARG A 76 68.15 -28.43 -33.28
CA ARG A 76 69.36 -29.28 -33.17
C ARG A 76 69.40 -30.34 -34.27
N TYR A 77 68.26 -30.94 -34.60
CA TYR A 77 68.14 -31.90 -35.70
C TYR A 77 68.27 -31.25 -37.09
N GLN A 78 67.97 -29.95 -37.24
CA GLN A 78 68.16 -29.20 -38.49
C GLN A 78 69.61 -28.73 -38.72
N SER A 79 70.40 -28.58 -37.65
CA SER A 79 71.79 -28.07 -37.70
C SER A 79 72.87 -29.16 -37.66
N ALA A 80 72.55 -30.37 -37.18
CA ALA A 80 73.47 -31.49 -37.12
C ALA A 80 73.57 -32.23 -38.48
N GLY A 81 74.51 -31.80 -39.32
CA GLY A 81 74.73 -32.30 -40.68
C GLY A 81 75.43 -33.65 -40.84
N GLU A 82 75.43 -34.56 -39.85
CA GLU A 82 76.11 -35.86 -40.00
C GLU A 82 75.27 -37.06 -39.52
N ALA A 83 75.03 -37.98 -40.47
CA ALA A 83 74.62 -39.38 -40.31
C ALA A 83 73.15 -39.74 -39.98
N VAL A 84 72.17 -38.90 -40.32
CA VAL A 84 70.78 -39.34 -40.52
C VAL A 84 70.26 -38.68 -41.79
N THR A 85 69.59 -39.46 -42.66
CA THR A 85 69.00 -39.01 -43.93
C THR A 85 68.37 -37.62 -43.79
N PRO A 86 68.60 -36.67 -44.72
CA PRO A 86 68.03 -35.33 -44.65
C PRO A 86 66.52 -35.45 -44.51
N VAL A 87 65.94 -34.87 -43.46
CA VAL A 87 64.49 -34.89 -43.27
C VAL A 87 63.87 -34.05 -44.39
N GLU A 88 63.14 -34.72 -45.27
CA GLU A 88 62.32 -34.14 -46.32
C GLU A 88 61.29 -33.17 -45.72
N GLY A 89 61.47 -31.86 -45.92
CA GLY A 89 60.43 -30.85 -45.73
C GLY A 89 59.77 -30.78 -44.33
N PRO A 90 58.69 -30.00 -44.20
CA PRO A 90 57.95 -29.89 -42.94
C PRO A 90 57.16 -31.19 -42.64
N ASP A 91 57.50 -31.87 -41.53
CA ASP A 91 56.86 -33.11 -41.05
C ASP A 91 55.52 -32.82 -40.32
N GLN A 92 54.61 -33.81 -40.26
CA GLN A 92 53.28 -33.72 -39.63
C GLN A 92 53.31 -33.23 -38.18
N PHE A 93 54.42 -33.48 -37.47
CA PHE A 93 54.63 -33.09 -36.08
C PHE A 93 54.84 -31.58 -35.93
N LEU A 94 55.29 -30.88 -36.97
CA LEU A 94 55.38 -29.42 -36.96
C LEU A 94 53.98 -28.79 -36.97
N CYS A 95 53.08 -29.27 -37.83
CA CYS A 95 51.69 -28.83 -37.84
C CYS A 95 51.00 -29.11 -36.49
N ARG A 96 51.21 -30.32 -35.95
CA ARG A 96 50.67 -30.71 -34.64
C ARG A 96 51.24 -29.87 -33.49
N ALA A 97 52.52 -29.53 -33.52
CA ALA A 97 53.12 -28.62 -32.54
C ALA A 97 52.50 -27.22 -32.62
N PHE A 98 52.26 -26.69 -33.82
CA PHE A 98 51.54 -25.42 -34.00
C PHE A 98 50.11 -25.49 -33.44
N TYR A 99 49.39 -26.58 -33.69
CA TYR A 99 48.05 -26.77 -33.13
C TYR A 99 48.05 -26.89 -31.60
N ALA A 100 49.04 -27.57 -31.02
CA ALA A 100 49.22 -27.63 -29.57
C ALA A 100 49.56 -26.25 -28.99
N LYS A 101 50.42 -25.44 -29.65
CA LYS A 101 50.68 -24.04 -29.26
C LYS A 101 49.43 -23.18 -29.30
N ALA A 102 48.57 -23.36 -30.31
CA ALA A 102 47.28 -22.67 -30.39
C ALA A 102 46.37 -23.02 -29.21
N LEU A 103 46.30 -24.29 -28.83
CA LEU A 103 45.50 -24.74 -27.68
C LEU A 103 46.06 -24.20 -26.36
N VAL A 104 47.38 -24.24 -26.15
CA VAL A 104 48.02 -23.60 -24.97
C VAL A 104 47.69 -22.11 -24.91
N ALA A 105 47.85 -21.39 -26.02
CA ALA A 105 47.54 -19.97 -26.10
C ALA A 105 46.04 -19.69 -25.83
N SER A 106 45.14 -20.56 -26.30
CA SER A 106 43.71 -20.45 -26.05
C SER A 106 43.34 -20.69 -24.58
N GLU A 107 43.96 -21.66 -23.90
CA GLU A 107 43.71 -21.92 -22.48
C GLU A 107 44.23 -20.76 -21.61
N ARG A 108 45.41 -20.19 -21.95
CA ARG A 108 45.93 -18.99 -21.28
C ARG A 108 45.07 -17.74 -21.54
N ALA A 109 44.39 -17.68 -22.68
CA ALA A 109 43.48 -16.58 -23.00
C ALA A 109 42.17 -16.62 -22.21
N TYR A 110 41.80 -17.76 -21.59
CA TYR A 110 40.49 -17.94 -20.95
C TYR A 110 40.21 -16.94 -19.80
N SER A 111 41.25 -16.51 -19.08
CA SER A 111 41.14 -15.50 -18.02
C SER A 111 41.04 -14.07 -18.53
N LEU A 112 41.48 -13.81 -19.77
CA LEU A 112 41.45 -12.47 -20.38
C LEU A 112 40.01 -12.07 -20.76
N LYS A 113 39.79 -10.76 -20.94
CA LYS A 113 38.48 -10.16 -21.26
C LYS A 113 38.66 -9.02 -22.25
N GLY A 114 37.57 -8.63 -22.93
CA GLY A 114 37.59 -7.49 -23.86
C GLY A 114 38.62 -7.63 -24.98
N GLU A 115 39.31 -6.54 -25.32
CA GLU A 115 40.24 -6.51 -26.46
C GLU A 115 41.45 -7.45 -26.27
N ASP A 116 41.95 -7.61 -25.05
CA ASP A 116 43.05 -8.54 -24.76
C ASP A 116 42.69 -9.99 -25.04
N LEU A 117 41.45 -10.38 -24.72
CA LEU A 117 40.92 -11.71 -25.07
C LEU A 117 40.83 -11.88 -26.59
N VAL A 118 40.37 -10.85 -27.30
CA VAL A 118 40.28 -10.86 -28.76
C VAL A 118 41.68 -11.04 -29.36
N LEU A 119 42.66 -10.24 -28.92
CA LEU A 119 44.04 -10.30 -29.42
C LEU A 119 44.71 -11.64 -29.12
N ALA A 120 44.56 -12.16 -27.91
CA ALA A 120 45.10 -13.46 -27.51
C ALA A 120 44.48 -14.61 -28.31
N THR A 121 43.16 -14.57 -28.53
CA THR A 121 42.45 -15.57 -29.36
C THR A 121 42.88 -15.50 -30.82
N LEU A 122 43.04 -14.30 -31.38
CA LEU A 122 43.57 -14.12 -32.74
C LEU A 122 45.01 -14.61 -32.85
N ASN A 123 45.84 -14.44 -31.81
CA ASN A 123 47.19 -14.98 -31.76
C ASN A 123 47.18 -16.52 -31.74
N ALA A 124 46.29 -17.14 -30.95
CA ALA A 124 46.10 -18.59 -30.98
C ALA A 124 45.69 -19.08 -32.38
N ILE A 125 44.78 -18.36 -33.05
CA ILE A 125 44.35 -18.65 -34.42
C ILE A 125 45.51 -18.54 -35.42
N LYS A 126 46.44 -17.58 -35.26
CA LYS A 126 47.62 -17.46 -36.14
C LYS A 126 48.45 -18.76 -36.14
N PHE A 127 48.71 -19.35 -34.97
CA PHE A 127 49.39 -20.65 -34.91
C PHE A 127 48.65 -21.76 -35.67
N ILE A 128 47.31 -21.77 -35.62
CA ILE A 128 46.51 -22.73 -36.40
C ILE A 128 46.71 -22.51 -37.89
N LEU A 129 46.66 -21.26 -38.34
CA LEU A 129 46.85 -20.91 -39.75
C LEU A 129 48.25 -21.25 -40.25
N ASP A 130 49.29 -21.06 -39.43
CA ASP A 130 50.67 -21.45 -39.77
C ASP A 130 50.79 -22.96 -40.00
N GLY A 131 50.24 -23.78 -39.10
CA GLY A 131 50.20 -25.23 -39.27
C GLY A 131 49.32 -25.69 -40.44
N LEU A 132 48.21 -24.98 -40.69
CA LEU A 132 47.30 -25.24 -41.80
C LEU A 132 47.97 -24.97 -43.16
N ASN A 133 48.69 -23.85 -43.30
CA ASN A 133 49.39 -23.48 -44.52
C ASN A 133 50.41 -24.55 -44.94
N ILE A 134 51.08 -25.17 -43.97
CA ILE A 134 51.97 -26.32 -44.20
C ILE A 134 51.18 -27.54 -44.69
N ALA A 135 50.10 -27.90 -43.99
CA ALA A 135 49.27 -29.05 -44.33
C ALA A 135 48.61 -28.92 -45.72
N MET A 136 48.23 -27.71 -46.13
CA MET A 136 47.61 -27.44 -47.44
C MET A 136 48.51 -27.72 -48.65
N ASN A 137 49.83 -27.75 -48.46
CA ASN A 137 50.82 -27.98 -49.52
C ASN A 137 51.21 -29.46 -49.66
N ILE A 138 50.81 -30.32 -48.71
CA ILE A 138 51.20 -31.74 -48.67
C ILE A 138 49.95 -32.62 -48.72
N PRO A 139 49.65 -33.32 -49.85
CA PRO A 139 48.43 -34.11 -50.00
C PRO A 139 48.23 -35.22 -48.95
N ARG A 140 49.32 -35.73 -48.36
CA ARG A 140 49.25 -36.75 -47.28
C ARG A 140 48.69 -36.18 -45.97
N TYR A 141 48.65 -34.86 -45.80
CA TYR A 141 48.27 -34.18 -44.56
C TYR A 141 46.82 -33.66 -44.56
N THR A 142 45.95 -34.17 -45.44
CA THR A 142 44.53 -33.79 -45.49
C THR A 142 43.81 -34.00 -44.14
N PHE A 143 44.18 -35.00 -43.35
CA PHE A 143 43.63 -35.20 -42.00
C PHE A 143 44.00 -34.07 -41.02
N LEU A 144 45.18 -33.44 -41.20
CA LEU A 144 45.59 -32.28 -40.41
C LEU A 144 44.80 -31.03 -40.76
N ILE A 145 44.35 -30.89 -42.01
CA ILE A 145 43.44 -29.81 -42.42
C ILE A 145 42.11 -29.92 -41.65
N TYR A 146 41.55 -31.13 -41.56
CA TYR A 146 40.35 -31.38 -40.76
C TYR A 146 40.61 -31.08 -39.27
N ASN A 147 41.70 -31.60 -38.70
CA ASN A 147 42.04 -31.33 -37.29
C ASN A 147 42.22 -29.83 -37.02
N ALA A 148 42.87 -29.08 -37.91
CA ALA A 148 43.03 -27.64 -37.81
C ALA A 148 41.67 -26.92 -37.75
N SER A 149 40.71 -27.33 -38.57
CA SER A 149 39.37 -26.75 -38.58
C SER A 149 38.60 -27.03 -37.28
N VAL A 150 38.75 -28.22 -36.69
CA VAL A 150 38.13 -28.58 -35.40
C VAL A 150 38.75 -27.77 -34.27
N ILE A 151 40.08 -27.63 -34.25
CA ILE A 151 40.78 -26.81 -33.26
C ILE A 151 40.44 -25.34 -33.45
N TYR A 152 40.38 -24.85 -34.68
CA TYR A 152 39.92 -23.51 -35.00
C TYR A 152 38.51 -23.26 -34.49
N TRP A 153 37.58 -24.20 -34.71
CA TRP A 153 36.22 -24.06 -34.20
C TRP A 153 36.19 -23.93 -32.68
N ARG A 154 36.98 -24.76 -31.96
CA ARG A 154 37.11 -24.67 -30.49
C ARG A 154 37.66 -23.32 -30.04
N VAL A 155 38.77 -22.87 -30.62
CA VAL A 155 39.47 -21.63 -30.23
C VAL A 155 38.65 -20.39 -30.62
N SER A 156 38.10 -20.36 -31.83
CA SER A 156 37.30 -19.24 -32.33
C SER A 156 35.93 -19.12 -31.65
N ARG A 157 35.45 -20.15 -30.95
CA ARG A 157 34.09 -20.20 -30.37
C ARG A 157 33.78 -19.00 -29.48
N ILE A 158 34.78 -18.52 -28.73
CA ILE A 158 34.67 -17.37 -27.83
C ILE A 158 34.30 -16.09 -28.61
N LEU A 159 34.76 -15.97 -29.85
CA LEU A 159 34.53 -14.83 -30.75
C LEU A 159 33.36 -15.05 -31.73
N GLN A 160 32.71 -16.23 -31.73
CA GLN A 160 31.54 -16.52 -32.56
C GLN A 160 30.24 -15.86 -32.05
N ARG A 161 30.33 -14.67 -31.46
CA ARG A 161 29.20 -13.86 -30.97
C ARG A 161 28.91 -12.71 -31.93
N ASP A 162 27.68 -12.23 -31.90
CA ASP A 162 27.24 -11.13 -32.76
C ASP A 162 28.19 -9.92 -32.63
N LYS A 163 28.51 -9.28 -33.76
CA LYS A 163 29.47 -8.18 -33.93
C LYS A 163 30.95 -8.53 -33.73
N LEU A 164 31.29 -9.61 -33.02
CA LEU A 164 32.68 -10.06 -32.88
C LEU A 164 33.12 -10.99 -34.01
N ARG A 165 32.18 -11.67 -34.71
CA ARG A 165 32.49 -12.57 -35.83
C ARG A 165 33.24 -11.89 -36.96
N GLN A 166 33.05 -10.58 -37.16
CA GLN A 166 33.80 -9.81 -38.17
C GLN A 166 35.33 -9.91 -37.97
N ARG A 167 35.80 -10.07 -36.72
CA ARG A 167 37.23 -10.22 -36.41
C ARG A 167 37.79 -11.56 -36.89
N LEU A 168 36.93 -12.58 -37.00
CA LEU A 168 37.29 -13.92 -37.48
C LEU A 168 37.25 -14.03 -39.01
N LEU A 169 36.76 -13.03 -39.73
CA LEU A 169 36.49 -13.14 -41.17
C LEU A 169 37.72 -13.61 -41.99
N PRO A 170 38.93 -13.02 -41.85
CA PRO A 170 40.08 -13.43 -42.65
C PRO A 170 40.54 -14.86 -42.36
N SER A 171 40.50 -15.27 -41.08
CA SER A 171 40.88 -16.62 -40.68
C SER A 171 39.85 -17.65 -41.12
N MET A 172 38.56 -17.32 -41.03
CA MET A 172 37.46 -18.21 -41.41
C MET A 172 37.44 -18.48 -42.92
N GLU A 173 37.70 -17.46 -43.75
CA GLU A 173 37.88 -17.64 -45.20
C GLU A 173 39.00 -18.62 -45.52
N THR A 174 40.11 -18.55 -44.77
CA THR A 174 41.27 -19.43 -44.95
C THR A 174 40.94 -20.87 -44.54
N ILE A 175 40.23 -21.07 -43.42
CA ILE A 175 39.75 -22.38 -42.99
C ILE A 175 38.82 -22.99 -44.03
N MET A 176 37.86 -22.22 -44.55
CA MET A 176 36.90 -22.72 -45.55
C MET A 176 37.58 -23.14 -46.86
N LYS A 177 38.51 -22.32 -47.37
CA LYS A 177 39.32 -22.67 -48.55
C LYS A 177 40.14 -23.94 -48.34
N ALA A 178 40.63 -24.18 -47.13
CA ALA A 178 41.36 -25.40 -46.82
C ALA A 178 40.42 -26.62 -46.73
N LEU A 179 39.24 -26.46 -46.12
CA LEU A 179 38.23 -27.51 -45.97
C LEU A 179 37.71 -28.03 -47.32
N GLU A 180 37.67 -27.21 -48.37
CA GLU A 180 37.31 -27.65 -49.73
C GLU A 180 38.17 -28.85 -50.20
N LYS A 181 39.45 -28.90 -49.80
CA LYS A 181 40.39 -30.00 -50.12
C LYS A 181 40.12 -31.30 -49.34
N VAL A 182 39.29 -31.27 -48.29
CA VAL A 182 38.94 -32.44 -47.47
C VAL A 182 37.72 -33.15 -48.07
N PRO A 183 37.82 -34.42 -48.50
CA PRO A 183 36.67 -35.16 -49.04
C PRO A 183 35.68 -35.57 -47.94
N GLU A 184 34.42 -35.82 -48.32
CA GLU A 184 33.39 -36.54 -47.54
C GLU A 184 32.91 -35.93 -46.21
N GLN A 185 33.37 -34.73 -45.82
CA GLN A 185 32.97 -34.04 -44.58
C GLN A 185 31.90 -32.95 -44.82
N HIS A 186 30.78 -33.30 -45.46
CA HIS A 186 29.75 -32.33 -45.86
C HIS A 186 29.07 -31.62 -44.69
N GLU A 187 28.77 -32.33 -43.60
CA GLU A 187 28.13 -31.73 -42.41
C GLU A 187 29.00 -30.65 -41.77
N TRP A 188 30.27 -30.97 -41.54
CA TRP A 188 31.23 -30.03 -40.96
C TRP A 188 31.47 -28.82 -41.87
N LYS A 189 31.55 -29.03 -43.18
CA LYS A 189 31.65 -27.95 -44.18
C LYS A 189 30.46 -27.00 -44.10
N VAL A 190 29.24 -27.53 -44.07
CA VAL A 190 28.02 -26.71 -43.97
C VAL A 190 28.03 -25.86 -42.70
N GLN A 191 28.36 -26.43 -41.55
CA GLN A 191 28.43 -25.69 -40.27
C GLN A 191 29.46 -24.54 -40.32
N ASN A 192 30.64 -24.79 -40.87
CA ASN A 192 31.66 -23.76 -41.04
C ASN A 192 31.23 -22.69 -42.07
N GLN A 193 30.57 -23.09 -43.15
CA GLN A 193 30.09 -22.16 -44.17
C GLN A 193 28.96 -21.26 -43.65
N MET A 194 28.07 -21.79 -42.82
CA MET A 194 27.07 -21.00 -42.10
C MET A 194 27.71 -19.96 -41.18
N ASN A 195 28.73 -20.35 -40.41
CA ASN A 195 29.48 -19.42 -39.57
C ASN A 195 30.21 -18.34 -40.38
N LEU A 196 30.77 -18.69 -41.54
CA LEU A 196 31.39 -17.72 -42.44
C LEU A 196 30.36 -16.71 -42.98
N ALA A 197 29.16 -17.16 -43.34
CA ALA A 197 28.08 -16.25 -43.74
C ALA A 197 27.70 -15.26 -42.63
N LEU A 198 27.64 -15.71 -41.37
CA LEU A 198 27.45 -14.84 -40.22
C LEU A 198 28.62 -13.87 -40.01
N CYS A 199 29.87 -14.28 -40.29
CA CYS A 199 31.03 -13.38 -40.25
C CYS A 199 30.92 -12.27 -41.31
N TYR A 200 30.46 -12.60 -42.53
CA TYR A 200 30.22 -11.61 -43.59
C TYR A 200 29.10 -10.63 -43.24
N GLN A 201 28.03 -11.13 -42.61
CA GLN A 201 26.92 -10.30 -42.14
C GLN A 201 27.40 -9.26 -41.13
N ASP A 202 28.14 -9.68 -40.10
CA ASP A 202 28.67 -8.78 -39.08
C ASP A 202 29.66 -7.76 -39.66
N ALA A 203 30.37 -8.12 -40.72
CA ALA A 203 31.25 -7.21 -41.47
C ALA A 203 30.51 -6.28 -42.46
N GLY A 204 29.17 -6.32 -42.51
CA GLY A 204 28.35 -5.53 -43.43
C GLY A 204 28.35 -5.99 -44.89
N LYS A 205 28.97 -7.14 -45.21
CA LYS A 205 29.10 -7.68 -46.58
C LYS A 205 27.91 -8.58 -46.93
N THR A 206 26.71 -8.00 -47.00
CA THR A 206 25.43 -8.71 -47.14
C THR A 206 25.34 -9.61 -48.39
N GLN A 207 25.87 -9.16 -49.54
CA GLN A 207 25.86 -9.97 -50.77
C GLN A 207 26.72 -11.24 -50.64
N GLN A 208 27.91 -11.14 -50.04
CA GLN A 208 28.79 -12.28 -49.82
C GLN A 208 28.21 -13.23 -48.77
N ALA A 209 27.63 -12.68 -47.70
CA ALA A 209 26.91 -13.47 -46.69
C ALA A 209 25.81 -14.33 -47.34
N LEU A 210 25.01 -13.73 -48.21
CA LEU A 210 23.92 -14.43 -48.90
C LEU A 210 24.42 -15.51 -49.87
N GLN A 211 25.50 -15.24 -50.62
CA GLN A 211 26.14 -16.22 -51.50
C GLN A 211 26.62 -17.43 -50.69
N THR A 212 27.41 -17.20 -49.64
CA THR A 212 27.95 -18.25 -48.78
C THR A 212 26.84 -19.06 -48.09
N ALA A 213 25.76 -18.41 -47.62
CA ALA A 213 24.61 -19.12 -47.07
C ALA A 213 23.85 -19.96 -48.11
N SER A 214 23.79 -19.51 -49.37
CA SER A 214 23.16 -20.25 -50.46
C SER A 214 23.96 -21.50 -50.83
N GLU A 215 25.29 -21.40 -50.85
CA GLU A 215 26.17 -22.56 -51.04
C GLU A 215 26.02 -23.59 -49.90
N ALA A 216 25.97 -23.12 -48.65
CA ALA A 216 25.73 -23.99 -47.49
C ALA A 216 24.39 -24.73 -47.61
N PHE A 217 23.33 -24.03 -48.04
CA PHE A 217 22.02 -24.62 -48.30
C PHE A 217 22.07 -25.67 -49.41
N ASN A 218 22.74 -25.41 -50.53
CA ASN A 218 22.84 -26.36 -51.64
C ASN A 218 23.57 -27.65 -51.23
N ILE A 219 24.63 -27.53 -50.43
CA ILE A 219 25.34 -28.70 -49.87
C ILE A 219 24.44 -29.45 -48.89
N ALA A 220 23.75 -28.75 -47.99
CA ALA A 220 22.83 -29.38 -47.04
C ALA A 220 21.68 -30.12 -47.75
N ASN A 221 21.05 -29.50 -48.75
CA ASN A 221 19.93 -30.06 -49.48
C ASN A 221 20.31 -31.31 -50.30
N SER A 222 21.55 -31.38 -50.78
CA SER A 222 22.05 -32.53 -51.55
C SER A 222 22.59 -33.66 -50.68
N SER A 223 23.15 -33.37 -49.51
CA SER A 223 23.97 -34.34 -48.75
C SER A 223 23.70 -34.43 -47.25
N VAL A 224 23.04 -33.44 -46.62
CA VAL A 224 22.85 -33.37 -45.16
C VAL A 224 21.43 -32.89 -44.81
N SER A 225 20.45 -33.80 -44.87
CA SER A 225 19.03 -33.49 -44.65
C SER A 225 18.73 -32.81 -43.30
N LYS A 226 19.49 -33.13 -42.24
CA LYS A 226 19.31 -32.55 -40.90
C LYS A 226 19.61 -31.05 -40.82
N LEU A 227 20.49 -30.51 -41.68
CA LEU A 227 20.92 -29.11 -41.65
C LEU A 227 20.16 -28.22 -42.64
N VAL A 228 19.26 -28.80 -43.45
CA VAL A 228 18.48 -28.06 -44.46
C VAL A 228 17.65 -26.95 -43.82
N TYR A 229 17.01 -27.22 -42.69
CA TYR A 229 16.23 -26.21 -41.96
C TYR A 229 17.10 -25.04 -41.49
N GLN A 230 18.23 -25.33 -40.85
CA GLN A 230 19.12 -24.31 -40.28
C GLN A 230 19.77 -23.44 -41.36
N THR A 231 20.19 -24.05 -42.47
CA THR A 231 20.75 -23.32 -43.63
C THR A 231 19.69 -22.47 -44.35
N THR A 232 18.45 -22.96 -44.45
CA THR A 232 17.31 -22.19 -44.99
C THR A 232 17.02 -20.98 -44.11
N SER A 233 16.92 -21.18 -42.80
CA SER A 233 16.68 -20.11 -41.82
C SER A 233 17.76 -19.02 -41.91
N LEU A 234 19.03 -19.43 -41.99
CA LEU A 234 20.15 -18.50 -42.13
C LEU A 234 20.11 -17.72 -43.45
N LYS A 235 19.91 -18.40 -44.59
CA LYS A 235 19.81 -17.76 -45.91
C LYS A 235 18.72 -16.69 -45.94
N VAL A 236 17.61 -16.95 -45.26
CA VAL A 236 16.46 -16.05 -45.18
C VAL A 236 16.72 -14.86 -44.27
N HIS A 237 17.34 -15.10 -43.11
CA HIS A 237 17.78 -14.04 -42.21
C HIS A 237 18.67 -13.01 -42.94
N LEU A 238 19.46 -13.46 -43.91
CA LEU A 238 20.33 -12.63 -44.75
C LEU A 238 19.63 -11.96 -45.95
N GLY A 239 18.30 -12.03 -46.02
CA GLY A 239 17.50 -11.43 -47.09
C GLY A 239 17.39 -12.27 -48.37
N GLY A 240 17.78 -13.54 -48.32
CA GLY A 240 17.68 -14.47 -49.44
C GLY A 240 16.26 -14.93 -49.71
N GLY A 241 15.89 -14.99 -50.99
CA GLY A 241 14.70 -15.72 -51.44
C GLY A 241 14.89 -17.23 -51.27
N THR A 242 13.81 -17.91 -50.85
CA THR A 242 13.75 -19.37 -50.84
C THR A 242 13.02 -19.85 -52.08
N ASP A 243 13.75 -20.41 -53.05
CA ASP A 243 13.20 -21.31 -54.07
C ASP A 243 12.97 -22.70 -53.45
N ALA A 244 12.33 -22.73 -52.28
CA ALA A 244 12.03 -23.97 -51.60
C ALA A 244 10.84 -24.62 -52.30
N SER A 245 11.07 -25.78 -52.92
CA SER A 245 10.02 -26.60 -53.52
C SER A 245 8.98 -27.10 -52.49
N GLU A 246 9.28 -26.98 -51.18
CA GLU A 246 8.43 -27.43 -50.09
C GLU A 246 7.76 -26.26 -49.33
N PRO A 247 6.45 -26.32 -49.05
CA PRO A 247 5.70 -25.26 -48.37
C PRO A 247 6.16 -25.00 -46.93
N ALA A 248 6.65 -26.02 -46.21
CA ALA A 248 7.15 -25.91 -44.84
C ALA A 248 8.34 -24.95 -44.71
N ALA A 249 9.33 -25.10 -45.60
CA ALA A 249 10.53 -24.28 -45.63
C ALA A 249 10.22 -22.82 -45.98
N ALA A 250 9.23 -22.57 -46.84
CA ALA A 250 8.78 -21.21 -47.18
C ALA A 250 8.06 -20.52 -46.00
N VAL A 251 7.25 -21.24 -45.22
CA VAL A 251 6.60 -20.67 -44.03
C VAL A 251 7.62 -20.38 -42.93
N LEU A 252 8.52 -21.32 -42.65
CA LEU A 252 9.59 -21.14 -41.66
C LEU A 252 10.55 -20.00 -42.02
N SER A 253 10.80 -19.81 -43.32
CA SER A 253 11.49 -18.65 -43.87
C SER A 253 10.80 -17.34 -43.47
N ASN A 254 9.51 -17.20 -43.76
CA ASN A 254 8.76 -15.99 -43.38
C ASN A 254 8.76 -15.75 -41.86
N LEU A 255 8.59 -16.81 -41.05
CA LEU A 255 8.70 -16.71 -39.59
C LEU A 255 10.06 -16.17 -39.13
N GLN A 256 11.15 -16.62 -39.74
CA GLN A 256 12.48 -16.14 -39.42
C GLN A 256 12.67 -14.66 -39.81
N LYS A 257 12.09 -14.20 -40.93
CA LYS A 257 12.09 -12.77 -41.30
C LYS A 257 11.42 -11.92 -40.24
N LEU A 258 10.25 -12.35 -39.76
CA LEU A 258 9.50 -11.68 -38.69
C LEU A 258 10.34 -11.61 -37.40
N ARG A 259 10.94 -12.73 -36.98
CA ARG A 259 11.83 -12.76 -35.79
C ARG A 259 13.04 -11.85 -35.90
N SER A 260 13.59 -11.68 -37.11
CA SER A 260 14.77 -10.86 -37.34
C SER A 260 14.49 -9.35 -37.45
N GLY A 261 13.23 -8.92 -37.32
CA GLY A 261 12.83 -7.52 -37.45
C GLY A 261 12.98 -6.96 -38.88
N GLY A 262 13.15 -7.84 -39.89
CA GLY A 262 13.37 -7.45 -41.28
C GLY A 262 12.16 -6.83 -41.98
N SER A 263 10.95 -6.98 -41.40
CA SER A 263 9.70 -6.47 -41.95
C SER A 263 8.98 -5.63 -40.89
N LYS A 264 8.98 -4.29 -41.02
CA LYS A 264 8.12 -3.40 -40.22
C LYS A 264 6.67 -3.54 -40.71
N MET A 265 5.96 -4.57 -40.24
CA MET A 265 4.56 -4.82 -40.58
C MET A 265 3.64 -4.32 -39.47
N THR A 266 2.40 -3.97 -39.82
CA THR A 266 1.37 -3.69 -38.82
C THR A 266 0.89 -4.98 -38.17
N ALA A 267 0.42 -4.93 -36.92
CA ALA A 267 -0.03 -6.11 -36.18
C ALA A 267 -1.11 -6.93 -36.93
N ALA A 268 -2.03 -6.26 -37.63
CA ALA A 268 -3.06 -6.92 -38.43
C ALA A 268 -2.50 -7.61 -39.70
N ALA A 269 -1.49 -7.03 -40.35
CA ALA A 269 -0.82 -7.66 -41.49
C ALA A 269 -0.01 -8.88 -41.04
N LEU A 270 0.61 -8.80 -39.86
CA LEU A 270 1.37 -9.88 -39.24
C LEU A 270 0.45 -11.06 -38.85
N GLU A 271 -0.73 -10.79 -38.28
CA GLU A 271 -1.73 -11.83 -38.01
C GLU A 271 -2.18 -12.53 -39.30
N SER A 272 -2.48 -11.76 -40.36
CA SER A 272 -2.90 -12.32 -41.65
C SER A 272 -1.82 -13.22 -42.26
N GLU A 273 -0.56 -12.79 -42.23
CA GLU A 273 0.57 -13.57 -42.77
C GLU A 273 0.79 -14.87 -41.99
N LEU A 274 0.73 -14.82 -40.66
CA LEU A 274 0.86 -16.00 -39.81
C LEU A 274 -0.31 -16.98 -40.01
N LEU A 275 -1.54 -16.46 -40.18
CA LEU A 275 -2.73 -17.27 -40.44
C LEU A 275 -2.67 -17.94 -41.83
N GLU A 276 -2.19 -17.23 -42.85
CA GLU A 276 -1.92 -17.80 -44.17
C GLU A 276 -0.83 -18.88 -44.11
N GLY A 277 0.23 -18.63 -43.35
CA GLY A 277 1.27 -19.61 -43.05
C GLY A 277 0.68 -20.87 -42.41
N TRP A 278 -0.22 -20.71 -41.42
CA TRP A 278 -0.86 -21.84 -40.75
C TRP A 278 -1.76 -22.63 -41.70
N LYS A 279 -2.59 -21.97 -42.52
CA LYS A 279 -3.47 -22.65 -43.50
C LYS A 279 -2.70 -23.50 -44.52
N LYS A 280 -1.47 -23.12 -44.88
CA LYS A 280 -0.59 -23.89 -45.77
C LYS A 280 -0.08 -25.18 -45.11
N MET A 281 0.07 -25.17 -43.78
CA MET A 281 0.66 -26.26 -43.01
C MET A 281 -0.38 -27.17 -42.34
N ASP A 282 -1.59 -26.67 -42.12
CA ASP A 282 -2.72 -27.40 -41.54
C ASP A 282 -4.01 -27.09 -42.33
N PRO A 283 -4.54 -28.06 -43.09
CA PRO A 283 -5.81 -27.90 -43.81
C PRO A 283 -7.00 -27.57 -42.90
N PHE A 284 -6.87 -27.85 -41.60
CA PHE A 284 -7.90 -27.67 -40.58
C PHE A 284 -7.61 -26.49 -39.63
N ALA A 285 -6.75 -25.55 -40.03
CA ALA A 285 -6.43 -24.35 -39.26
C ALA A 285 -7.70 -23.65 -38.73
N GLY A 286 -7.74 -23.39 -37.41
CA GLY A 286 -8.89 -22.76 -36.74
C GLY A 286 -10.09 -23.66 -36.41
N THR A 287 -10.07 -24.96 -36.76
CA THR A 287 -11.18 -25.89 -36.45
C THR A 287 -10.90 -26.74 -35.19
N LYS A 288 -11.78 -26.63 -34.19
CA LYS A 288 -11.66 -27.39 -32.93
C LYS A 288 -12.04 -28.86 -33.14
N GLY A 289 -11.15 -29.79 -32.74
CA GLY A 289 -11.41 -31.24 -32.76
C GLY A 289 -11.20 -31.94 -34.10
N ALA A 290 -10.56 -31.29 -35.08
CA ALA A 290 -10.30 -31.86 -36.40
C ALA A 290 -9.14 -32.88 -36.42
N SER A 291 -9.12 -33.74 -37.45
CA SER A 291 -8.05 -34.72 -37.67
C SER A 291 -6.67 -34.06 -37.81
N ILE A 292 -5.62 -34.69 -37.27
CA ILE A 292 -4.22 -34.24 -37.35
C ILE A 292 -3.56 -34.73 -38.66
N ARG A 293 -4.23 -35.58 -39.44
CA ARG A 293 -3.65 -36.15 -40.67
C ARG A 293 -3.38 -35.05 -41.70
N GLY A 294 -2.13 -34.93 -42.12
CA GLY A 294 -1.68 -33.96 -43.12
C GLY A 294 -1.26 -32.60 -42.55
N ALA A 295 -1.29 -32.42 -41.23
CA ALA A 295 -0.81 -31.20 -40.58
C ALA A 295 0.66 -31.33 -40.14
N ASP A 296 1.49 -30.34 -40.47
CA ASP A 296 2.85 -30.23 -39.96
C ASP A 296 2.87 -29.45 -38.64
N LEU A 297 2.70 -30.17 -37.55
CA LEU A 297 2.55 -29.57 -36.22
C LEU A 297 3.83 -28.94 -35.67
N GLU A 298 5.00 -29.25 -36.23
CA GLU A 298 6.28 -28.63 -35.87
C GLU A 298 6.30 -27.18 -36.33
N VAL A 299 5.98 -26.94 -37.60
CA VAL A 299 5.86 -25.58 -38.14
C VAL A 299 4.73 -24.81 -37.45
N VAL A 300 3.57 -25.44 -37.20
CA VAL A 300 2.46 -24.81 -36.47
C VAL A 300 2.88 -24.38 -35.05
N SER A 301 3.72 -25.16 -34.37
CA SER A 301 4.20 -24.80 -33.03
C SER A 301 5.15 -23.60 -33.05
N GLU A 302 5.97 -23.45 -34.10
CA GLU A 302 6.82 -22.27 -34.32
C GLU A 302 5.99 -21.04 -34.71
N ILE A 303 4.95 -21.18 -35.54
CA ILE A 303 4.01 -20.09 -35.84
C ILE A 303 3.39 -19.56 -34.53
N GLY A 304 2.95 -20.46 -33.66
CA GLY A 304 2.39 -20.09 -32.36
C GLY A 304 3.40 -19.38 -31.46
N TRP A 305 4.65 -19.83 -31.42
CA TRP A 305 5.72 -19.18 -30.66
C TRP A 305 6.00 -17.76 -31.18
N VAL A 306 6.16 -17.59 -32.49
CA VAL A 306 6.39 -16.27 -33.10
C VAL A 306 5.21 -15.34 -32.83
N ALA A 307 3.96 -15.80 -32.98
CA ALA A 307 2.78 -15.01 -32.65
C ALA A 307 2.80 -14.52 -31.19
N ALA A 308 3.19 -15.37 -30.23
CA ALA A 308 3.30 -15.00 -28.83
C ALA A 308 4.44 -14.01 -28.54
N VAL A 309 5.59 -14.14 -29.21
CA VAL A 309 6.71 -13.19 -29.07
C VAL A 309 6.34 -11.83 -29.66
N MET A 310 5.75 -11.79 -30.86
CA MET A 310 5.31 -10.55 -31.52
C MET A 310 4.19 -9.83 -30.76
N SER A 311 3.39 -10.58 -29.98
CA SER A 311 2.38 -9.98 -29.09
C SER A 311 3.00 -9.11 -27.99
N LEU A 312 4.28 -9.30 -27.63
CA LEU A 312 4.98 -8.41 -26.70
C LEU A 312 5.33 -7.05 -27.32
N GLU A 313 5.61 -7.02 -28.63
CA GLU A 313 5.91 -5.78 -29.36
C GLU A 313 4.63 -4.99 -29.68
N HIS A 314 3.49 -5.67 -29.74
CA HIS A 314 2.18 -5.10 -30.05
C HIS A 314 1.13 -5.46 -28.99
N PRO A 315 1.25 -4.94 -27.75
CA PRO A 315 0.38 -5.32 -26.62
C PRO A 315 -1.09 -4.94 -26.80
N ASP A 316 -1.40 -3.95 -27.66
CA ASP A 316 -2.77 -3.45 -27.88
C ASP A 316 -3.58 -4.30 -28.89
N HIS A 317 -2.97 -5.29 -29.55
CA HIS A 317 -3.61 -6.08 -30.59
C HIS A 317 -4.07 -7.47 -30.10
N PRO A 318 -5.38 -7.74 -29.93
CA PRO A 318 -5.87 -8.98 -29.34
C PRO A 318 -5.77 -10.24 -30.24
N GLY A 319 -5.70 -10.09 -31.56
CA GLY A 319 -5.71 -11.23 -32.50
C GLY A 319 -4.45 -12.11 -32.47
N LEU A 320 -3.29 -11.56 -32.06
CA LEU A 320 -2.02 -12.29 -32.03
C LEU A 320 -1.93 -13.29 -30.87
N PRO A 321 -2.32 -12.93 -29.62
CA PRO A 321 -2.46 -13.89 -28.53
C PRO A 321 -3.44 -15.02 -28.83
N ASP A 322 -4.57 -14.70 -29.48
CA ASP A 322 -5.59 -15.69 -29.85
C ASP A 322 -5.05 -16.70 -30.88
N LEU A 323 -4.36 -16.21 -31.92
CA LEU A 323 -3.71 -17.06 -32.91
C LEU A 323 -2.67 -17.98 -32.26
N ALA A 324 -1.81 -17.43 -31.39
CA ALA A 324 -0.81 -18.20 -30.66
C ALA A 324 -1.44 -19.30 -29.80
N GLY A 325 -2.55 -18.99 -29.10
CA GLY A 325 -3.28 -19.95 -28.27
C GLY A 325 -3.91 -21.07 -29.09
N GLN A 326 -4.45 -20.76 -30.27
CA GLN A 326 -5.02 -21.76 -31.17
C GLN A 326 -3.94 -22.67 -31.76
N CYS A 327 -2.80 -22.13 -32.20
CA CYS A 327 -1.65 -22.90 -32.67
C CYS A 327 -1.09 -23.81 -31.57
N ALA A 328 -0.95 -23.31 -30.35
CA ALA A 328 -0.48 -24.11 -29.21
C ALA A 328 -1.44 -25.26 -28.89
N ALA A 329 -2.76 -24.99 -28.81
CA ALA A 329 -3.77 -26.02 -28.58
C ALA A 329 -3.77 -27.10 -29.67
N ARG A 330 -3.46 -26.71 -30.92
CA ARG A 330 -3.35 -27.63 -32.05
C ARG A 330 -2.09 -28.50 -31.96
N SER A 331 -0.92 -27.90 -31.70
CA SER A 331 0.36 -28.61 -31.61
C SER A 331 0.47 -29.53 -30.38
N LEU A 332 -0.26 -29.25 -29.29
CA LEU A 332 -0.35 -30.15 -28.13
C LEU A 332 -0.97 -31.51 -28.45
N GLN A 333 -1.76 -31.61 -29.52
CA GLN A 333 -2.37 -32.87 -29.96
C GLN A 333 -1.36 -33.80 -30.67
N SER A 334 -0.14 -33.32 -30.96
CA SER A 334 0.89 -34.11 -31.61
C SER A 334 1.34 -35.30 -30.76
N LYS A 335 1.75 -36.39 -31.42
CA LYS A 335 2.42 -37.52 -30.76
C LYS A 335 3.92 -37.26 -30.54
N THR A 336 4.54 -36.40 -31.36
CA THR A 336 5.96 -36.07 -31.26
C THR A 336 6.23 -35.14 -30.07
N LEU A 337 7.42 -35.24 -29.48
CA LEU A 337 7.77 -34.45 -28.28
C LEU A 337 8.07 -32.99 -28.62
N GLN A 338 8.74 -32.72 -29.73
CA GLN A 338 9.18 -31.39 -30.15
C GLN A 338 8.05 -30.35 -30.27
N PRO A 339 6.98 -30.56 -31.06
CA PRO A 339 5.90 -29.58 -31.17
C PRO A 339 5.09 -29.44 -29.87
N ARG A 340 5.02 -30.49 -29.04
CA ARG A 340 4.40 -30.42 -27.72
C ARG A 340 5.21 -29.55 -26.77
N ALA A 341 6.53 -29.74 -26.73
CA ALA A 341 7.42 -28.94 -25.88
C ALA A 341 7.36 -27.46 -26.27
N ARG A 342 7.36 -27.17 -27.58
CA ARG A 342 7.23 -25.81 -28.10
C ARG A 342 5.86 -25.20 -27.81
N ALA A 343 4.78 -25.96 -27.96
CA ALA A 343 3.42 -25.51 -27.65
C ALA A 343 3.22 -25.22 -26.14
N GLU A 344 3.78 -26.06 -25.27
CA GLU A 344 3.79 -25.79 -23.82
C GLU A 344 4.52 -24.47 -23.51
N LEU A 345 5.68 -24.23 -24.13
CA LEU A 345 6.42 -22.97 -23.96
C LEU A 345 5.59 -21.75 -24.38
N THR A 346 4.92 -21.82 -25.54
CA THR A 346 3.99 -20.80 -26.03
C THR A 346 2.82 -20.58 -25.06
N SER A 347 2.26 -21.64 -24.49
CA SER A 347 1.15 -21.52 -23.53
C SER A 347 1.57 -20.82 -22.22
N ILE A 348 2.81 -21.02 -21.78
CA ILE A 348 3.36 -20.34 -20.60
C ILE A 348 3.55 -18.85 -20.90
N GLN A 349 4.15 -18.52 -22.05
CA GLN A 349 4.29 -17.14 -22.53
C GLN A 349 2.93 -16.43 -22.58
N LEU A 350 1.89 -17.09 -23.13
CA LEU A 350 0.53 -16.53 -23.20
C LEU A 350 -0.07 -16.26 -21.84
N SER A 351 0.13 -17.16 -20.86
CA SER A 351 -0.37 -16.92 -19.50
C SER A 351 0.19 -15.62 -18.88
N LEU A 352 1.42 -15.23 -19.24
CA LEU A 352 2.03 -13.98 -18.81
C LEU A 352 1.56 -12.77 -19.64
N ILE A 353 1.32 -12.95 -20.94
CA ILE A 353 0.82 -11.89 -21.83
C ILE A 353 -0.62 -11.49 -21.46
N LEU A 354 -1.47 -12.47 -21.12
CA LEU A 354 -2.87 -12.24 -20.75
C LEU A 354 -3.05 -11.41 -19.46
N LEU A 355 -1.99 -11.20 -18.68
CA LEU A 355 -2.01 -10.27 -17.54
C LEU A 355 -2.08 -8.79 -17.99
N GLY A 356 -1.70 -8.49 -19.24
CA GLY A 356 -1.70 -7.14 -19.81
C GLY A 356 -0.97 -6.13 -18.92
N LYS A 357 -1.61 -4.99 -18.63
CA LYS A 357 -1.05 -3.91 -17.79
C LYS A 357 -0.81 -4.30 -16.31
N LYS A 358 -1.29 -5.48 -15.87
CA LYS A 358 -1.07 -5.97 -14.50
C LYS A 358 0.20 -6.81 -14.36
N LYS A 359 0.86 -7.18 -15.47
CA LYS A 359 2.01 -8.10 -15.50
C LYS A 359 3.15 -7.67 -14.58
N ASP A 360 3.43 -6.38 -14.52
CA ASP A 360 4.55 -5.84 -13.72
C ASP A 360 4.11 -5.34 -12.33
N LYS A 361 2.82 -5.47 -12.00
CA LYS A 361 2.27 -5.04 -10.70
C LYS A 361 2.34 -6.16 -9.68
N LEU A 362 2.76 -5.83 -8.46
CA LEU A 362 2.84 -6.75 -7.34
C LEU A 362 1.45 -7.06 -6.74
N ILE A 363 0.63 -7.77 -7.49
CA ILE A 363 -0.72 -8.18 -7.10
C ILE A 363 -0.71 -9.69 -6.84
N PRO A 364 -1.41 -10.22 -5.81
CA PRO A 364 -1.41 -11.66 -5.50
C PRO A 364 -1.74 -12.58 -6.69
N GLU A 365 -2.67 -12.15 -7.55
CA GLU A 365 -3.03 -12.84 -8.80
C GLU A 365 -1.84 -12.95 -9.76
N THR A 366 -1.16 -11.82 -10.05
CA THR A 366 0.02 -11.75 -10.91
C THR A 366 1.17 -12.62 -10.37
N ILE A 367 1.46 -12.53 -9.06
CA ILE A 367 2.51 -13.31 -8.41
C ILE A 367 2.26 -14.81 -8.58
N MET A 368 1.01 -15.25 -8.40
CA MET A 368 0.63 -16.65 -8.56
C MET A 368 0.87 -17.16 -9.99
N VAL A 369 0.52 -16.36 -11.00
CA VAL A 369 0.75 -16.72 -12.42
C VAL A 369 2.24 -16.83 -12.72
N HIS A 370 3.06 -15.87 -12.26
CA HIS A 370 4.52 -15.92 -12.42
C HIS A 370 5.14 -17.15 -11.74
N GLN A 371 4.72 -17.50 -10.51
CA GLN A 371 5.18 -18.71 -9.82
C GLN A 371 4.80 -19.99 -10.55
N GLN A 372 3.59 -20.06 -11.11
CA GLN A 372 3.15 -21.20 -11.91
C GLN A 372 3.94 -21.31 -13.22
N ALA A 373 4.18 -20.18 -13.91
CA ALA A 373 4.96 -20.13 -15.13
C ALA A 373 6.37 -20.69 -14.92
N ILE A 374 7.07 -20.24 -13.88
CA ILE A 374 8.43 -20.71 -13.57
C ILE A 374 8.49 -22.21 -13.27
N LYS A 375 7.56 -22.73 -12.47
CA LYS A 375 7.49 -24.18 -12.18
C LYS A 375 7.27 -25.00 -13.44
N ARG A 376 6.40 -24.52 -14.34
CA ARG A 376 6.17 -25.17 -15.64
C ARG A 376 7.42 -25.12 -16.52
N LEU A 377 8.14 -23.99 -16.56
CA LEU A 377 9.38 -23.84 -17.33
C LEU A 377 10.48 -24.80 -16.85
N ASP A 378 10.69 -24.93 -15.54
CA ASP A 378 11.67 -25.87 -14.98
C ASP A 378 11.35 -27.32 -15.36
N SER A 379 10.06 -27.71 -15.30
CA SER A 379 9.63 -29.04 -15.74
C SER A 379 9.80 -29.28 -17.25
N LEU A 380 9.65 -28.22 -18.05
CA LEU A 380 9.72 -28.27 -19.51
C LEU A 380 11.17 -28.32 -20.00
N LEU A 381 12.12 -27.73 -19.27
CA LEU A 381 13.54 -27.68 -19.62
C LEU A 381 14.12 -29.07 -19.91
N GLY A 382 13.76 -30.08 -19.10
CA GLY A 382 14.20 -31.46 -19.32
C GLY A 382 13.74 -32.05 -20.66
N SER A 383 12.64 -31.56 -21.25
CA SER A 383 12.20 -31.97 -22.59
C SER A 383 13.09 -31.40 -23.69
N PHE A 384 13.48 -30.13 -23.60
CA PHE A 384 14.37 -29.51 -24.58
C PHE A 384 15.80 -30.06 -24.49
N VAL A 385 16.29 -30.38 -23.29
CA VAL A 385 17.58 -31.06 -23.10
C VAL A 385 17.58 -32.43 -23.78
N ARG A 386 16.51 -33.22 -23.65
CA ARG A 386 16.37 -34.52 -24.34
C ARG A 386 16.28 -34.40 -25.86
N LEU A 387 15.77 -33.28 -26.37
CA LEU A 387 15.67 -33.02 -27.81
C LEU A 387 16.97 -32.46 -28.39
N GLU A 388 17.97 -32.13 -27.56
CA GLU A 388 19.21 -31.45 -27.96
C GLU A 388 18.96 -30.13 -28.71
N ASP A 389 17.80 -29.51 -28.47
CA ASP A 389 17.39 -28.26 -29.12
C ASP A 389 17.98 -27.06 -28.37
N ALA A 390 19.15 -26.61 -28.83
CA ALA A 390 19.83 -25.45 -28.28
C ALA A 390 19.00 -24.15 -28.38
N GLY A 391 18.15 -24.00 -29.40
CA GLY A 391 17.30 -22.83 -29.58
C GLY A 391 16.16 -22.81 -28.57
N GLY A 392 15.48 -23.94 -28.39
CA GLY A 392 14.44 -24.10 -27.38
C GLY A 392 14.94 -23.90 -25.95
N ILE A 393 16.14 -24.37 -25.62
CA ILE A 393 16.77 -24.13 -24.29
C ILE A 393 16.99 -22.62 -24.06
N GLN A 394 17.49 -21.90 -25.06
CA GLN A 394 17.74 -20.45 -24.97
C GLN A 394 16.44 -19.66 -24.82
N ASP A 395 15.45 -19.92 -25.68
CA ASP A 395 14.13 -19.28 -25.64
C ASP A 395 13.45 -19.52 -24.28
N LEU A 396 13.54 -20.75 -23.74
CA LEU A 396 13.01 -21.09 -22.42
C LEU A 396 13.72 -20.34 -21.30
N CYS A 397 15.05 -20.24 -21.32
CA CYS A 397 15.79 -19.53 -20.28
C CYS A 397 15.53 -18.02 -20.30
N ILE A 398 15.34 -17.42 -21.49
CA ILE A 398 14.92 -16.02 -21.64
C ILE A 398 13.54 -15.82 -21.01
N LEU A 399 12.58 -16.68 -21.30
CA LEU A 399 11.25 -16.62 -20.70
C LEU A 399 11.30 -16.84 -19.18
N MET A 400 12.13 -17.78 -18.72
CA MET A 400 12.32 -18.04 -17.30
C MET A 400 12.89 -16.83 -16.56
N TRP A 401 13.85 -16.12 -17.16
CA TRP A 401 14.34 -14.84 -16.63
C TRP A 401 13.22 -13.80 -16.54
N ASN A 402 12.49 -13.59 -17.64
CA ASN A 402 11.40 -12.61 -17.71
C ASN A 402 10.26 -12.90 -16.72
N ALA A 403 9.90 -14.18 -16.54
CA ALA A 403 8.93 -14.61 -15.53
C ALA A 403 9.48 -14.46 -14.10
N GLY A 404 10.78 -14.62 -13.92
CA GLY A 404 11.49 -14.49 -12.65
C GLY A 404 11.58 -13.09 -12.10
N LEU A 405 11.61 -12.04 -12.94
CA LEU A 405 11.86 -10.66 -12.53
C LEU A 405 10.98 -10.18 -11.37
N LEU A 406 9.66 -10.38 -11.45
CA LEU A 406 8.72 -10.00 -10.39
C LEU A 406 8.95 -10.78 -9.08
N LEU A 407 9.46 -12.01 -9.18
CA LEU A 407 9.69 -12.91 -8.06
C LEU A 407 11.07 -12.73 -7.40
N LEU A 408 11.92 -11.84 -7.92
CA LEU A 408 13.22 -11.50 -7.32
C LEU A 408 13.10 -10.66 -6.03
N GLN A 409 11.89 -10.33 -5.59
CA GLN A 409 11.66 -9.72 -4.29
C GLN A 409 12.06 -10.64 -3.13
N ARG A 410 12.53 -10.05 -2.02
CA ARG A 410 13.10 -10.76 -0.86
C ARG A 410 12.25 -11.95 -0.39
N ASN A 411 10.93 -11.81 -0.37
CA ASN A 411 9.99 -12.83 0.12
C ASN A 411 9.67 -13.92 -0.92
N LEU A 412 9.94 -13.69 -2.21
CA LEU A 412 9.55 -14.56 -3.32
C LEU A 412 10.74 -15.29 -4.00
N ARG A 413 11.98 -14.89 -3.70
CA ARG A 413 13.23 -15.42 -4.32
C ARG A 413 13.35 -16.93 -4.32
N LYS A 414 12.85 -17.61 -3.29
CA LYS A 414 12.87 -19.08 -3.18
C LYS A 414 12.21 -19.78 -4.37
N SER A 415 11.24 -19.14 -5.02
CA SER A 415 10.54 -19.70 -6.19
C SER A 415 11.42 -19.78 -7.44
N VAL A 416 12.48 -18.98 -7.52
CA VAL A 416 13.31 -18.80 -8.70
C VAL A 416 14.63 -19.58 -8.63
N GLN A 417 15.13 -19.84 -7.41
CA GLN A 417 16.43 -20.44 -7.15
C GLN A 417 16.71 -21.74 -7.92
N GLN A 418 15.84 -22.74 -7.80
CA GLN A 418 16.04 -24.03 -8.47
C GLN A 418 15.89 -23.92 -10.00
N PRO A 419 14.82 -23.29 -10.55
CA PRO A 419 14.70 -23.03 -11.99
C PRO A 419 15.92 -22.35 -12.60
N PHE A 420 16.44 -21.30 -11.96
CA PHE A 420 17.63 -20.60 -12.46
C PHE A 420 18.88 -21.50 -12.44
N ALA A 421 19.08 -22.31 -11.40
CA ALA A 421 20.17 -23.27 -11.34
C ALA A 421 20.07 -24.33 -12.46
N SER A 422 18.88 -24.89 -12.70
CA SER A 422 18.62 -25.83 -13.79
C SER A 422 18.92 -25.20 -15.16
N GLY A 423 18.39 -24.00 -15.41
CA GLY A 423 18.57 -23.28 -16.67
C GLY A 423 20.03 -22.90 -16.94
N LEU A 424 20.75 -22.41 -15.93
CA LEU A 424 22.18 -22.11 -16.05
C LEU A 424 23.01 -23.34 -16.40
N THR A 425 22.73 -24.48 -15.77
CA THR A 425 23.39 -25.76 -16.09
C THR A 425 23.13 -26.17 -17.53
N ALA A 426 21.89 -26.02 -18.02
CA ALA A 426 21.55 -26.30 -19.41
C ALA A 426 22.26 -25.33 -20.39
N LEU A 427 22.33 -24.03 -20.07
CA LEU A 427 23.05 -23.03 -20.88
C LEU A 427 24.57 -23.25 -20.90
N GLU A 428 25.15 -23.71 -19.79
CA GLU A 428 26.55 -24.11 -19.69
C GLU A 428 26.84 -25.32 -20.59
N ASN A 429 25.99 -26.35 -20.54
CA ASN A 429 26.16 -27.58 -21.33
C ASN A 429 26.13 -27.32 -22.85
N ILE A 430 25.30 -26.38 -23.31
CA ILE A 430 25.25 -25.99 -24.74
C ILE A 430 26.28 -24.91 -25.12
N ALA A 431 27.12 -24.48 -24.17
CA ALA A 431 28.05 -23.36 -24.32
C ALA A 431 27.38 -22.12 -24.96
N SER A 432 26.23 -21.72 -24.41
CA SER A 432 25.39 -20.66 -24.99
C SER A 432 26.14 -19.32 -25.08
N PRO A 433 26.05 -18.60 -26.21
CA PRO A 433 26.67 -17.29 -26.40
C PRO A 433 25.94 -16.16 -25.65
N LEU A 434 24.81 -16.42 -24.98
CA LEU A 434 24.03 -15.46 -24.20
C LEU A 434 24.71 -15.12 -22.87
N HIS A 435 25.93 -14.60 -22.93
CA HIS A 435 26.78 -14.36 -21.77
C HIS A 435 26.15 -13.37 -20.79
N ARG A 436 25.55 -12.28 -21.29
CA ARG A 436 24.87 -11.30 -20.42
C ARG A 436 23.73 -11.91 -19.61
N LEU A 437 22.87 -12.71 -20.25
CA LEU A 437 21.79 -13.42 -19.56
C LEU A 437 22.33 -14.39 -18.51
N ARG A 438 23.37 -15.15 -18.86
CA ARG A 438 24.01 -16.09 -17.92
C ARG A 438 24.61 -15.37 -16.72
N VAL A 439 25.28 -14.24 -16.91
CA VAL A 439 25.84 -13.42 -15.82
C VAL A 439 24.75 -12.89 -14.91
N LEU A 440 23.65 -12.35 -15.48
CA LEU A 440 22.48 -11.90 -14.70
C LEU A 440 21.87 -13.03 -13.87
N MET A 441 21.66 -14.20 -14.47
CA MET A 441 21.14 -15.37 -13.77
C MET A 441 22.10 -15.86 -12.67
N HIS A 442 23.41 -15.89 -12.91
CA HIS A 442 24.40 -16.26 -11.88
C HIS A 442 24.41 -15.27 -10.72
N LEU A 443 24.30 -13.95 -11.00
CA LEU A 443 24.22 -12.90 -9.99
C LEU A 443 23.00 -13.11 -9.08
N GLU A 444 21.81 -13.25 -9.67
CA GLU A 444 20.58 -13.46 -8.89
C GLU A 444 20.58 -14.80 -8.13
N LEU A 445 21.16 -15.85 -8.71
CA LEU A 445 21.29 -17.14 -8.03
C LEU A 445 22.28 -17.05 -6.85
N ALA A 446 23.36 -16.27 -6.97
CA ALA A 446 24.28 -16.01 -5.87
C ALA A 446 23.57 -15.29 -4.71
N TRP A 447 22.74 -14.28 -5.01
CA TRP A 447 21.90 -13.61 -4.01
C TRP A 447 20.88 -14.55 -3.36
N CYS A 448 20.29 -15.48 -4.12
CA CYS A 448 19.40 -16.50 -3.56
C CYS A 448 20.14 -17.40 -2.56
N TYR A 449 21.33 -17.89 -2.92
CA TYR A 449 22.14 -18.73 -2.03
C TYR A 449 22.67 -17.99 -0.81
N MET A 450 22.99 -16.70 -0.94
CA MET A 450 23.34 -15.87 0.21
C MET A 450 22.18 -15.69 1.19
N ALA A 451 20.95 -15.51 0.71
CA ALA A 451 19.78 -15.41 1.58
C ALA A 451 19.47 -16.71 2.35
N GLU A 452 20.04 -17.84 1.92
CA GLU A 452 19.97 -19.15 2.60
C GLU A 452 21.29 -19.55 3.28
N ASP A 453 22.22 -18.59 3.47
CA ASP A 453 23.54 -18.78 4.10
C ASP A 453 24.45 -19.83 3.43
N MET A 454 24.21 -20.16 2.15
CA MET A 454 25.04 -21.07 1.35
C MET A 454 26.18 -20.35 0.63
N LEU A 455 27.09 -19.75 1.40
CA LEU A 455 28.17 -18.87 0.90
C LEU A 455 29.09 -19.54 -0.14
N THR A 456 29.48 -20.79 0.05
CA THR A 456 30.37 -21.50 -0.90
C THR A 456 29.71 -21.76 -2.26
N LYS A 457 28.38 -21.93 -2.30
CA LYS A 457 27.65 -22.03 -3.57
C LYS A 457 27.51 -20.66 -4.22
N ALA A 458 27.27 -19.62 -3.42
CA ALA A 458 27.21 -18.24 -3.92
C ALA A 458 28.53 -17.82 -4.57
N ASP A 459 29.67 -18.04 -3.90
CA ASP A 459 31.00 -17.72 -4.45
C ASP A 459 31.26 -18.44 -5.78
N LYS A 460 30.93 -19.73 -5.87
CA LYS A 460 31.03 -20.48 -7.13
C LYS A 460 30.22 -19.86 -8.27
N GLN A 461 29.01 -19.34 -7.99
CA GLN A 461 28.21 -18.68 -9.03
C GLN A 461 28.82 -17.34 -9.45
N VAL A 462 29.32 -16.55 -8.49
CA VAL A 462 29.98 -15.26 -8.78
C VAL A 462 31.27 -15.48 -9.59
N ALA A 463 32.09 -16.47 -9.21
CA ALA A 463 33.30 -16.83 -9.95
C ALA A 463 32.97 -17.25 -11.40
N LYS A 464 31.91 -18.06 -11.60
CA LYS A 464 31.42 -18.42 -12.94
C LYS A 464 30.97 -17.20 -13.73
N ALA A 465 30.29 -16.25 -13.09
CA ALA A 465 29.85 -15.01 -13.73
C ALA A 465 31.03 -14.13 -14.18
N LEU A 466 32.04 -13.94 -13.33
CA LEU A 466 33.22 -13.11 -13.62
C LEU A 466 34.13 -13.66 -14.73
N VAL A 467 34.12 -14.99 -14.93
CA VAL A 467 34.81 -15.67 -16.02
C VAL A 467 34.14 -15.39 -17.39
N LEU A 468 32.85 -15.10 -17.42
CA LEU A 468 32.15 -14.81 -18.67
C LEU A 468 32.55 -13.44 -19.21
N ASP A 469 32.85 -13.41 -20.50
CA ASP A 469 33.14 -12.17 -21.21
C ASP A 469 31.84 -11.60 -21.80
N TYR A 470 31.39 -10.46 -21.28
CA TYR A 470 30.13 -9.81 -21.69
C TYR A 470 30.32 -8.31 -21.91
N THR A 471 31.50 -7.91 -22.41
CA THR A 471 31.84 -6.49 -22.61
C THR A 471 30.71 -5.69 -23.25
N ALA A 472 30.35 -4.59 -22.59
CA ALA A 472 29.29 -3.70 -23.00
C ALA A 472 29.61 -3.03 -24.34
N SER A 473 28.58 -2.56 -25.02
CA SER A 473 28.76 -1.72 -26.22
C SER A 473 29.41 -0.38 -25.85
N LYS A 474 30.13 0.26 -26.79
CA LYS A 474 30.80 1.55 -26.50
C LYS A 474 29.85 2.61 -25.92
N ALA A 475 28.62 2.69 -26.43
CA ALA A 475 27.59 3.59 -25.88
C ALA A 475 27.21 3.26 -24.43
N GLU A 476 27.12 1.98 -24.06
CA GLU A 476 26.84 1.56 -22.69
C GLU A 476 28.06 1.74 -21.78
N GLN A 477 29.28 1.63 -22.32
CA GLN A 477 30.51 1.94 -21.61
C GLN A 477 30.62 3.44 -21.33
N ASP A 478 30.31 4.29 -22.30
CA ASP A 478 30.31 5.74 -22.13
C ASP A 478 29.26 6.17 -21.07
N GLN A 479 28.11 5.49 -21.02
CA GLN A 479 27.06 5.75 -20.04
C GLN A 479 27.39 5.24 -18.62
N SER A 480 27.95 4.03 -18.51
CA SER A 480 28.22 3.41 -17.20
C SER A 480 29.60 3.74 -16.64
N GLY A 481 30.56 4.11 -17.49
CA GLY A 481 31.98 4.17 -17.16
C GLY A 481 32.65 2.80 -17.01
N TYR A 482 31.91 1.69 -17.19
CA TYR A 482 32.42 0.33 -17.02
C TYR A 482 32.49 -0.42 -18.35
N THR A 483 33.61 -1.09 -18.61
CA THR A 483 33.73 -2.04 -19.73
C THR A 483 32.81 -3.25 -19.57
N ARG A 484 32.54 -3.64 -18.31
CA ARG A 484 31.66 -4.74 -17.89
C ARG A 484 30.72 -4.26 -16.78
N PRO A 485 29.52 -3.74 -17.11
CA PRO A 485 28.66 -3.07 -16.14
C PRO A 485 28.19 -3.93 -14.96
N LEU A 486 28.05 -5.25 -15.12
CA LEU A 486 27.59 -6.13 -14.03
C LEU A 486 28.70 -6.41 -13.00
N ASP A 487 29.97 -6.11 -13.31
CA ASP A 487 31.08 -6.25 -12.37
C ASP A 487 30.93 -5.28 -11.19
N TYR A 488 30.25 -4.15 -11.42
CA TYR A 488 29.81 -3.23 -10.37
C TYR A 488 29.07 -3.95 -9.24
N PHE A 489 28.27 -4.97 -9.56
CA PHE A 489 27.56 -5.78 -8.56
C PHE A 489 28.33 -7.02 -8.14
N LEU A 490 29.03 -7.68 -9.07
CA LEU A 490 29.70 -8.96 -8.81
C LEU A 490 30.95 -8.82 -7.95
N LEU A 491 31.77 -7.77 -8.15
CA LEU A 491 33.03 -7.62 -7.41
C LEU A 491 32.79 -7.29 -5.92
N PRO A 492 31.90 -6.34 -5.55
CA PRO A 492 31.57 -6.13 -4.14
C PRO A 492 30.94 -7.37 -3.52
N LEU A 493 30.09 -8.09 -4.26
CA LEU A 493 29.47 -9.33 -3.79
C LEU A 493 30.51 -10.42 -3.52
N GLN A 494 31.51 -10.58 -4.40
CA GLN A 494 32.58 -11.55 -4.21
C GLN A 494 33.42 -11.21 -2.97
N LYS A 495 33.84 -9.94 -2.84
CA LYS A 495 34.57 -9.46 -1.66
C LYS A 495 33.79 -9.76 -0.39
N PHE A 496 32.50 -9.42 -0.39
CA PHE A 496 31.60 -9.67 0.73
C PHE A 496 31.48 -11.15 1.10
N ILE A 497 31.29 -12.03 0.12
CA ILE A 497 31.20 -13.48 0.37
C ILE A 497 32.53 -13.99 0.94
N ASN A 498 33.68 -13.55 0.40
CA ASN A 498 35.00 -13.93 0.90
C ASN A 498 35.25 -13.48 2.34
N LEU A 499 34.77 -12.28 2.70
CA LEU A 499 34.83 -11.78 4.07
C LEU A 499 33.95 -12.61 5.02
N LYS A 500 32.75 -13.02 4.59
CA LYS A 500 31.87 -13.88 5.41
C LYS A 500 32.36 -15.33 5.49
N THR A 501 33.07 -15.85 4.48
CA THR A 501 33.61 -17.22 4.51
C THR A 501 34.88 -17.34 5.33
N SER A 502 35.70 -16.28 5.42
CA SER A 502 36.86 -16.25 6.31
C SER A 502 36.46 -15.92 7.74
N ILE A 503 35.92 -16.92 8.44
CA ILE A 503 35.41 -16.78 9.82
C ILE A 503 36.52 -16.46 10.84
N TYR A 504 37.77 -16.80 10.53
CA TYR A 504 38.91 -16.69 11.46
C TYR A 504 39.86 -15.52 11.17
N ASP A 505 39.76 -14.89 10.00
CA ASP A 505 40.59 -13.75 9.65
C ASP A 505 39.78 -12.46 9.77
N THR A 506 40.16 -11.60 10.72
CA THR A 506 39.63 -10.23 10.76
C THR A 506 40.26 -9.43 9.62
N PRO A 507 39.47 -8.82 8.72
CA PRO A 507 40.04 -8.01 7.64
C PRO A 507 40.84 -6.83 8.20
N GLU A 508 41.98 -6.51 7.58
CA GLU A 508 42.85 -5.42 8.02
C GLU A 508 42.23 -4.04 7.75
N GLY A 509 41.38 -3.91 6.72
CA GLY A 509 40.76 -2.66 6.32
C GLY A 509 39.59 -2.23 7.23
N GLY A 510 39.59 -0.97 7.69
CA GLY A 510 38.51 -0.41 8.51
C GLY A 510 37.13 -0.46 7.84
N GLN A 511 37.07 -0.30 6.52
CA GLN A 511 35.82 -0.39 5.74
C GLN A 511 35.24 -1.81 5.71
N GLU A 512 36.09 -2.82 5.57
CA GLU A 512 35.69 -4.24 5.55
C GLU A 512 35.25 -4.70 6.95
N GLN A 513 35.91 -4.21 8.00
CA GLN A 513 35.48 -4.41 9.39
C GLN A 513 34.09 -3.79 9.64
N ALA A 514 33.86 -2.56 9.16
CA ALA A 514 32.56 -1.92 9.27
C ALA A 514 31.46 -2.69 8.53
N LEU A 515 31.74 -3.18 7.32
CA LEU A 515 30.81 -4.00 6.53
C LEU A 515 30.36 -5.27 7.29
N LEU A 516 31.30 -5.99 7.91
CA LEU A 516 30.98 -7.16 8.73
C LEU A 516 30.14 -6.80 9.97
N LEU A 517 30.43 -5.68 10.63
CA LEU A 517 29.66 -5.21 11.77
C LEU A 517 28.22 -4.85 11.37
N VAL A 518 28.03 -4.18 10.22
CA VAL A 518 26.68 -3.87 9.71
C VAL A 518 25.87 -5.13 9.46
N GLU A 519 26.50 -6.19 8.94
CA GLU A 519 25.84 -7.48 8.75
C GLU A 519 25.50 -8.18 10.07
N GLN A 520 26.41 -8.16 11.04
CA GLN A 520 26.12 -8.65 12.39
C GLN A 520 24.93 -7.91 13.02
N ALA A 521 24.80 -6.60 12.77
CA ALA A 521 23.66 -5.81 13.22
C ALA A 521 22.35 -6.19 12.50
N LYS A 522 22.41 -6.60 11.22
CA LYS A 522 21.22 -7.12 10.49
C LYS A 522 20.74 -8.44 11.09
N GLU A 523 21.67 -9.34 11.43
CA GLU A 523 21.40 -10.67 12.00
C GLU A 523 20.98 -10.64 13.48
N ALA A 524 21.42 -9.63 14.23
CA ALA A 524 21.04 -9.47 15.63
C ALA A 524 19.50 -9.31 15.79
N THR A 525 18.96 -9.77 16.92
CA THR A 525 17.53 -9.62 17.24
C THR A 525 17.28 -8.57 18.31
N GLN A 526 18.22 -8.37 19.23
CA GLN A 526 18.11 -7.42 20.33
C GLN A 526 18.48 -6.01 19.89
N LYS A 527 17.64 -5.02 20.23
CA LYS A 527 17.85 -3.60 19.89
C LYS A 527 19.15 -3.02 20.45
N THR A 528 19.53 -3.39 21.68
CA THR A 528 20.76 -2.91 22.34
C THR A 528 22.01 -3.40 21.62
N VAL A 529 22.08 -4.70 21.34
CA VAL A 529 23.18 -5.30 20.58
C VAL A 529 23.30 -4.68 19.19
N LYS A 530 22.17 -4.42 18.50
CA LYS A 530 22.18 -3.69 17.22
C LYS A 530 22.80 -2.30 17.37
N ALA A 531 22.38 -1.55 18.38
CA ALA A 531 22.90 -0.20 18.61
C ALA A 531 24.41 -0.22 18.86
N ASP A 532 24.90 -1.10 19.72
CA ASP A 532 26.33 -1.20 20.06
C ASP A 532 27.18 -1.63 18.85
N VAL A 533 26.69 -2.62 18.08
CA VAL A 533 27.40 -3.10 16.89
C VAL A 533 27.43 -2.04 15.78
N LEU A 534 26.32 -1.33 15.57
CA LEU A 534 26.27 -0.23 14.60
C LEU A 534 27.16 0.94 15.03
N GLN A 535 27.19 1.31 16.31
CA GLN A 535 28.07 2.36 16.82
C GLN A 535 29.54 2.02 16.55
N ARG A 536 29.95 0.77 16.78
CA ARG A 536 31.30 0.30 16.43
C ARG A 536 31.56 0.35 14.93
N ALA A 537 30.56 0.10 14.08
CA ALA A 537 30.71 0.23 12.63
C ALA A 537 30.94 1.68 12.21
N VAL A 538 30.19 2.62 12.81
CA VAL A 538 30.36 4.08 12.63
C VAL A 538 31.77 4.51 13.01
N GLU A 539 32.25 4.14 14.20
CA GLU A 539 33.61 4.45 14.67
C GLU A 539 34.69 3.97 13.69
N LYS A 540 34.50 2.80 13.07
CA LYS A 540 35.44 2.25 12.08
C LYS A 540 35.46 3.04 10.77
N LEU A 541 34.34 3.64 10.38
CA LEU A 541 34.25 4.46 9.17
C LEU A 541 34.72 5.89 9.38
N GLU A 542 34.46 6.48 10.55
CA GLU A 542 34.91 7.84 10.90
C GLU A 542 36.43 7.97 10.97
N VAL A 543 37.13 6.88 11.32
CA VAL A 543 38.61 6.84 11.37
C VAL A 543 39.24 6.81 9.97
N LEU A 544 38.50 6.49 8.90
CA LEU A 544 39.04 6.39 7.55
C LEU A 544 39.24 7.77 6.91
N GLU A 545 40.36 7.94 6.21
CA GLU A 545 40.65 9.15 5.44
C GLU A 545 39.57 9.43 4.38
N PRO A 546 39.16 10.70 4.18
CA PRO A 546 38.18 11.08 3.16
C PRO A 546 38.68 10.75 1.75
N VAL A 547 37.76 10.37 0.86
CA VAL A 547 38.11 9.96 -0.50
C VAL A 547 38.24 11.19 -1.39
N LEU A 548 39.46 11.48 -1.85
CA LEU A 548 39.73 12.60 -2.77
C LEU A 548 39.31 12.22 -4.20
N LEU A 549 38.26 12.86 -4.72
CA LEU A 549 37.69 12.53 -6.04
C LEU A 549 38.46 13.16 -7.21
N ASN A 550 39.03 14.36 -7.03
CA ASN A 550 39.62 15.17 -8.11
C ASN A 550 41.00 15.75 -7.74
N ALA A 551 41.91 14.95 -7.19
CA ALA A 551 43.26 15.45 -6.88
C ALA A 551 44.07 15.76 -8.16
N GLU A 552 44.81 16.88 -8.15
CA GLU A 552 45.68 17.28 -9.25
C GLU A 552 46.73 16.19 -9.55
N GLY A 553 46.84 15.77 -10.82
CA GLY A 553 47.79 14.75 -11.25
C GLY A 553 47.28 13.30 -11.27
N MET A 554 46.05 13.02 -10.81
CA MET A 554 45.46 11.67 -10.94
C MET A 554 45.15 11.30 -12.40
N THR A 555 45.48 10.07 -12.77
CA THR A 555 45.05 9.45 -14.03
C THR A 555 43.53 9.19 -14.03
N ASP A 556 42.94 9.05 -15.22
CA ASP A 556 41.49 8.77 -15.33
C ASP A 556 41.09 7.46 -14.63
N ASP A 557 41.99 6.46 -14.61
CA ASP A 557 41.80 5.20 -13.89
C ASP A 557 41.81 5.38 -12.36
N GLU A 558 42.67 6.26 -11.84
CA GLU A 558 42.73 6.57 -10.41
C GLU A 558 41.50 7.34 -9.96
N LYS A 559 41.05 8.32 -10.75
CA LYS A 559 39.78 9.03 -10.51
C LYS A 559 38.59 8.08 -10.51
N PHE A 560 38.56 7.13 -11.45
CA PHE A 560 37.52 6.10 -11.51
C PHE A 560 37.51 5.20 -10.27
N ARG A 561 38.69 4.76 -9.81
CA ARG A 561 38.82 3.95 -8.57
C ARG A 561 38.41 4.75 -7.34
N ALA A 562 38.82 6.01 -7.22
CA ALA A 562 38.43 6.89 -6.12
C ALA A 562 36.91 7.11 -6.09
N LYS A 563 36.30 7.41 -7.24
CA LYS A 563 34.83 7.54 -7.35
C LYS A 563 34.11 6.27 -6.92
N ASN A 564 34.57 5.09 -7.33
CA ASN A 564 33.97 3.82 -6.92
C ASN A 564 34.14 3.53 -5.43
N LEU A 565 35.30 3.83 -4.86
CA LEU A 565 35.52 3.72 -3.42
C LEU A 565 34.59 4.64 -2.62
N HIS A 566 34.39 5.87 -3.09
CA HIS A 566 33.44 6.81 -2.50
C HIS A 566 32.00 6.27 -2.58
N ARG A 567 31.59 5.71 -3.73
CA ARG A 567 30.29 5.03 -3.88
C ARG A 567 30.13 3.88 -2.88
N GLU A 568 31.10 2.98 -2.80
CA GLU A 568 31.07 1.84 -1.86
C GLU A 568 30.93 2.30 -0.40
N ARG A 569 31.65 3.35 -0.01
CA ARG A 569 31.58 3.92 1.35
C ARG A 569 30.23 4.59 1.63
N SER A 570 29.70 5.36 0.68
CA SER A 570 28.39 6.01 0.82
C SER A 570 27.24 5.00 0.87
N ILE A 571 27.34 3.89 0.11
CA ILE A 571 26.39 2.76 0.21
C ILE A 571 26.43 2.16 1.62
N LEU A 572 27.63 1.94 2.17
CA LEU A 572 27.79 1.38 3.51
C LEU A 572 27.22 2.31 4.60
N TRP A 573 27.44 3.61 4.50
CA TRP A 573 26.79 4.60 5.37
C TRP A 573 25.26 4.56 5.24
N GLY A 574 24.74 4.47 4.02
CA GLY A 574 23.30 4.33 3.77
C GLY A 574 22.70 3.04 4.35
N GLU A 575 23.43 1.93 4.31
CA GLU A 575 23.02 0.67 4.95
C GLU A 575 22.97 0.80 6.47
N ILE A 576 23.94 1.49 7.10
CA ILE A 576 23.90 1.80 8.54
C ILE A 576 22.62 2.57 8.88
N VAL A 577 22.29 3.61 8.11
CA VAL A 577 21.08 4.42 8.29
C VAL A 577 19.81 3.56 8.22
N LYS A 578 19.69 2.73 7.18
CA LYS A 578 18.53 1.84 6.97
C LYS A 578 18.38 0.81 8.10
N VAL A 579 19.47 0.18 8.52
CA VAL A 579 19.46 -0.82 9.60
C VAL A 579 19.14 -0.16 10.95
N ALA A 580 19.71 1.02 11.22
CA ALA A 580 19.42 1.80 12.43
C ALA A 580 17.94 2.20 12.51
N TRP A 581 17.37 2.69 11.39
CA TRP A 581 15.97 3.06 11.33
C TRP A 581 15.03 1.86 11.48
N GLY A 582 15.33 0.75 10.81
CA GLY A 582 14.59 -0.51 10.98
C GLY A 582 14.62 -1.04 12.41
N ALA A 583 15.67 -0.72 13.18
CA ALA A 583 15.78 -1.03 14.62
C ALA A 583 15.16 0.05 15.54
N LYS A 584 14.57 1.12 14.97
CA LYS A 584 14.02 2.28 15.67
C LYS A 584 15.06 3.02 16.53
N LEU A 585 16.27 3.23 16.00
CA LEU A 585 17.37 3.96 16.64
C LEU A 585 17.48 5.39 16.07
N ALA A 586 16.46 6.22 16.30
CA ALA A 586 16.31 7.52 15.65
C ALA A 586 17.52 8.47 15.87
N LYS A 587 18.12 8.46 17.06
CA LYS A 587 19.31 9.28 17.37
C LYS A 587 20.52 8.92 16.50
N LEU A 588 20.81 7.63 16.36
CA LEU A 588 21.93 7.14 15.55
C LEU A 588 21.66 7.38 14.06
N THR A 589 20.42 7.15 13.62
CA THR A 589 19.98 7.42 12.25
C THR A 589 20.24 8.87 11.85
N HIS A 590 19.81 9.84 12.66
CA HIS A 590 20.01 11.26 12.39
C HIS A 590 21.50 11.66 12.40
N GLN A 591 22.29 11.11 13.32
CA GLN A 591 23.72 11.36 13.39
C GLN A 591 24.47 10.93 12.12
N VAL A 592 24.11 9.76 11.58
CA VAL A 592 24.83 9.16 10.46
C VAL A 592 24.35 9.66 9.10
N ALA A 593 23.08 10.07 8.99
CA ALA A 593 22.48 10.49 7.72
C ALA A 593 23.28 11.59 7.00
N GLY A 594 23.86 12.54 7.75
CA GLY A 594 24.67 13.62 7.19
C GLY A 594 25.85 13.15 6.33
N GLN A 595 26.45 12.00 6.65
CA GLN A 595 27.60 11.45 5.90
C GLN A 595 27.23 11.02 4.47
N VAL A 596 25.98 10.59 4.25
CA VAL A 596 25.49 10.22 2.90
C VAL A 596 25.02 11.46 2.13
N LEU A 597 24.43 12.41 2.83
CA LEU A 597 23.83 13.62 2.25
C LEU A 597 24.87 14.68 1.85
N ALA A 598 26.06 14.66 2.47
CA ALA A 598 27.14 15.59 2.15
C ALA A 598 27.74 15.38 0.74
N ALA A 599 27.66 14.16 0.18
CA ALA A 599 28.22 13.85 -1.13
C ALA A 599 27.42 14.50 -2.26
N LYS A 600 28.07 14.98 -3.33
CA LYS A 600 27.39 15.46 -4.55
C LYS A 600 27.50 14.39 -5.65
N TRP A 601 26.36 14.02 -6.23
CA TRP A 601 26.27 13.01 -7.28
C TRP A 601 25.60 13.55 -8.54
N ASP A 602 26.03 13.07 -9.70
CA ASP A 602 25.43 13.41 -10.99
C ASP A 602 24.09 12.66 -11.17
N THR A 603 23.04 13.37 -11.53
CA THR A 603 21.68 12.80 -11.70
C THR A 603 21.59 11.82 -12.87
N VAL A 604 22.46 11.96 -13.88
CA VAL A 604 22.45 11.10 -15.07
C VAL A 604 23.31 9.85 -14.85
N ASN A 605 24.55 10.04 -14.42
CA ASN A 605 25.53 8.95 -14.32
C ASN A 605 25.47 8.20 -12.98
N ASP A 606 24.99 8.84 -11.91
CA ASP A 606 24.98 8.32 -10.55
C ASP A 606 23.55 8.19 -9.98
N LYS A 607 22.58 7.86 -10.83
CA LYS A 607 21.16 7.71 -10.45
C LYS A 607 20.94 6.86 -9.19
N ALA A 608 21.69 5.76 -9.02
CA ALA A 608 21.58 4.89 -7.84
C ALA A 608 22.05 5.57 -6.53
N MET A 609 23.04 6.47 -6.60
CA MET A 609 23.52 7.21 -5.44
C MET A 609 22.57 8.35 -5.08
N VAL A 610 22.02 9.05 -6.08
CA VAL A 610 20.98 10.06 -5.86
C VAL A 610 19.72 9.44 -5.26
N LEU A 611 19.35 8.23 -5.71
CA LEU A 611 18.27 7.46 -5.09
C LEU A 611 18.57 7.15 -3.61
N LEU A 612 19.79 6.70 -3.31
CA LEU A 612 20.21 6.44 -1.93
C LEU A 612 20.12 7.71 -1.06
N GLN A 613 20.50 8.87 -1.60
CA GLN A 613 20.36 10.15 -0.90
C GLN A 613 18.90 10.52 -0.67
N ALA A 614 18.03 10.31 -1.65
CA ALA A 614 16.60 10.55 -1.51
C ALA A 614 15.95 9.64 -0.45
N GLU A 615 16.35 8.37 -0.39
CA GLU A 615 15.91 7.45 0.65
C GLU A 615 16.43 7.84 2.04
N VAL A 616 17.71 8.18 2.16
CA VAL A 616 18.33 8.58 3.43
C VAL A 616 17.78 9.92 3.92
N SER A 617 17.51 10.90 3.06
CA SER A 617 16.91 12.17 3.46
C SER A 617 15.49 12.00 3.99
N LEU A 618 14.72 11.07 3.42
CA LEU A 618 13.40 10.71 3.92
C LEU A 618 13.49 10.02 5.29
N ILE A 619 14.35 8.99 5.42
CA ILE A 619 14.56 8.28 6.68
C ILE A 619 15.03 9.22 7.79
N ASP A 620 15.92 10.15 7.47
CA ASP A 620 16.41 11.18 8.40
C ASP A 620 15.28 12.11 8.87
N ALA A 621 14.40 12.52 7.95
CA ALA A 621 13.22 13.30 8.30
C ALA A 621 12.28 12.53 9.25
N GLU A 622 12.02 11.25 8.98
CA GLU A 622 11.21 10.41 9.87
C GLU A 622 11.86 10.22 11.25
N ALA A 623 13.19 10.06 11.29
CA ALA A 623 13.95 9.97 12.52
C ALA A 623 13.87 11.26 13.35
N CYS A 624 13.92 12.43 12.71
CA CYS A 624 13.73 13.72 13.38
C CYS A 624 12.33 13.83 14.01
N VAL A 625 11.27 13.41 13.30
CA VAL A 625 9.90 13.39 13.85
C VAL A 625 9.80 12.41 15.02
N ALA A 626 10.40 11.22 14.93
CA ALA A 626 10.43 10.27 16.02
C ALA A 626 11.14 10.81 17.27
N LEU A 627 12.26 11.54 17.10
CA LEU A 627 12.97 12.20 18.20
C LEU A 627 12.14 13.32 18.86
N LEU A 628 11.32 14.04 18.09
CA LEU A 628 10.38 15.03 18.65
C LEU A 628 9.31 14.35 19.51
N LEU A 629 8.75 13.25 19.02
CA LEU A 629 7.75 12.47 19.75
C LEU A 629 8.32 11.82 21.02
N GLU A 630 9.57 11.34 20.99
CA GLU A 630 10.27 10.82 22.18
C GLU A 630 10.49 11.90 23.26
N LYS A 631 10.55 13.17 22.87
CA LYS A 631 10.65 14.33 23.78
C LYS A 631 9.29 14.88 24.22
N ASP A 632 8.18 14.18 23.93
CA ASP A 632 6.80 14.62 24.14
C ASP A 632 6.47 15.98 23.48
N VAL A 633 7.14 16.29 22.36
CA VAL A 633 6.91 17.51 21.57
C VAL A 633 6.04 17.19 20.36
N GLU A 634 4.91 17.90 20.21
CA GLU A 634 4.06 17.79 19.02
C GLU A 634 4.83 18.25 17.77
N PRO A 635 4.92 17.42 16.71
CA PRO A 635 5.60 17.78 15.47
C PRO A 635 4.76 18.81 14.69
N VAL A 636 5.32 20.00 14.54
CA VAL A 636 4.71 21.12 13.82
C VAL A 636 5.69 21.57 12.74
N PRO A 637 5.24 21.76 11.48
CA PRO A 637 6.12 22.28 10.43
C PRO A 637 6.62 23.69 10.76
N VAL A 638 7.84 23.99 10.31
CA VAL A 638 8.41 25.33 10.48
C VAL A 638 7.67 26.34 9.60
N ALA A 639 7.41 27.54 10.12
CA ALA A 639 6.64 28.58 9.43
C ALA A 639 7.28 29.04 8.11
N VAL A 640 8.60 28.97 8.01
CA VAL A 640 9.39 29.29 6.81
C VAL A 640 10.45 28.21 6.66
N LEU A 641 10.50 27.55 5.49
CA LEU A 641 11.60 26.65 5.18
C LEU A 641 12.86 27.49 4.87
N PRO A 642 14.04 27.08 5.37
CA PRO A 642 15.28 27.74 4.99
C PRO A 642 15.46 27.66 3.47
N ALA A 643 15.89 28.77 2.87
CA ALA A 643 16.24 28.79 1.45
C ALA A 643 17.35 27.75 1.20
N PRO A 644 17.37 27.08 0.02
CA PRO A 644 18.53 26.29 -0.35
C PRO A 644 19.78 27.18 -0.26
N PRO A 645 20.92 26.65 0.22
CA PRO A 645 22.15 27.42 0.23
C PRO A 645 22.39 27.97 -1.19
N PRO A 646 22.75 29.25 -1.34
CA PRO A 646 23.06 29.81 -2.65
C PRO A 646 24.09 28.93 -3.35
N GLU A 647 23.93 28.76 -4.66
CA GLU A 647 25.01 28.28 -5.52
C GLU A 647 26.09 29.35 -5.47
N GLU A 648 26.91 29.36 -4.41
CA GLU A 648 28.03 30.28 -4.29
C GLU A 648 29.06 29.87 -5.34
N ASP A 649 29.25 30.80 -6.27
CA ASP A 649 30.38 30.85 -7.18
C ASP A 649 31.67 30.61 -6.40
N GLU A 650 32.55 29.81 -7.01
CA GLU A 650 33.92 29.55 -6.60
C GLU A 650 34.59 30.82 -6.03
N GLU A 651 34.96 30.80 -4.74
CA GLU A 651 36.22 31.30 -4.17
C GLU A 651 36.08 31.52 -2.63
N ASP A 652 36.83 30.69 -1.88
CA ASP A 652 37.30 30.90 -0.50
C ASP A 652 36.31 30.86 0.69
N GLU A 653 35.82 29.67 1.06
CA GLU A 653 35.57 29.34 2.49
C GLU A 653 36.07 27.92 2.83
N ASP A 654 36.78 27.79 3.95
CA ASP A 654 37.52 26.60 4.39
C ASP A 654 36.72 25.26 4.31
N GLU A 655 37.10 24.39 3.37
CA GLU A 655 36.39 23.15 2.98
C GLU A 655 36.51 21.95 3.94
N ASP A 656 37.04 22.08 5.16
CA ASP A 656 37.43 20.92 6.00
C ASP A 656 36.75 20.82 7.38
N ALA A 657 35.54 21.37 7.55
CA ALA A 657 34.74 21.14 8.76
C ALA A 657 33.49 20.28 8.48
N PRO A 658 33.40 19.02 8.96
CA PRO A 658 32.14 18.29 8.95
C PRO A 658 31.08 19.11 9.70
N PRO A 659 29.82 19.19 9.21
CA PRO A 659 28.79 19.96 9.88
C PRO A 659 28.67 19.47 11.32
N ALA A 660 28.90 20.39 12.27
CA ALA A 660 28.94 20.09 13.68
C ALA A 660 27.59 19.48 14.12
N LEU A 661 27.58 18.16 14.31
CA LEU A 661 26.47 17.40 14.89
C LEU A 661 26.36 17.77 16.37
N VAL A 662 25.54 18.78 16.69
CA VAL A 662 25.30 19.25 18.06
C VAL A 662 23.80 19.25 18.33
N HIS A 663 23.39 18.33 19.21
CA HIS A 663 22.16 18.34 20.02
C HIS A 663 20.97 19.17 19.49
N GLY A 664 20.26 18.59 18.52
CA GLY A 664 19.05 19.14 17.89
C GLY A 664 18.13 19.85 18.87
N SER A 665 18.16 21.18 18.83
CA SER A 665 17.10 22.01 19.41
C SER A 665 15.75 21.63 18.79
N ARG A 666 14.62 21.96 19.43
CA ARG A 666 13.29 21.65 18.89
C ARG A 666 13.15 22.16 17.44
N GLU A 667 13.65 23.36 17.19
CA GLU A 667 13.57 24.04 15.90
C GLU A 667 14.43 23.34 14.84
N GLU A 668 15.64 22.90 15.18
CA GLU A 668 16.52 22.17 14.25
C GLU A 668 15.89 20.84 13.80
N LEU A 669 15.32 20.06 14.73
CA LEU A 669 14.66 18.80 14.40
C LEU A 669 13.41 19.01 13.54
N GLN A 670 12.61 20.06 13.83
CA GLN A 670 11.45 20.41 13.01
C GLN A 670 11.87 20.88 11.61
N THR A 671 12.90 21.72 11.52
CA THR A 671 13.46 22.20 10.25
C THR A 671 13.92 21.02 9.40
N ARG A 672 14.73 20.14 9.99
CA ARG A 672 15.29 18.99 9.26
C ARG A 672 14.21 18.01 8.83
N ALA A 673 13.20 17.76 9.67
CA ALA A 673 12.06 16.93 9.30
C ALA A 673 11.34 17.46 8.05
N CYS A 674 11.14 18.78 7.95
CA CYS A 674 10.50 19.37 6.78
C CYS A 674 11.42 19.40 5.55
N THR A 675 12.67 19.85 5.69
CA THR A 675 13.60 19.93 4.56
C THR A 675 13.92 18.55 4.01
N GLY A 676 14.13 17.54 4.86
CA GLY A 676 14.46 16.18 4.40
C GLY A 676 13.37 15.54 3.54
N MET A 677 12.09 15.79 3.84
CA MET A 677 10.97 15.34 2.99
C MET A 677 10.97 16.05 1.63
N VAL A 678 11.22 17.36 1.60
CA VAL A 678 11.29 18.16 0.36
C VAL A 678 12.51 17.79 -0.48
N ASP A 679 13.67 17.60 0.15
CA ASP A 679 14.91 17.19 -0.49
C ASP A 679 14.74 15.81 -1.15
N SER A 680 14.16 14.84 -0.42
CA SER A 680 13.83 13.52 -0.95
C SER A 680 12.98 13.62 -2.21
N MET A 681 11.95 14.48 -2.17
CA MET A 681 11.05 14.68 -3.29
C MET A 681 11.74 15.32 -4.50
N LYS A 682 12.57 16.35 -4.29
CA LYS A 682 13.32 17.01 -5.36
C LYS A 682 14.34 16.06 -6.01
N LEU A 683 15.09 15.33 -5.20
CA LEU A 683 16.05 14.32 -5.68
C LEU A 683 15.32 13.22 -6.46
N GLY A 684 14.21 12.71 -5.95
CA GLY A 684 13.36 11.72 -6.63
C GLY A 684 12.82 12.20 -7.98
N SER A 685 12.40 13.47 -8.05
CA SER A 685 11.94 14.10 -9.29
C SER A 685 13.08 14.22 -10.31
N SER A 686 14.28 14.60 -9.87
CA SER A 686 15.46 14.75 -10.75
C SER A 686 15.87 13.45 -11.46
N ILE A 687 15.65 12.29 -10.83
CA ILE A 687 15.96 10.96 -11.38
C ILE A 687 14.76 10.30 -12.08
N GLY A 688 13.58 10.93 -12.03
CA GLY A 688 12.34 10.40 -12.60
C GLY A 688 11.81 9.15 -11.89
N GLU A 689 12.01 9.03 -10.57
CA GLU A 689 11.51 7.90 -9.77
C GLU A 689 10.25 8.32 -9.01
N SER A 690 9.07 7.98 -9.55
CA SER A 690 7.78 8.44 -9.01
C SER A 690 7.47 7.93 -7.60
N TRP A 691 7.95 6.74 -7.24
CA TRP A 691 7.61 6.09 -5.97
C TRP A 691 8.22 6.81 -4.75
N ILE A 692 9.44 7.33 -4.85
CA ILE A 692 10.09 8.03 -3.72
C ILE A 692 9.45 9.41 -3.48
N VAL A 693 9.06 10.09 -4.57
CA VAL A 693 8.29 11.34 -4.54
C VAL A 693 6.93 11.12 -3.85
N MET A 694 6.22 10.03 -4.20
CA MET A 694 4.98 9.66 -3.53
C MET A 694 5.20 9.31 -2.05
N ASN A 695 6.27 8.57 -1.71
CA ASN A 695 6.60 8.24 -0.32
C ASN A 695 6.90 9.47 0.53
N ALA A 696 7.57 10.49 -0.02
CA ALA A 696 7.76 11.77 0.66
C ALA A 696 6.41 12.45 0.98
N GLY A 697 5.49 12.47 0.03
CA GLY A 697 4.12 12.97 0.23
C GLY A 697 3.33 12.15 1.27
N ILE A 698 3.38 10.82 1.19
CA ILE A 698 2.71 9.92 2.13
C ILE A 698 3.26 10.11 3.55
N SER A 699 4.58 10.27 3.68
CA SER A 699 5.22 10.52 4.98
C SER A 699 4.74 11.85 5.57
N GLY A 700 4.75 12.93 4.78
CA GLY A 700 4.20 14.21 5.20
C GLY A 700 2.73 14.12 5.64
N TRP A 701 1.90 13.40 4.87
CA TRP A 701 0.51 13.17 5.23
C TRP A 701 0.37 12.43 6.57
N ASN A 702 1.09 11.32 6.74
CA ASN A 702 0.98 10.46 7.92
C ASN A 702 1.40 11.16 9.21
N TYR A 703 2.50 11.91 9.21
CA TYR A 703 3.00 12.58 10.42
C TYR A 703 2.19 13.81 10.79
N TYR A 704 1.66 14.56 9.82
CA TYR A 704 0.98 15.84 10.08
C TYR A 704 -0.55 15.79 9.91
N ILE A 705 -1.16 14.61 9.70
CA ILE A 705 -2.62 14.43 9.64
C ILE A 705 -3.35 14.91 10.90
N HIS A 706 -2.68 14.91 12.06
CA HIS A 706 -3.24 15.40 13.31
C HIS A 706 -3.56 16.92 13.23
N LEU A 707 -2.73 17.70 12.54
CA LEU A 707 -2.98 19.13 12.28
C LEU A 707 -4.17 19.34 11.34
N VAL A 708 -4.31 18.49 10.31
CA VAL A 708 -5.48 18.48 9.42
C VAL A 708 -6.76 18.18 10.21
N LYS A 709 -6.74 17.17 11.09
CA LYS A 709 -7.88 16.84 11.97
C LYS A 709 -8.21 17.94 12.97
N ALA A 710 -7.20 18.66 13.46
CA ALA A 710 -7.35 19.82 14.33
C ALA A 710 -7.73 21.11 13.56
N MET A 711 -7.79 21.07 12.23
CA MET A 711 -8.06 22.23 11.35
C MET A 711 -7.00 23.35 11.46
N ARG A 712 -5.77 23.02 11.88
CA ARG A 712 -4.62 23.94 11.98
C ARG A 712 -3.89 24.08 10.65
N TYR A 713 -4.61 24.52 9.61
CA TYR A 713 -4.08 24.54 8.23
C TYR A 713 -2.97 25.57 7.98
N ALA A 714 -2.95 26.71 8.68
CA ALA A 714 -1.97 27.78 8.42
C ALA A 714 -0.52 27.32 8.64
N GLU A 715 -0.32 26.42 9.61
CA GLU A 715 0.99 25.87 9.98
C GLU A 715 1.52 24.85 8.95
N LEU A 716 0.64 24.23 8.16
CA LEU A 716 1.03 23.20 7.18
C LEU A 716 1.60 23.78 5.90
N HIS A 717 1.29 25.05 5.60
CA HIS A 717 1.50 25.64 4.29
C HIS A 717 2.95 25.54 3.78
N ALA A 718 3.94 25.88 4.61
CA ALA A 718 5.33 25.93 4.19
C ALA A 718 5.86 24.57 3.70
N LEU A 719 5.32 23.47 4.24
CA LEU A 719 5.65 22.11 3.83
C LEU A 719 4.73 21.58 2.72
N TRP A 720 3.44 21.91 2.76
CA TRP A 720 2.44 21.38 1.82
C TRP A 720 2.63 21.86 0.38
N GLU A 721 3.09 23.09 0.20
CA GLU A 721 3.32 23.70 -1.12
C GLU A 721 4.38 22.94 -1.95
N PRO A 722 5.64 22.79 -1.48
CA PRO A 722 6.65 22.05 -2.25
C PRO A 722 6.29 20.57 -2.41
N LEU A 723 5.60 19.96 -1.44
CA LEU A 723 5.14 18.57 -1.56
C LEU A 723 4.05 18.41 -2.64
N PHE A 724 3.14 19.36 -2.74
CA PHE A 724 2.10 19.35 -3.77
C PHE A 724 2.68 19.58 -5.16
N GLU A 725 3.63 20.52 -5.33
CA GLU A 725 4.28 20.78 -6.62
C GLU A 725 4.99 19.53 -7.16
N GLY A 726 5.74 18.81 -6.31
CA GLY A 726 6.40 17.58 -6.72
C GLY A 726 5.42 16.46 -7.09
N LEU A 727 4.31 16.31 -6.35
CA LEU A 727 3.23 15.39 -6.74
C LEU A 727 2.52 15.83 -8.02
N GLN A 728 2.34 17.13 -8.26
CA GLN A 728 1.69 17.61 -9.47
C GLN A 728 2.54 17.39 -10.73
N ALA A 729 3.87 17.44 -10.60
CA ALA A 729 4.81 17.24 -11.72
C ALA A 729 4.84 15.80 -12.26
N LEU A 730 4.55 14.81 -11.41
CA LEU A 730 4.54 13.40 -11.79
C LEU A 730 3.36 13.04 -12.70
N ALA A 731 3.57 12.14 -13.67
CA ALA A 731 2.52 11.66 -14.58
C ALA A 731 1.63 10.56 -13.97
N ASP A 732 2.22 9.67 -13.17
CA ASP A 732 1.66 8.41 -12.65
C ASP A 732 1.33 8.44 -11.15
N VAL A 733 0.85 9.59 -10.65
CA VAL A 733 0.52 9.77 -9.22
C VAL A 733 -0.76 9.06 -8.82
N ASP A 734 -0.78 8.56 -7.58
CA ASP A 734 -2.01 8.22 -6.88
C ASP A 734 -2.95 9.43 -6.79
N GLN A 735 -4.02 9.38 -7.58
CA GLN A 735 -4.99 10.47 -7.70
C GLN A 735 -5.65 10.81 -6.37
N GLY A 736 -5.83 9.84 -5.47
CA GLY A 736 -6.38 10.07 -4.14
C GLY A 736 -5.43 10.91 -3.28
N LEU A 737 -4.14 10.60 -3.30
CA LEU A 737 -3.10 11.36 -2.61
C LEU A 737 -3.04 12.80 -3.13
N LEU A 738 -2.99 12.98 -4.46
CA LEU A 738 -2.97 14.30 -5.09
C LEU A 738 -4.19 15.15 -4.69
N CYS A 739 -5.39 14.57 -4.71
CA CYS A 739 -6.62 15.28 -4.35
C CYS A 739 -6.67 15.66 -2.86
N ASN A 740 -6.15 14.79 -1.99
CA ASN A 740 -6.03 15.05 -0.56
C ASN A 740 -5.07 16.23 -0.28
N PHE A 741 -3.92 16.25 -0.94
CA PHE A 741 -2.96 17.37 -0.83
C PHE A 741 -3.51 18.67 -1.42
N ALA A 742 -4.16 18.62 -2.59
CA ALA A 742 -4.77 19.80 -3.19
C ALA A 742 -5.85 20.43 -2.29
N ASP A 743 -6.72 19.61 -1.71
CA ASP A 743 -7.81 20.07 -0.86
C ASP A 743 -7.29 20.71 0.44
N THR A 744 -6.29 20.08 1.05
CA THR A 744 -5.65 20.59 2.27
C THR A 744 -4.84 21.85 2.00
N LEU A 745 -4.05 21.91 0.92
CA LEU A 745 -3.30 23.11 0.53
C LEU A 745 -4.23 24.28 0.22
N ALA A 746 -5.36 24.03 -0.46
CA ALA A 746 -6.38 25.05 -0.70
C ALA A 746 -6.97 25.59 0.61
N CYS A 747 -7.22 24.72 1.60
CA CYS A 747 -7.63 25.14 2.95
C CYS A 747 -6.51 25.89 3.70
N CYS A 748 -5.22 25.62 3.42
CA CYS A 748 -4.09 26.35 4.01
C CYS A 748 -4.07 27.81 3.54
N TRP A 749 -4.23 28.03 2.24
CA TRP A 749 -4.34 29.37 1.64
C TRP A 749 -5.57 30.12 2.16
N GLU A 750 -6.72 29.45 2.24
CA GLU A 750 -7.95 30.00 2.83
C GLU A 750 -7.74 30.41 4.29
N HIS A 751 -7.11 29.56 5.09
CA HIS A 751 -6.83 29.85 6.50
C HIS A 751 -5.87 31.02 6.68
N LYS A 752 -4.80 31.11 5.86
CA LYS A 752 -3.90 32.28 5.85
C LYS A 752 -4.63 33.57 5.51
N PHE A 753 -5.51 33.55 4.50
CA PHE A 753 -6.35 34.68 4.14
C PHE A 753 -7.25 35.10 5.32
N LEU A 754 -7.96 34.14 5.93
CA LEU A 754 -8.85 34.42 7.07
C LEU A 754 -8.10 35.00 8.28
N MET A 755 -6.90 34.50 8.57
CA MET A 755 -6.05 35.00 9.65
C MET A 755 -5.59 36.44 9.42
N ARG A 756 -5.31 36.82 8.15
CA ARG A 756 -4.92 38.18 7.79
C ARG A 756 -6.08 39.17 7.93
N VAL A 757 -7.30 38.74 7.63
CA VAL A 757 -8.48 39.63 7.63
C VAL A 757 -9.20 39.67 8.99
N ALA A 758 -8.92 38.73 9.88
CA ALA A 758 -9.54 38.69 11.21
C ALA A 758 -9.14 39.91 12.07
N PRO A 759 -10.07 40.52 12.84
CA PRO A 759 -9.74 41.61 13.75
C PRO A 759 -8.81 41.16 14.88
N GLU A 760 -7.90 42.03 15.33
CA GLU A 760 -6.93 41.75 16.40
C GLU A 760 -7.64 41.23 17.68
N GLY A 761 -7.20 40.07 18.17
CA GLY A 761 -7.82 39.36 19.31
C GLY A 761 -8.84 38.28 18.96
N SER A 762 -9.10 38.05 17.66
CA SER A 762 -9.94 36.94 17.18
C SER A 762 -9.28 35.57 17.40
N SER A 763 -10.10 34.54 17.54
CA SER A 763 -9.64 33.16 17.69
C SER A 763 -8.92 32.67 16.42
N MET A 764 -7.76 32.03 16.59
CA MET A 764 -7.00 31.41 15.49
C MET A 764 -7.63 30.10 14.97
N ASN A 765 -8.79 29.71 15.49
CA ASN A 765 -9.47 28.49 15.07
C ASN A 765 -10.20 28.69 13.75
N TYR A 766 -9.82 27.93 12.71
CA TYR A 766 -10.43 27.97 11.37
C TYR A 766 -11.97 27.92 11.35
N ARG A 767 -12.63 27.20 12.28
CA ARG A 767 -14.11 27.14 12.35
C ARG A 767 -14.78 28.41 12.89
N GLN A 768 -14.06 29.20 13.67
CA GLN A 768 -14.57 30.42 14.31
C GLN A 768 -14.26 31.66 13.48
N LEU A 769 -13.32 31.54 12.54
CA LEU A 769 -13.02 32.56 11.55
C LEU A 769 -14.12 32.58 10.49
N ALA A 770 -14.79 33.72 10.39
CA ALA A 770 -15.79 33.97 9.34
C ALA A 770 -15.15 34.78 8.20
N PRO A 771 -15.51 34.50 6.94
CA PRO A 771 -15.03 35.31 5.83
C PRO A 771 -15.50 36.77 5.97
N PRO A 772 -14.68 37.76 5.57
CA PRO A 772 -15.05 39.17 5.58
C PRO A 772 -16.24 39.45 4.66
N LYS A 773 -17.08 40.42 5.04
CA LYS A 773 -18.25 40.84 4.25
C LYS A 773 -17.83 41.77 3.10
N GLY A 774 -18.15 41.40 1.85
CA GLY A 774 -18.09 42.32 0.69
C GLY A 774 -16.71 42.50 0.02
N GLU A 775 -16.58 43.58 -0.76
CA GLU A 775 -15.51 43.93 -1.74
C GLU A 775 -14.05 43.71 -1.30
N LEU A 776 -13.78 43.53 0.00
CA LEU A 776 -12.46 43.26 0.59
C LEU A 776 -11.84 41.90 0.19
N ALA A 777 -12.63 40.94 -0.29
CA ALA A 777 -12.13 39.62 -0.69
C ALA A 777 -11.77 39.51 -2.18
N MET A 778 -12.11 40.52 -2.99
CA MET A 778 -11.93 40.48 -4.45
C MET A 778 -10.46 40.73 -4.82
N GLY A 779 -9.82 39.76 -5.50
CA GLY A 779 -8.47 39.92 -6.07
C GLY A 779 -7.30 39.72 -5.09
N THR A 780 -7.45 38.88 -4.06
CA THR A 780 -6.34 38.52 -3.17
C THR A 780 -5.53 37.35 -3.73
N GLU A 781 -4.20 37.49 -3.72
CA GLU A 781 -3.27 36.49 -4.28
C GLU A 781 -3.44 35.10 -3.65
N GLU A 782 -3.75 35.03 -2.35
CA GLU A 782 -3.91 33.76 -1.63
C GLU A 782 -5.13 32.97 -2.11
N LEU A 783 -6.27 33.64 -2.35
CA LEU A 783 -7.48 32.99 -2.87
C LEU A 783 -7.31 32.55 -4.32
N GLU A 784 -6.60 33.33 -5.14
CA GLU A 784 -6.29 32.95 -6.53
C GLU A 784 -5.38 31.73 -6.60
N GLN A 785 -4.37 31.63 -5.73
CA GLN A 785 -3.51 30.46 -5.64
C GLN A 785 -4.28 29.22 -5.16
N ALA A 786 -5.16 29.35 -4.16
CA ALA A 786 -6.03 28.27 -3.72
C ALA A 786 -6.92 27.74 -4.86
N ILE A 787 -7.51 28.63 -5.66
CA ILE A 787 -8.33 28.27 -6.83
C ILE A 787 -7.50 27.53 -7.88
N LYS A 788 -6.27 28.01 -8.20
CA LYS A 788 -5.37 27.37 -9.16
C LYS A 788 -5.00 25.93 -8.75
N VAL A 789 -4.73 25.71 -7.46
CA VAL A 789 -4.40 24.38 -6.91
C VAL A 789 -5.57 23.40 -7.12
N CYS A 790 -6.79 23.82 -6.79
CA CYS A 790 -7.97 22.98 -6.99
C CYS A 790 -8.26 22.72 -8.47
N ASP A 791 -8.23 23.74 -9.33
CA ASP A 791 -8.47 23.60 -10.78
C ASP A 791 -7.45 22.65 -11.44
N GLY A 792 -6.17 22.69 -11.00
CA GLY A 792 -5.13 21.78 -11.47
C GLY A 792 -5.37 20.32 -11.08
N ALA A 793 -5.80 20.06 -9.85
CA ALA A 793 -6.06 18.71 -9.35
C ALA A 793 -7.35 18.10 -9.93
N ILE A 794 -8.41 18.90 -10.12
CA ILE A 794 -9.71 18.43 -10.64
C ILE A 794 -9.60 17.82 -12.03
N ARG A 795 -8.70 18.34 -12.89
CA ARG A 795 -8.45 17.80 -14.23
C ARG A 795 -7.89 16.37 -14.23
N ARG A 796 -7.28 15.95 -13.12
CA ARG A 796 -6.61 14.65 -12.95
C ARG A 796 -7.32 13.72 -11.96
N ALA A 797 -8.44 14.15 -11.37
CA ALA A 797 -9.10 13.48 -10.26
C ALA A 797 -10.11 12.41 -10.68
N GLU A 798 -10.14 11.30 -9.94
CA GLU A 798 -11.19 10.30 -9.99
C GLU A 798 -12.54 10.84 -9.48
N PRO A 799 -13.69 10.28 -9.93
CA PRO A 799 -15.02 10.82 -9.62
C PRO A 799 -15.33 10.95 -8.12
N GLN A 800 -14.79 10.06 -7.28
CA GLN A 800 -15.02 10.07 -5.83
C GLN A 800 -14.34 11.26 -5.14
N PHE A 801 -13.08 11.54 -5.49
CA PHE A 801 -12.32 12.65 -4.91
C PHE A 801 -12.66 14.00 -5.56
N LYS A 802 -13.13 13.98 -6.81
CA LYS A 802 -13.57 15.16 -7.56
C LYS A 802 -14.71 15.91 -6.86
N ARG A 803 -15.68 15.21 -6.24
CA ARG A 803 -16.80 15.86 -5.53
C ARG A 803 -16.34 16.77 -4.39
N ARG A 804 -15.33 16.34 -3.61
CA ARG A 804 -14.81 17.11 -2.46
C ARG A 804 -14.04 18.34 -2.93
N LEU A 805 -13.16 18.17 -3.93
CA LEU A 805 -12.42 19.28 -4.53
C LEU A 805 -13.31 20.31 -5.23
N VAL A 806 -14.37 19.87 -5.92
CA VAL A 806 -15.34 20.76 -6.53
C VAL A 806 -16.08 21.57 -5.46
N ALA A 807 -16.44 20.95 -4.33
CA ALA A 807 -17.05 21.65 -3.21
C ALA A 807 -16.10 22.72 -2.61
N THR A 808 -14.82 22.41 -2.45
CA THR A 808 -13.84 23.35 -1.91
C THR A 808 -13.51 24.47 -2.89
N LEU A 809 -13.40 24.16 -4.18
CA LEU A 809 -13.29 25.17 -5.23
C LEU A 809 -14.50 26.11 -5.29
N ALA A 810 -15.72 25.58 -5.20
CA ALA A 810 -16.93 26.40 -5.21
C ALA A 810 -17.02 27.31 -4.00
N ARG A 811 -16.62 26.81 -2.82
CA ARG A 811 -16.47 27.62 -1.61
C ARG A 811 -15.47 28.76 -1.81
N LEU A 812 -14.28 28.47 -2.32
CA LEU A 812 -13.24 29.48 -2.55
C LEU A 812 -13.67 30.54 -3.57
N LYS A 813 -14.30 30.14 -4.67
CA LYS A 813 -14.85 31.07 -5.67
C LYS A 813 -15.96 31.94 -5.08
N ALA A 814 -16.83 31.37 -4.24
CA ALA A 814 -17.87 32.13 -3.54
C ALA A 814 -17.28 33.18 -2.59
N VAL A 815 -16.27 32.81 -1.79
CA VAL A 815 -15.56 33.75 -0.89
C VAL A 815 -14.83 34.84 -1.69
N ALA A 816 -14.26 34.52 -2.85
CA ALA A 816 -13.63 35.47 -3.76
C ALA A 816 -14.63 36.38 -4.52
N GLY A 817 -15.94 36.21 -4.33
CA GLY A 817 -16.98 36.94 -5.06
C GLY A 817 -17.13 36.55 -6.53
N GLN A 818 -16.54 35.42 -6.93
CA GLN A 818 -16.65 34.86 -8.29
C GLN A 818 -17.92 34.00 -8.40
N GLY A 819 -18.54 34.00 -9.58
CA GLY A 819 -19.69 33.13 -9.88
C GLY A 819 -19.32 31.63 -9.85
N PRO A 820 -20.33 30.73 -9.87
CA PRO A 820 -20.08 29.29 -9.90
C PRO A 820 -19.22 28.90 -11.12
N PRO A 821 -18.32 27.90 -10.99
CA PRO A 821 -17.46 27.46 -12.08
C PRO A 821 -18.29 27.03 -13.31
N PRO A 822 -17.86 27.36 -14.53
CA PRO A 822 -18.51 26.88 -15.74
C PRO A 822 -18.37 25.35 -15.83
N ALA A 823 -19.48 24.67 -16.12
CA ALA A 823 -19.47 23.24 -16.38
C ALA A 823 -18.86 22.99 -17.77
N GLU A 824 -17.87 22.10 -17.86
CA GLU A 824 -17.58 21.37 -19.10
C GLU A 824 -18.78 20.43 -19.39
N ASN A 825 -18.86 19.76 -20.56
CA ASN A 825 -20.05 19.00 -20.97
C ASN A 825 -19.75 17.47 -21.05
N GLY A 826 -20.37 16.67 -20.18
CA GLY A 826 -20.07 15.27 -19.91
C GLY A 826 -20.90 14.64 -18.77
N GLN A 827 -21.04 13.31 -18.75
CA GLN A 827 -21.85 12.58 -17.76
C GLN A 827 -21.19 12.59 -16.36
N GLY A 828 -21.97 12.91 -15.31
CA GLY A 828 -21.48 13.07 -13.93
C GLY A 828 -21.16 14.51 -13.51
N GLU A 829 -21.33 15.47 -14.41
CA GLU A 829 -21.04 16.89 -14.18
C GLU A 829 -22.22 17.67 -13.61
N GLU A 830 -23.44 17.18 -13.77
CA GLU A 830 -24.65 17.76 -13.19
C GLU A 830 -24.58 17.74 -11.65
N ILE A 831 -24.04 16.66 -11.09
CA ILE A 831 -23.77 16.54 -9.64
C ILE A 831 -22.71 17.57 -9.20
N ASN A 832 -21.66 17.78 -10.00
CA ASN A 832 -20.62 18.78 -9.69
C ASN A 832 -21.14 20.22 -9.80
N ARG A 833 -22.01 20.48 -10.78
CA ARG A 833 -22.74 21.75 -10.93
C ARG A 833 -23.67 22.00 -9.75
N ALA A 834 -24.42 20.98 -9.33
CA ALA A 834 -25.27 21.05 -8.14
C ALA A 834 -24.45 21.34 -6.88
N ILE A 835 -23.36 20.61 -6.64
CA ILE A 835 -22.44 20.86 -5.50
C ILE A 835 -21.95 22.31 -5.52
N SER A 836 -21.54 22.81 -6.69
CA SER A 836 -21.01 24.16 -6.82
C SER A 836 -22.04 25.23 -6.48
N CYS A 837 -23.25 25.10 -7.03
CA CYS A 837 -24.34 26.01 -6.73
C CYS A 837 -24.80 25.94 -5.26
N ILE A 838 -24.81 24.74 -4.66
CA ILE A 838 -25.18 24.52 -3.25
C ILE A 838 -24.18 25.20 -2.31
N GLU A 839 -22.88 25.07 -2.55
CA GLU A 839 -21.87 25.68 -1.67
C GLU A 839 -21.90 27.23 -1.76
N VAL A 840 -22.19 27.80 -2.94
CA VAL A 840 -22.45 29.25 -3.09
C VAL A 840 -23.67 29.71 -2.26
N LEU A 841 -24.73 28.90 -2.20
CA LEU A 841 -25.92 29.18 -1.40
C LEU A 841 -25.66 29.14 0.11
N LEU A 842 -24.80 28.23 0.58
CA LEU A 842 -24.51 28.06 2.00
C LEU A 842 -23.55 29.12 2.57
N GLN A 843 -22.74 29.76 1.73
CA GLN A 843 -21.72 30.75 2.14
C GLN A 843 -22.24 32.20 2.18
N THR A 844 -23.34 32.50 1.50
CA THR A 844 -23.75 33.89 1.26
C THR A 844 -24.78 34.39 2.27
N ASP A 845 -24.31 34.81 3.45
CA ASP A 845 -25.15 35.51 4.42
C ASP A 845 -25.49 36.94 3.93
N GLY A 846 -26.68 37.09 3.36
CA GLY A 846 -27.40 38.36 3.22
C GLY A 846 -26.91 39.36 2.15
N SER A 847 -25.62 39.40 1.80
CA SER A 847 -25.03 40.53 1.05
C SER A 847 -24.71 40.30 -0.44
N ALA A 848 -24.73 39.06 -0.95
CA ALA A 848 -24.56 38.83 -2.39
C ALA A 848 -25.83 39.23 -3.16
N ALA A 849 -25.68 39.79 -4.37
CA ALA A 849 -26.77 40.22 -5.23
C ALA A 849 -27.90 39.17 -5.25
N ALA A 850 -29.12 39.57 -4.92
CA ALA A 850 -30.26 38.64 -4.80
C ALA A 850 -30.40 37.73 -6.05
N ASN A 851 -30.04 38.26 -7.22
CA ASN A 851 -30.08 37.55 -8.50
C ASN A 851 -29.12 36.36 -8.58
N THR A 852 -27.86 36.47 -8.14
CA THR A 852 -26.89 35.35 -8.23
C THR A 852 -27.24 34.19 -7.32
N ARG A 853 -27.88 34.46 -6.18
CA ARG A 853 -28.35 33.41 -5.25
C ARG A 853 -29.58 32.70 -5.80
N GLN A 854 -30.46 33.42 -6.49
CA GLN A 854 -31.64 32.81 -7.12
C GLN A 854 -31.27 32.00 -8.38
N ASP A 855 -30.28 32.47 -9.14
CA ASP A 855 -29.69 31.72 -10.27
C ASP A 855 -28.96 30.45 -9.79
N ALA A 856 -28.24 30.51 -8.67
CA ALA A 856 -27.61 29.34 -8.06
C ALA A 856 -28.65 28.32 -7.56
N LEU A 857 -29.75 28.78 -6.96
CA LEU A 857 -30.83 27.92 -6.49
C LEU A 857 -31.53 27.20 -7.65
N THR A 858 -31.91 27.94 -8.69
CA THR A 858 -32.55 27.37 -9.89
C THR A 858 -31.61 26.42 -10.63
N GLY A 859 -30.32 26.78 -10.75
CA GLY A 859 -29.30 25.93 -11.34
C GLY A 859 -29.04 24.64 -10.54
N ALA A 860 -29.07 24.70 -9.21
CA ALA A 860 -28.91 23.52 -8.35
C ALA A 860 -30.11 22.56 -8.44
N VAL A 861 -31.33 23.09 -8.47
CA VAL A 861 -32.55 22.29 -8.61
C VAL A 861 -32.56 21.56 -9.96
N GLN A 862 -32.30 22.28 -11.06
CA GLN A 862 -32.25 21.69 -12.40
C GLN A 862 -31.20 20.59 -12.52
N ALA A 863 -30.00 20.82 -11.99
CA ALA A 863 -28.90 19.87 -12.07
C ALA A 863 -29.11 18.61 -11.21
N LEU A 864 -29.82 18.72 -10.07
CA LEU A 864 -30.18 17.55 -9.26
C LEU A 864 -31.39 16.78 -9.83
N GLU A 865 -32.29 17.45 -10.54
CA GLU A 865 -33.42 16.80 -11.21
C GLU A 865 -32.99 16.01 -12.45
N SER A 866 -31.93 16.44 -13.14
CA SER A 866 -31.40 15.74 -14.32
C SER A 866 -30.43 14.60 -13.98
N ALA A 867 -29.87 14.59 -12.76
CA ALA A 867 -28.92 13.58 -12.32
C ALA A 867 -29.56 12.18 -12.16
N ALA A 868 -28.89 11.14 -12.68
CA ALA A 868 -29.37 9.76 -12.66
C ALA A 868 -29.30 9.06 -11.29
N GLU A 869 -28.43 9.50 -10.38
CA GLU A 869 -28.30 8.99 -9.01
C GLU A 869 -28.64 10.10 -8.00
N VAL A 870 -29.66 9.86 -7.17
CA VAL A 870 -30.18 10.83 -6.22
C VAL A 870 -29.45 10.71 -4.88
N ASP A 871 -28.50 11.61 -4.64
CA ASP A 871 -27.74 11.64 -3.38
C ASP A 871 -28.49 12.48 -2.32
N VAL A 872 -28.97 11.83 -1.25
CA VAL A 872 -29.72 12.44 -0.12
C VAL A 872 -28.97 13.62 0.49
N GLN A 873 -27.63 13.54 0.51
CA GLN A 873 -26.77 14.59 1.03
C GLN A 873 -26.93 15.91 0.25
N LEU A 874 -27.08 15.86 -1.08
CA LEU A 874 -27.15 17.06 -1.90
C LEU A 874 -28.52 17.73 -1.79
N TRP A 875 -29.59 16.95 -1.80
CA TRP A 875 -30.95 17.48 -1.59
C TRP A 875 -31.12 18.10 -0.20
N SER A 876 -30.57 17.48 0.84
CA SER A 876 -30.63 18.02 2.21
C SER A 876 -29.78 19.29 2.38
N LYS A 877 -28.60 19.39 1.74
CA LYS A 877 -27.81 20.63 1.69
C LYS A 877 -28.51 21.74 0.90
N LEU A 878 -29.11 21.43 -0.24
CA LEU A 878 -29.89 22.38 -1.03
C LEU A 878 -31.08 22.93 -0.22
N ALA A 879 -31.80 22.04 0.48
CA ALA A 879 -32.91 22.44 1.35
C ALA A 879 -32.45 23.41 2.45
N LYS A 880 -31.30 23.15 3.08
CA LYS A 880 -30.68 24.06 4.05
C LYS A 880 -30.37 25.44 3.45
N GLY A 881 -29.75 25.47 2.27
CA GLY A 881 -29.43 26.72 1.57
C GLY A 881 -30.67 27.52 1.18
N ALA A 882 -31.69 26.87 0.64
CA ALA A 882 -32.97 27.51 0.30
C ALA A 882 -33.69 28.09 1.53
N LEU A 883 -33.62 27.41 2.67
CA LEU A 883 -34.19 27.91 3.93
C LEU A 883 -33.44 29.16 4.44
N ALA A 884 -32.12 29.20 4.34
CA ALA A 884 -31.33 30.39 4.70
C ALA A 884 -31.65 31.61 3.82
N MET A 885 -32.04 31.37 2.55
CA MET A 885 -32.48 32.39 1.61
C MET A 885 -33.91 32.92 1.86
N GLY A 886 -34.69 32.26 2.72
CA GLY A 886 -36.11 32.57 2.91
C GLY A 886 -37.03 32.04 1.81
N GLU A 887 -36.53 31.21 0.89
CA GLU A 887 -37.34 30.54 -0.14
C GLU A 887 -37.91 29.21 0.39
N TYR A 888 -38.99 29.31 1.15
CA TYR A 888 -39.56 28.16 1.87
C TYR A 888 -40.13 27.07 0.96
N ALA A 889 -40.69 27.43 -0.21
CA ALA A 889 -41.27 26.45 -1.14
C ALA A 889 -40.20 25.52 -1.75
N SER A 890 -39.09 26.11 -2.21
CA SER A 890 -37.92 25.40 -2.75
C SER A 890 -37.27 24.53 -1.67
N ALA A 891 -37.18 25.02 -0.44
CA ALA A 891 -36.65 24.26 0.71
C ALA A 891 -37.50 23.02 1.04
N ILE A 892 -38.83 23.17 1.05
CA ILE A 892 -39.77 22.08 1.30
C ILE A 892 -39.71 21.03 0.19
N SER A 893 -39.71 21.46 -1.08
CA SER A 893 -39.63 20.54 -2.23
C SER A 893 -38.32 19.75 -2.24
N ALA A 894 -37.19 20.41 -1.96
CA ALA A 894 -35.89 19.75 -1.85
C ALA A 894 -35.83 18.74 -0.70
N ALA A 895 -36.41 19.07 0.46
CA ALA A 895 -36.49 18.16 1.59
C ALA A 895 -37.38 16.94 1.31
N GLN A 896 -38.53 17.13 0.64
CA GLN A 896 -39.41 16.03 0.23
C GLN A 896 -38.71 15.06 -0.74
N LYS A 897 -37.95 15.59 -1.70
CA LYS A 897 -37.15 14.77 -2.64
C LYS A 897 -36.02 13.99 -1.95
N ALA A 898 -35.46 14.52 -0.86
CA ALA A 898 -34.49 13.77 -0.06
C ALA A 898 -35.17 12.57 0.63
N VAL A 899 -36.37 12.77 1.17
CA VAL A 899 -37.12 11.75 1.93
C VAL A 899 -37.73 10.68 1.02
N SER A 900 -38.12 11.03 -0.21
CA SER A 900 -38.65 10.08 -1.21
C SER A 900 -37.62 9.04 -1.69
N THR A 901 -36.37 9.11 -1.22
CA THR A 901 -35.37 8.07 -1.46
C THR A 901 -35.57 6.83 -0.58
N LEU A 902 -36.42 6.91 0.46
CA LEU A 902 -36.82 5.78 1.29
C LEU A 902 -37.87 4.92 0.57
N PRO A 903 -37.83 3.57 0.68
CA PRO A 903 -38.88 2.70 0.13
C PRO A 903 -40.24 2.99 0.74
N GLU A 904 -41.31 2.98 -0.06
CA GLU A 904 -42.69 3.29 0.38
C GLU A 904 -43.25 2.32 1.45
N ASP A 905 -42.65 1.13 1.60
CA ASP A 905 -43.12 0.04 2.47
C ASP A 905 -42.65 0.13 3.94
N VAL A 906 -41.89 1.17 4.31
CA VAL A 906 -41.30 1.29 5.66
C VAL A 906 -42.29 1.98 6.62
N ASN A 907 -42.72 1.25 7.65
CA ASN A 907 -43.63 1.76 8.67
C ASN A 907 -42.90 2.78 9.57
N GLU A 908 -43.26 4.07 9.49
CA GLU A 908 -42.60 5.21 10.15
C GLU A 908 -42.58 5.20 11.70
N ASN A 909 -43.01 4.11 12.33
CA ASN A 909 -43.38 4.09 13.75
C ASN A 909 -42.46 3.27 14.65
N SER A 910 -41.48 2.52 14.12
CA SER A 910 -40.60 1.69 14.95
C SER A 910 -39.11 1.90 14.61
N VAL A 911 -38.29 2.04 15.65
CA VAL A 911 -36.82 2.22 15.52
C VAL A 911 -36.16 0.91 15.10
N ASP A 912 -36.70 -0.22 15.56
CA ASP A 912 -36.09 -1.54 15.37
C ASP A 912 -36.26 -2.04 13.92
N GLU A 913 -37.39 -1.77 13.26
CA GLU A 913 -37.57 -2.08 11.82
C GLU A 913 -36.70 -1.18 10.93
N LEU A 914 -36.39 0.05 11.38
CA LEU A 914 -35.50 0.98 10.66
C LEU A 914 -34.01 0.60 10.83
N GLU A 915 -33.63 0.02 11.97
CA GLU A 915 -32.27 -0.53 12.19
C GLU A 915 -32.03 -1.79 11.34
N GLU A 916 -33.07 -2.59 11.05
CA GLU A 916 -32.99 -3.79 10.21
C GLU A 916 -32.70 -3.50 8.71
N LEU A 917 -32.99 -2.28 8.23
CA LEU A 917 -32.77 -1.87 6.83
C LEU A 917 -31.28 -1.75 6.43
N GLN A 918 -30.35 -1.87 7.38
CA GLN A 918 -28.90 -1.65 7.21
C GLN A 918 -28.45 -0.45 6.33
N PRO A 919 -28.99 0.77 6.44
CA PRO A 919 -28.52 1.90 5.62
C PRO A 919 -27.29 2.57 6.24
N ASP A 920 -26.47 3.21 5.40
CA ASP A 920 -25.29 3.96 5.82
C ASP A 920 -25.66 5.03 6.89
N GLN A 921 -24.91 5.10 8.00
CA GLN A 921 -25.15 6.06 9.09
C GLN A 921 -25.20 7.52 8.60
N GLU A 922 -24.45 7.85 7.54
CA GLU A 922 -24.45 9.18 6.95
C GLU A 922 -25.74 9.50 6.19
N LYS A 923 -26.37 8.51 5.55
CA LYS A 923 -27.65 8.69 4.85
C LYS A 923 -28.75 9.04 5.84
N TRP A 924 -28.83 8.33 6.97
CA TRP A 924 -29.79 8.64 8.04
C TRP A 924 -29.58 10.02 8.65
N PHE A 925 -28.33 10.44 8.82
CA PHE A 925 -28.02 11.79 9.28
C PHE A 925 -28.55 12.86 8.32
N TRP A 926 -28.35 12.70 7.01
CA TRP A 926 -28.82 13.66 6.01
C TRP A 926 -30.35 13.63 5.83
N LEU A 927 -31.00 12.48 5.99
CA LEU A 927 -32.46 12.38 6.07
C LEU A 927 -33.01 13.13 7.29
N ALA A 928 -32.41 12.94 8.46
CA ALA A 928 -32.79 13.67 9.67
C ALA A 928 -32.65 15.19 9.47
N VAL A 929 -31.57 15.63 8.82
CA VAL A 929 -31.37 17.03 8.44
C VAL A 929 -32.48 17.54 7.51
N ALA A 930 -32.84 16.77 6.47
CA ALA A 930 -33.90 17.16 5.53
C ALA A 930 -35.24 17.35 6.25
N GLU A 931 -35.61 16.43 7.14
CA GLU A 931 -36.83 16.50 7.94
C GLU A 931 -36.88 17.72 8.88
N VAL A 932 -35.76 18.08 9.53
CA VAL A 932 -35.68 19.31 10.33
C VAL A 932 -35.92 20.55 9.46
N VAL A 933 -35.32 20.59 8.27
CA VAL A 933 -35.49 21.72 7.34
C VAL A 933 -36.92 21.80 6.82
N HIS A 934 -37.55 20.66 6.53
CA HIS A 934 -38.95 20.58 6.13
C HIS A 934 -39.87 21.17 7.21
N GLY A 935 -39.71 20.71 8.46
CA GLY A 935 -40.47 21.22 9.60
C GLY A 935 -40.28 22.73 9.79
N LYS A 936 -39.03 23.24 9.70
CA LYS A 936 -38.76 24.68 9.80
C LYS A 936 -39.36 25.49 8.65
N GLY A 937 -39.31 24.97 7.43
CA GLY A 937 -39.94 25.60 6.27
C GLY A 937 -41.46 25.76 6.46
N LEU A 938 -42.13 24.74 7.00
CA LEU A 938 -43.56 24.80 7.33
C LEU A 938 -43.87 25.80 8.46
N VAL A 939 -43.02 25.87 9.49
CA VAL A 939 -43.16 26.86 10.57
C VAL A 939 -42.98 28.28 10.04
N ALA A 940 -42.05 28.52 9.11
CA ALA A 940 -41.82 29.83 8.51
C ALA A 940 -42.96 30.30 7.58
N LEU A 941 -43.78 29.36 7.07
CA LEU A 941 -44.98 29.66 6.29
C LEU A 941 -46.20 30.08 7.15
N LEU A 942 -46.10 30.02 8.48
CA LEU A 942 -47.16 30.42 9.38
C LEU A 942 -47.33 31.94 9.36
N ARG A 943 -48.50 32.40 8.90
CA ARG A 943 -48.89 33.82 8.96
C ARG A 943 -50.19 33.94 9.77
N PRO A 944 -50.09 34.14 11.10
CA PRO A 944 -51.25 34.15 11.99
C PRO A 944 -52.34 35.17 11.62
N GLU A 945 -51.97 36.24 10.95
CA GLU A 945 -52.87 37.34 10.56
C GLU A 945 -53.60 37.13 9.22
N LEU A 946 -53.10 36.22 8.36
CA LEU A 946 -53.57 36.08 6.97
C LEU A 946 -54.20 34.70 6.66
N GLN A 947 -54.12 33.74 7.59
CA GLN A 947 -54.53 32.36 7.37
C GLN A 947 -55.67 31.95 8.30
N ASP A 948 -56.58 31.10 7.78
CA ASP A 948 -57.64 30.50 8.58
C ASP A 948 -57.07 29.64 9.71
N HIS A 949 -57.74 29.64 10.87
CA HIS A 949 -57.30 28.92 12.07
C HIS A 949 -57.01 27.43 11.81
N HIS A 950 -57.86 26.78 11.00
CA HIS A 950 -57.73 25.38 10.64
C HIS A 950 -56.55 25.11 9.68
N ALA A 951 -56.19 26.07 8.82
CA ALA A 951 -55.01 25.95 7.96
C ALA A 951 -53.71 26.11 8.78
N LEU A 952 -53.71 27.03 9.74
CA LEU A 952 -52.63 27.21 10.71
C LEU A 952 -52.41 25.95 11.55
N GLU A 953 -53.48 25.36 12.09
CA GLU A 953 -53.39 24.13 12.89
C GLU A 953 -52.86 22.94 12.09
N ARG A 954 -53.30 22.78 10.82
CA ARG A 954 -52.78 21.73 9.92
C ARG A 954 -51.32 21.90 9.57
N LEU A 955 -50.86 23.11 9.25
CA LEU A 955 -49.45 23.37 8.93
C LEU A 955 -48.55 23.10 10.13
N LYS A 956 -48.98 23.54 11.31
CA LYS A 956 -48.26 23.29 12.55
C LYS A 956 -48.26 21.79 12.90
N GLN A 957 -49.35 21.06 12.67
CA GLN A 957 -49.42 19.61 12.92
C GLN A 957 -48.39 18.87 12.07
N LYS A 958 -48.36 19.16 10.76
CA LYS A 958 -47.37 18.57 9.85
C LYS A 958 -45.94 18.91 10.25
N ALA A 959 -45.69 20.15 10.68
CA ALA A 959 -44.37 20.54 11.16
C ALA A 959 -43.91 19.70 12.37
N LEU A 960 -44.82 19.40 13.32
CA LEU A 960 -44.53 18.53 14.46
C LEU A 960 -44.23 17.08 14.04
N GLU A 961 -44.97 16.54 13.07
CA GLU A 961 -44.72 15.21 12.51
C GLU A 961 -43.30 15.11 11.92
N HIS A 962 -42.90 16.09 11.11
CA HIS A 962 -41.54 16.16 10.54
C HIS A 962 -40.44 16.29 11.61
N PHE A 963 -40.65 17.05 12.69
CA PHE A 963 -39.67 17.10 13.79
C PHE A 963 -39.54 15.78 14.56
N VAL A 964 -40.64 15.01 14.70
CA VAL A 964 -40.58 13.67 15.31
C VAL A 964 -39.85 12.69 14.40
N ASN A 965 -40.10 12.73 13.08
CA ASN A 965 -39.39 11.89 12.11
C ASN A 965 -37.90 12.26 12.04
N ALA A 966 -37.55 13.54 12.16
CA ALA A 966 -36.15 13.97 12.30
C ALA A 966 -35.45 13.39 13.54
N ILE A 967 -36.15 13.35 14.69
CA ILE A 967 -35.63 12.72 15.90
C ILE A 967 -35.45 11.21 15.68
N LEU A 968 -36.42 10.55 15.03
CA LEU A 968 -36.36 9.12 14.70
C LEU A 968 -35.13 8.80 13.84
N TYR A 969 -34.98 9.47 12.70
CA TYR A 969 -33.85 9.25 11.79
C TYR A 969 -32.51 9.62 12.45
N GLY A 970 -32.47 10.66 13.29
CA GLY A 970 -31.28 11.04 14.03
C GLY A 970 -30.88 10.03 15.11
N VAL A 971 -31.84 9.32 15.73
CA VAL A 971 -31.58 8.23 16.68
C VAL A 971 -30.96 7.02 15.96
N VAL A 972 -31.48 6.66 14.78
CA VAL A 972 -30.96 5.56 13.94
C VAL A 972 -29.55 5.89 13.40
N ALA A 973 -29.28 7.15 13.08
CA ALA A 973 -27.98 7.59 12.57
C ALA A 973 -26.81 7.35 13.56
N GLY A 974 -27.08 7.32 14.87
CA GLY A 974 -26.10 6.95 15.91
C GLY A 974 -25.29 8.12 16.51
N PRO A 975 -24.00 8.33 16.14
CA PRO A 975 -23.04 9.09 16.96
C PRO A 975 -23.20 10.62 16.93
N ARG A 976 -23.83 11.20 15.89
CA ARG A 976 -24.00 12.66 15.74
C ARG A 976 -25.29 13.13 16.44
N LYS A 977 -25.17 13.52 17.70
CA LYS A 977 -26.30 13.89 18.58
C LYS A 977 -26.85 15.29 18.32
N ASP A 978 -26.08 16.14 17.65
CA ASP A 978 -26.40 17.57 17.46
C ASP A 978 -27.70 17.78 16.67
N VAL A 979 -27.97 16.91 15.69
CA VAL A 979 -29.22 16.99 14.89
C VAL A 979 -30.43 16.60 15.72
N VAL A 980 -30.29 15.62 16.63
CA VAL A 980 -31.36 15.21 17.54
C VAL A 980 -31.65 16.32 18.55
N ASP A 981 -30.62 16.95 19.11
CA ASP A 981 -30.79 18.10 20.02
C ASP A 981 -31.47 19.28 19.30
N HIS A 982 -31.02 19.59 18.08
CA HIS A 982 -31.63 20.66 17.27
C HIS A 982 -33.08 20.37 16.89
N ALA A 983 -33.40 19.13 16.48
CA ALA A 983 -34.76 18.71 16.18
C ALA A 983 -35.67 18.79 17.43
N ALA A 984 -35.17 18.35 18.59
CA ALA A 984 -35.88 18.43 19.86
C ALA A 984 -36.16 19.87 20.29
N ARG A 985 -35.22 20.81 20.08
CA ARG A 985 -35.43 22.25 20.30
C ARG A 985 -36.52 22.81 19.38
N CYS A 986 -36.53 22.40 18.11
CA CYS A 986 -37.56 22.82 17.16
C CYS A 986 -38.95 22.26 17.52
N LEU A 987 -39.01 21.00 17.96
CA LEU A 987 -40.22 20.36 18.47
C LEU A 987 -40.77 21.14 19.67
N TRP A 988 -39.92 21.48 20.64
CA TRP A 988 -40.28 22.30 21.80
C TRP A 988 -40.85 23.66 21.39
N ASN A 989 -40.09 24.44 20.61
CA ASN A 989 -40.48 25.80 20.20
C ASN A 989 -41.81 25.81 19.44
N THR A 990 -42.04 24.82 18.59
CA THR A 990 -43.29 24.69 17.82
C THR A 990 -44.46 24.29 18.73
N SER A 991 -44.22 23.38 19.68
CA SER A 991 -45.23 22.90 20.65
C SER A 991 -45.75 24.04 21.55
N MET A 992 -44.89 24.99 21.92
CA MET A 992 -45.29 26.16 22.72
C MET A 992 -46.41 26.98 22.06
N THR A 993 -46.46 27.01 20.72
CA THR A 993 -47.49 27.77 19.98
C THR A 993 -48.88 27.11 19.99
N PHE A 994 -49.00 25.86 20.46
CA PHE A 994 -50.25 25.10 20.59
C PHE A 994 -50.84 25.11 22.02
N MET A 995 -50.09 25.61 23.01
CA MET A 995 -50.53 25.63 24.40
C MET A 995 -51.67 26.63 24.68
N GLN A 996 -52.02 27.46 23.69
CA GLN A 996 -53.00 28.54 23.80
C GLN A 996 -54.47 28.07 23.70
N SER A 997 -54.79 27.03 22.92
CA SER A 997 -56.16 26.55 22.73
C SER A 997 -56.29 25.05 23.03
N ARG A 998 -57.46 24.67 23.54
CA ARG A 998 -57.77 23.32 24.00
C ARG A 998 -57.70 22.28 22.89
N ALA A 999 -58.26 22.60 21.72
CA ALA A 999 -58.23 21.71 20.56
C ALA A 999 -56.78 21.48 20.08
N SER A 1000 -55.95 22.53 20.14
CA SER A 1000 -54.54 22.49 19.75
C SER A 1000 -53.65 21.71 20.72
N ARG A 1001 -53.95 21.73 22.03
CA ARG A 1001 -53.23 20.90 23.02
C ARG A 1001 -53.42 19.40 22.78
N ALA A 1002 -54.62 18.96 22.43
CA ALA A 1002 -54.87 17.55 22.13
C ALA A 1002 -54.05 17.05 20.93
N MET A 1003 -53.75 17.92 19.97
CA MET A 1003 -52.92 17.61 18.80
C MET A 1003 -51.43 17.43 19.16
N LEU A 1004 -50.96 17.93 20.31
CA LEU A 1004 -49.57 17.77 20.78
C LEU A 1004 -49.30 16.40 21.41
N LEU A 1005 -50.33 15.68 21.85
CA LEU A 1005 -50.18 14.47 22.64
C LEU A 1005 -49.40 13.40 21.88
N THR A 1006 -49.80 13.10 20.64
CA THR A 1006 -49.16 12.05 19.82
C THR A 1006 -47.71 12.41 19.46
N PRO A 1007 -47.39 13.62 18.95
CA PRO A 1007 -46.01 14.01 18.64
C PRO A 1007 -45.09 14.04 19.87
N LEU A 1008 -45.54 14.60 21.00
CA LEU A 1008 -44.71 14.68 22.22
C LEU A 1008 -44.46 13.31 22.84
N ARG A 1009 -45.46 12.41 22.82
CA ARG A 1009 -45.30 11.03 23.31
C ARG A 1009 -44.28 10.27 22.48
N LYS A 1010 -44.38 10.35 21.14
CA LYS A 1010 -43.40 9.72 20.24
C LYS A 1010 -42.01 10.32 20.41
N GLY A 1011 -41.89 11.65 20.40
CA GLY A 1011 -40.62 12.35 20.57
C GLY A 1011 -39.94 11.97 21.89
N THR A 1012 -40.61 12.11 23.03
CA THR A 1012 -40.05 11.76 24.35
C THR A 1012 -39.72 10.27 24.52
N HIS A 1013 -40.42 9.37 23.81
CA HIS A 1013 -40.07 7.95 23.77
C HIS A 1013 -38.74 7.71 23.03
N LEU A 1014 -38.57 8.34 21.86
CA LEU A 1014 -37.36 8.21 21.03
C LEU A 1014 -36.12 8.79 21.71
N LEU A 1015 -36.27 9.94 22.40
CA LEU A 1015 -35.19 10.62 23.11
C LEU A 1015 -34.64 9.81 24.31
N ARG A 1016 -35.26 8.67 24.70
CA ARG A 1016 -34.74 7.73 25.72
C ARG A 1016 -33.48 6.99 25.25
N ARG A 1017 -33.37 6.71 23.94
CA ARG A 1017 -32.23 5.96 23.37
C ARG A 1017 -30.97 6.83 23.23
N VAL A 1018 -31.08 8.16 23.33
CA VAL A 1018 -29.99 9.12 23.06
C VAL A 1018 -29.76 10.04 24.26
N ARG A 1019 -28.50 10.33 24.59
CA ARG A 1019 -28.14 11.33 25.61
C ARG A 1019 -28.22 12.75 25.02
N ILE A 1020 -29.10 13.58 25.58
CA ILE A 1020 -29.42 14.95 25.13
C ILE A 1020 -29.28 15.89 26.33
N ASP A 1021 -29.26 17.21 26.09
CA ASP A 1021 -29.33 18.23 27.13
C ASP A 1021 -30.44 17.86 28.16
N PRO A 1022 -30.06 17.60 29.42
CA PRO A 1022 -31.01 17.22 30.46
C PRO A 1022 -32.13 18.23 30.68
N SER A 1023 -31.85 19.52 30.46
CA SER A 1023 -32.83 20.60 30.61
C SER A 1023 -33.92 20.53 29.54
N LEU A 1024 -33.53 20.35 28.28
CA LEU A 1024 -34.45 20.19 27.15
C LEU A 1024 -35.32 18.93 27.30
N ARG A 1025 -34.72 17.84 27.80
CA ARG A 1025 -35.45 16.60 28.09
C ARG A 1025 -36.49 16.79 29.21
N ALA A 1026 -36.11 17.46 30.30
CA ALA A 1026 -37.03 17.77 31.40
C ALA A 1026 -38.19 18.64 30.90
N ASN A 1027 -37.91 19.68 30.11
CA ASN A 1027 -38.91 20.55 29.52
C ASN A 1027 -39.91 19.77 28.65
N LEU A 1028 -39.44 18.90 27.74
CA LEU A 1028 -40.34 18.10 26.89
C LEU A 1028 -41.23 17.14 27.71
N TYR A 1029 -40.71 16.50 28.75
CA TYR A 1029 -41.53 15.68 29.65
C TYR A 1029 -42.52 16.52 30.45
N TYR A 1030 -42.12 17.70 30.91
CA TYR A 1030 -42.99 18.65 31.60
C TYR A 1030 -44.16 19.07 30.68
N CYS A 1031 -43.88 19.45 29.43
CA CYS A 1031 -44.94 19.77 28.46
C CYS A 1031 -45.87 18.58 28.17
N LEU A 1032 -45.34 17.36 28.05
CA LEU A 1032 -46.17 16.17 27.85
C LEU A 1032 -47.10 15.92 29.05
N LEU A 1033 -46.58 16.02 30.28
CA LEU A 1033 -47.38 15.87 31.51
C LEU A 1033 -48.42 16.99 31.64
N GLN A 1034 -48.07 18.23 31.32
CA GLN A 1034 -48.99 19.36 31.29
C GLN A 1034 -50.10 19.19 30.24
N VAL A 1035 -49.79 18.67 29.04
CA VAL A 1035 -50.81 18.36 28.03
C VAL A 1035 -51.75 17.25 28.49
N LEU A 1036 -51.23 16.23 29.18
CA LEU A 1036 -52.02 15.16 29.80
C LEU A 1036 -52.93 15.70 30.94
N LEU A 1037 -52.46 16.70 31.68
CA LEU A 1037 -53.20 17.37 32.76
C LEU A 1037 -54.23 18.42 32.27
N ALA A 1038 -53.95 19.14 31.18
CA ALA A 1038 -54.63 20.38 30.78
C ALA A 1038 -55.58 20.27 29.57
N SER A 1039 -56.06 19.07 29.22
CA SER A 1039 -56.92 18.83 28.05
C SER A 1039 -58.30 19.53 28.08
N GLN A 1040 -58.62 20.31 29.14
CA GLN A 1040 -59.91 21.01 29.28
C GLN A 1040 -59.85 22.50 29.70
N LEU A 1041 -58.68 23.15 29.87
CA LEU A 1041 -58.60 24.55 30.41
C LEU A 1041 -58.37 25.67 29.36
N PRO A 1042 -58.74 26.95 29.64
CA PRO A 1042 -58.41 28.09 28.76
C PRO A 1042 -56.90 28.40 28.73
N ALA A 1043 -56.52 29.35 27.86
CA ALA A 1043 -55.13 29.66 27.46
C ALA A 1043 -54.12 29.81 28.61
N PHE A 1044 -52.94 29.19 28.45
CA PHE A 1044 -51.80 29.29 29.36
C PHE A 1044 -50.54 29.67 28.56
N THR A 1045 -49.77 30.64 29.04
CA THR A 1045 -48.47 31.03 28.46
C THR A 1045 -47.34 30.67 29.43
N LEU A 1046 -46.55 29.66 29.07
CA LEU A 1046 -45.28 29.33 29.73
C LEU A 1046 -44.14 30.22 29.18
N PRO A 1047 -43.12 30.55 30.00
CA PRO A 1047 -42.02 31.41 29.59
C PRO A 1047 -41.06 30.70 28.59
N SER A 1048 -40.29 31.50 27.85
CA SER A 1048 -39.35 31.02 26.83
C SER A 1048 -38.09 30.39 27.44
N LEU A 1049 -37.37 29.60 26.63
CA LEU A 1049 -36.15 28.82 26.95
C LEU A 1049 -35.05 29.56 27.75
N ASN A 1050 -35.08 30.89 27.82
CA ASN A 1050 -34.07 31.70 28.51
C ASN A 1050 -34.34 31.90 30.01
N THR A 1051 -35.37 31.27 30.57
CA THR A 1051 -35.64 31.32 32.02
C THR A 1051 -35.16 30.02 32.68
N PRO A 1052 -34.27 30.08 33.69
CA PRO A 1052 -33.85 28.88 34.41
C PRO A 1052 -35.04 28.23 35.11
N PHE A 1053 -35.04 26.90 35.14
CA PHE A 1053 -36.02 25.99 35.78
C PHE A 1053 -36.15 26.19 37.32
N GLN A 1054 -35.60 27.27 37.88
CA GLN A 1054 -35.52 27.51 39.32
C GLN A 1054 -36.40 28.70 39.78
N GLY A 1055 -37.37 29.14 38.97
CA GLY A 1055 -38.05 30.44 39.19
C GLY A 1055 -39.57 30.46 39.10
N ILE A 1056 -40.29 29.33 39.13
CA ILE A 1056 -41.77 29.35 39.08
C ILE A 1056 -42.31 29.36 40.53
N GLY A 1057 -42.40 30.56 41.10
CA GLY A 1057 -42.89 30.79 42.46
C GLY A 1057 -44.36 30.41 42.68
N ARG A 1058 -44.65 30.02 43.93
CA ARG A 1058 -45.90 29.55 44.58
C ARG A 1058 -47.23 30.28 44.26
N GLU A 1059 -47.29 31.33 43.44
CA GLU A 1059 -48.40 32.31 43.45
C GLU A 1059 -49.56 32.10 42.45
N ARG A 1060 -49.63 31.01 41.68
CA ARG A 1060 -50.79 30.76 40.78
C ARG A 1060 -51.33 29.33 40.84
N ARG A 1061 -51.61 28.85 42.06
CA ARG A 1061 -52.30 27.57 42.32
C ARG A 1061 -53.79 27.70 42.66
N GLY A 1062 -54.42 28.85 42.38
CA GLY A 1062 -55.86 29.03 42.46
C GLY A 1062 -56.48 29.04 41.07
N VAL A 1063 -57.58 28.30 40.88
CA VAL A 1063 -58.34 28.09 39.63
C VAL A 1063 -57.85 26.90 38.80
N SER A 1064 -58.33 25.70 39.15
CA SER A 1064 -59.29 24.90 38.34
C SER A 1064 -59.13 23.38 38.58
N THR A 1065 -59.94 22.82 39.47
CA THR A 1065 -59.92 21.39 39.83
C THR A 1065 -61.28 20.70 39.64
N GLU A 1066 -62.08 21.10 38.65
CA GLU A 1066 -63.36 20.42 38.33
C GLU A 1066 -63.37 19.66 36.98
N ALA A 1067 -62.36 19.79 36.12
CA ALA A 1067 -62.44 19.34 34.71
C ALA A 1067 -61.66 18.06 34.35
N LEU A 1068 -61.23 17.27 35.33
CA LEU A 1068 -60.51 15.99 35.11
C LEU A 1068 -61.43 14.74 35.12
N LEU A 1069 -62.75 14.94 35.20
CA LEU A 1069 -63.73 13.85 35.35
C LEU A 1069 -64.02 13.04 34.07
N ASP A 1070 -63.59 13.47 32.88
CA ASP A 1070 -64.15 12.93 31.61
C ASP A 1070 -63.26 11.97 30.78
N ALA A 1071 -61.97 11.74 31.09
CA ALA A 1071 -61.09 10.99 30.15
C ALA A 1071 -60.29 9.77 30.68
N ASN A 1072 -60.28 9.45 31.98
CA ASN A 1072 -59.63 8.23 32.53
C ASN A 1072 -58.14 7.97 32.15
N MET A 1073 -57.35 8.96 31.71
CA MET A 1073 -55.95 8.76 31.26
C MET A 1073 -54.87 8.81 32.37
N TRP A 1074 -55.25 8.58 33.63
CA TRP A 1074 -54.37 8.72 34.81
C TRP A 1074 -53.18 7.76 34.81
N GLU A 1075 -53.41 6.52 34.39
CA GLU A 1075 -52.39 5.47 34.33
C GLU A 1075 -51.26 5.82 33.34
N GLU A 1076 -51.62 6.41 32.19
CA GLU A 1076 -50.65 6.85 31.18
C GLU A 1076 -49.83 8.05 31.66
N GLY A 1077 -50.46 9.00 32.36
CA GLY A 1077 -49.76 10.14 32.98
C GLY A 1077 -48.76 9.72 34.07
N LEU A 1078 -49.16 8.78 34.92
CA LEU A 1078 -48.33 8.27 36.02
C LEU A 1078 -47.13 7.46 35.49
N SER A 1079 -47.37 6.59 34.50
CA SER A 1079 -46.31 5.87 33.79
C SER A 1079 -45.33 6.83 33.10
N THR A 1080 -45.85 7.87 32.43
CA THR A 1080 -45.02 8.87 31.77
C THR A 1080 -44.15 9.64 32.77
N ALA A 1081 -44.71 10.03 33.92
CA ALA A 1081 -43.97 10.71 34.98
C ALA A 1081 -42.86 9.82 35.57
N GLU A 1082 -43.11 8.54 35.77
CA GLU A 1082 -42.08 7.59 36.21
C GLU A 1082 -40.95 7.42 35.20
N THR A 1083 -41.30 7.35 33.92
CA THR A 1083 -40.29 7.30 32.86
C THR A 1083 -39.50 8.61 32.74
N ALA A 1084 -40.11 9.76 33.04
CA ALA A 1084 -39.42 11.05 33.06
C ALA A 1084 -38.40 11.11 34.20
N LEU A 1085 -38.81 10.73 35.42
CA LEU A 1085 -37.95 10.73 36.61
C LEU A 1085 -36.74 9.79 36.47
N ARG A 1086 -36.89 8.64 35.79
CA ARG A 1086 -35.76 7.73 35.51
C ARG A 1086 -34.72 8.31 34.55
N ASN A 1087 -35.10 9.26 33.70
CA ASN A 1087 -34.28 9.75 32.58
C ASN A 1087 -33.79 11.20 32.73
N VAL A 1088 -34.16 11.89 33.81
CA VAL A 1088 -33.77 13.28 34.14
C VAL A 1088 -32.90 13.30 35.40
N PRO A 1089 -31.80 14.08 35.46
CA PRO A 1089 -30.94 14.20 36.64
C PRO A 1089 -31.65 14.74 37.88
N MET A 1090 -31.21 14.31 39.06
CA MET A 1090 -31.87 14.54 40.37
C MET A 1090 -32.19 16.02 40.67
N ASN A 1091 -31.30 16.93 40.29
CA ASN A 1091 -31.41 18.37 40.50
C ASN A 1091 -32.56 19.05 39.70
N MET A 1092 -33.10 18.37 38.69
CA MET A 1092 -34.18 18.88 37.82
C MET A 1092 -35.48 18.07 37.96
N GLN A 1093 -35.53 17.10 38.88
CA GLN A 1093 -36.70 16.26 39.07
C GLN A 1093 -37.80 16.92 39.90
N LEU A 1094 -37.53 18.00 40.62
CA LEU A 1094 -38.45 18.59 41.60
C LEU A 1094 -39.82 18.91 41.00
N GLU A 1095 -39.88 19.61 39.86
CA GLU A 1095 -41.15 19.97 39.21
C GLU A 1095 -41.87 18.75 38.61
N LEU A 1096 -41.13 17.73 38.16
CA LEU A 1096 -41.70 16.47 37.67
C LEU A 1096 -42.28 15.64 38.83
N TRP A 1097 -41.66 15.68 40.00
CA TRP A 1097 -42.16 15.07 41.23
C TRP A 1097 -43.45 15.73 41.70
N GLU A 1098 -43.57 17.06 41.61
CA GLU A 1098 -44.79 17.78 41.97
C GLU A 1098 -45.97 17.40 41.06
N LEU A 1099 -45.74 17.33 39.75
CA LEU A 1099 -46.76 16.86 38.81
C LEU A 1099 -47.11 15.38 39.02
N LYS A 1100 -46.13 14.53 39.33
CA LYS A 1100 -46.40 13.12 39.67
C LYS A 1100 -47.28 13.02 40.92
N ALA A 1101 -47.00 13.81 41.95
CA ALA A 1101 -47.79 13.84 43.18
C ALA A 1101 -49.23 14.29 42.91
N GLU A 1102 -49.41 15.30 42.04
CA GLU A 1102 -50.72 15.79 41.64
C GLU A 1102 -51.53 14.75 40.85
N ILE A 1103 -50.90 14.04 39.90
CA ILE A 1103 -51.55 12.96 39.13
C ILE A 1103 -51.93 11.80 40.06
N LEU A 1104 -51.02 11.39 40.94
CA LEU A 1104 -51.19 10.24 41.83
C LEU A 1104 -52.28 10.48 42.88
N SER A 1105 -52.27 11.65 43.54
CA SER A 1105 -53.32 12.05 44.50
C SER A 1105 -54.72 12.14 43.87
N LYS A 1106 -54.83 12.67 42.65
CA LYS A 1106 -56.13 12.71 41.93
C LYS A 1106 -56.61 11.32 41.51
N SER A 1107 -55.70 10.41 41.13
CA SER A 1107 -56.06 9.01 40.83
C SER A 1107 -56.63 8.28 42.05
N LEU A 1108 -56.13 8.60 43.25
CA LEU A 1108 -56.61 8.05 44.53
C LEU A 1108 -57.99 8.62 44.92
N LEU A 1109 -58.28 9.87 44.56
CA LEU A 1109 -59.59 10.52 44.78
C LEU A 1109 -60.67 10.03 43.80
N ALA A 1110 -60.32 9.69 42.56
CA ALA A 1110 -61.26 9.37 41.47
C ALA A 1110 -61.83 7.91 41.47
N GLY A 1111 -61.97 7.26 42.62
CA GLY A 1111 -62.44 5.87 42.74
C GLY A 1111 -63.64 5.51 41.84
N HIS A 1112 -63.47 4.50 40.97
CA HIS A 1112 -64.41 3.95 39.98
C HIS A 1112 -65.86 4.51 39.97
N GLY A 1113 -66.09 5.54 39.14
CA GLY A 1113 -67.41 5.90 38.63
C GLY A 1113 -67.93 4.96 37.53
N GLY A 1114 -67.77 3.64 37.70
CA GLY A 1114 -68.20 2.62 36.75
C GLY A 1114 -69.30 1.72 37.33
N GLN A 1115 -70.55 2.03 36.98
CA GLN A 1115 -71.78 1.24 37.20
C GLN A 1115 -72.27 1.03 38.65
N GLY A 1116 -73.21 1.89 39.06
CA GLY A 1116 -74.51 1.41 39.53
C GLY A 1116 -74.64 0.81 40.94
N LYS A 1117 -73.76 1.12 41.90
CA LYS A 1117 -74.03 0.84 43.33
C LYS A 1117 -73.77 2.08 44.19
N LYS A 1118 -74.75 2.40 45.05
CA LYS A 1118 -74.75 3.55 45.97
C LYS A 1118 -73.49 3.56 46.86
N PRO A 1119 -72.96 4.75 47.21
CA PRO A 1119 -71.81 4.87 48.10
C PRO A 1119 -72.22 4.49 49.52
N GLN A 1120 -71.76 3.34 49.99
CA GLN A 1120 -71.71 3.01 51.42
C GLN A 1120 -70.23 3.11 51.85
N GLY A 1121 -69.94 4.07 52.73
CA GLY A 1121 -68.68 4.16 53.48
C GLY A 1121 -67.47 4.68 52.69
N ASN A 1122 -67.16 5.96 52.85
CA ASN A 1122 -65.90 6.60 52.44
C ASN A 1122 -64.70 6.04 53.23
N VAL A 1123 -64.19 4.86 52.84
CA VAL A 1123 -62.95 4.27 53.40
C VAL A 1123 -62.05 3.70 52.28
N PHE A 1124 -62.38 3.90 51.01
CA PHE A 1124 -61.68 3.24 49.89
C PHE A 1124 -60.33 3.86 49.50
N ALA A 1125 -60.05 5.12 49.85
CA ALA A 1125 -58.78 5.79 49.49
C ALA A 1125 -57.57 5.25 50.28
N LEU A 1126 -57.78 4.82 51.53
CA LEU A 1126 -56.72 4.32 52.42
C LEU A 1126 -56.18 2.94 52.02
N ASP A 1127 -56.99 2.10 51.37
CA ASP A 1127 -56.60 0.73 50.98
C ASP A 1127 -55.65 0.70 49.76
N LYS A 1128 -55.67 1.75 48.91
CA LYS A 1128 -54.74 1.90 47.77
C LYS A 1128 -53.39 2.54 48.16
N MET A 1129 -53.20 2.87 49.44
CA MET A 1129 -52.01 3.54 49.98
C MET A 1129 -50.78 2.63 50.11
N GLU A 1130 -50.90 1.31 49.92
CA GLU A 1130 -49.72 0.43 49.83
C GLU A 1130 -48.77 0.85 48.70
N THR A 1131 -49.31 1.47 47.65
CA THR A 1131 -48.54 2.00 46.51
C THR A 1131 -47.64 3.20 46.87
N LEU A 1132 -47.90 3.89 47.98
CA LEU A 1132 -47.12 5.05 48.42
C LEU A 1132 -45.89 4.69 49.25
N LYS A 1133 -45.85 3.51 49.87
CA LYS A 1133 -44.75 3.06 50.75
C LYS A 1133 -43.40 2.95 50.01
N ASP A 1134 -43.44 2.72 48.70
CA ASP A 1134 -42.24 2.53 47.87
C ASP A 1134 -41.62 3.86 47.38
N HIS A 1135 -42.12 5.02 47.84
CA HIS A 1135 -41.64 6.35 47.43
C HIS A 1135 -40.93 7.10 48.59
N PRO A 1136 -40.11 8.14 48.32
CA PRO A 1136 -39.42 8.91 49.38
C PRO A 1136 -40.39 9.59 50.35
N GLU A 1137 -40.00 9.70 51.63
CA GLU A 1137 -40.82 10.28 52.72
C GLU A 1137 -41.34 11.70 52.39
N GLN A 1138 -40.50 12.55 51.78
CA GLN A 1138 -40.89 13.89 51.31
C GLN A 1138 -41.96 13.88 50.22
N PHE A 1139 -41.89 12.91 49.29
CA PHE A 1139 -42.88 12.78 48.23
C PHE A 1139 -44.21 12.26 48.77
N GLN A 1140 -44.15 11.27 49.67
CA GLN A 1140 -45.31 10.75 50.36
C GLN A 1140 -46.04 11.88 51.11
N ALA A 1141 -45.32 12.71 51.88
CA ALA A 1141 -45.89 13.85 52.60
C ALA A 1141 -46.56 14.88 51.66
N LYS A 1142 -45.94 15.19 50.51
CA LYS A 1142 -46.57 16.06 49.49
C LYS A 1142 -47.86 15.47 48.92
N VAL A 1143 -47.90 14.16 48.64
CA VAL A 1143 -49.12 13.48 48.15
C VAL A 1143 -50.22 13.53 49.20
N TRP A 1144 -49.87 13.29 50.47
CA TRP A 1144 -50.78 13.36 51.60
C TRP A 1144 -51.33 14.78 51.81
N ALA A 1145 -50.48 15.81 51.74
CA ALA A 1145 -50.91 17.21 51.83
C ALA A 1145 -51.88 17.59 50.69
N TYR A 1146 -51.58 17.16 49.46
CA TYR A 1146 -52.46 17.41 48.32
C TYR A 1146 -53.81 16.67 48.45
N LEU A 1147 -53.80 15.43 48.96
CA LEU A 1147 -55.01 14.68 49.26
C LEU A 1147 -55.84 15.36 50.36
N ALA A 1148 -55.17 15.92 51.38
CA ALA A 1148 -55.83 16.64 52.46
C ALA A 1148 -56.50 17.92 51.97
N ALA A 1149 -55.88 18.64 51.05
CA ALA A 1149 -56.45 19.85 50.45
C ALA A 1149 -57.65 19.58 49.52
N ASN A 1150 -57.74 18.39 48.90
CA ASN A 1150 -58.72 18.10 47.85
C ASN A 1150 -59.74 17.00 48.18
N SER A 1151 -59.60 16.27 49.30
CA SER A 1151 -60.59 15.27 49.70
C SER A 1151 -61.90 15.94 50.15
N PRO A 1152 -63.08 15.43 49.75
CA PRO A 1152 -64.36 15.94 50.22
C PRO A 1152 -64.71 15.50 51.66
N SER A 1153 -63.97 14.57 52.25
CA SER A 1153 -64.27 13.97 53.56
C SER A 1153 -63.37 14.54 54.66
N ARG A 1154 -63.94 15.25 55.65
CA ARG A 1154 -63.16 15.80 56.78
C ARG A 1154 -62.32 14.76 57.52
N TYR A 1155 -62.79 13.51 57.62
CA TYR A 1155 -62.05 12.42 58.24
C TYR A 1155 -60.82 12.02 57.42
N GLU A 1156 -60.93 11.99 56.10
CA GLU A 1156 -59.81 11.72 55.20
C GLU A 1156 -58.82 12.89 55.17
N GLN A 1157 -59.31 14.13 55.21
CA GLN A 1157 -58.47 15.32 55.34
C GLN A 1157 -57.64 15.28 56.63
N PHE A 1158 -58.27 14.95 57.76
CA PHE A 1158 -57.58 14.76 59.05
C PHE A 1158 -56.48 13.69 58.95
N MET A 1159 -56.84 12.50 58.47
CA MET A 1159 -55.90 11.38 58.35
C MET A 1159 -54.77 11.69 57.37
N ALA A 1160 -55.05 12.42 56.30
CA ALA A 1160 -54.06 12.81 55.31
C ALA A 1160 -53.08 13.86 55.85
N HIS A 1161 -53.58 14.90 56.54
CA HIS A 1161 -52.70 15.87 57.21
C HIS A 1161 -51.83 15.21 58.29
N LYS A 1162 -52.43 14.33 59.09
CA LYS A 1162 -51.69 13.57 60.10
C LYS A 1162 -50.59 12.70 59.46
N ASN A 1163 -50.94 11.91 58.45
CA ASN A 1163 -49.96 11.06 57.76
C ASN A 1163 -48.89 11.87 57.02
N ALA A 1164 -49.19 13.09 56.55
CA ALA A 1164 -48.18 13.97 55.95
C ALA A 1164 -47.09 14.38 56.96
N VAL A 1165 -47.49 14.59 58.21
CA VAL A 1165 -46.57 14.89 59.32
C VAL A 1165 -45.84 13.61 59.78
N ASP A 1166 -46.58 12.52 60.02
CA ASP A 1166 -46.05 11.26 60.56
C ASP A 1166 -45.00 10.63 59.63
N VAL A 1167 -45.17 10.71 58.30
CA VAL A 1167 -44.21 10.15 57.34
C VAL A 1167 -42.85 10.86 57.40
N LEU A 1168 -42.80 12.10 57.88
CA LEU A 1168 -41.58 12.91 57.96
C LEU A 1168 -40.94 12.91 59.35
N GLU A 1169 -41.27 11.96 60.24
CA GLU A 1169 -40.70 11.87 61.61
C GLU A 1169 -39.16 11.84 61.64
N GLY A 1170 -38.51 11.37 60.58
CA GLY A 1170 -37.03 11.38 60.45
C GLY A 1170 -36.42 12.71 59.96
N GLN A 1171 -37.23 13.68 59.53
CA GLN A 1171 -36.80 14.95 58.93
C GLN A 1171 -37.58 16.14 59.53
N PRO A 1172 -37.30 16.53 60.77
CA PRO A 1172 -38.13 17.48 61.52
C PRO A 1172 -38.24 18.84 60.84
N GLN A 1173 -37.20 19.33 60.17
CA GLN A 1173 -37.23 20.63 59.47
C GLN A 1173 -38.26 20.69 58.33
N LEU A 1174 -38.52 19.58 57.66
CA LEU A 1174 -39.53 19.51 56.59
C LEU A 1174 -40.94 19.23 57.15
N GLN A 1175 -41.06 18.67 58.36
CA GLN A 1175 -42.35 18.49 59.04
C GLN A 1175 -43.03 19.82 59.34
N VAL A 1176 -42.26 20.86 59.65
CA VAL A 1176 -42.78 22.17 60.07
C VAL A 1176 -43.80 22.73 59.07
N GLU A 1177 -43.53 22.66 57.76
CA GLU A 1177 -44.46 23.16 56.73
C GLU A 1177 -45.82 22.44 56.82
N TYR A 1178 -45.81 21.11 56.94
CA TYR A 1178 -47.02 20.29 57.03
C TYR A 1178 -47.71 20.36 58.40
N MET A 1179 -46.96 20.58 59.48
CA MET A 1179 -47.50 20.79 60.84
C MET A 1179 -48.22 22.13 60.94
N VAL A 1180 -47.69 23.17 60.28
CA VAL A 1180 -48.36 24.47 60.19
C VAL A 1180 -49.63 24.35 59.34
N GLU A 1181 -49.57 23.71 58.17
CA GLU A 1181 -50.77 23.45 57.35
C GLU A 1181 -51.83 22.63 58.13
N PHE A 1182 -51.40 21.61 58.87
CA PHE A 1182 -52.32 20.81 59.69
C PHE A 1182 -52.89 21.62 60.85
N GLY A 1183 -52.09 22.45 61.52
CA GLY A 1183 -52.53 23.37 62.57
C GLY A 1183 -53.57 24.37 62.06
N ILE A 1184 -53.35 24.97 60.88
CA ILE A 1184 -54.32 25.86 60.24
C ILE A 1184 -55.62 25.11 59.94
N TRP A 1185 -55.54 23.90 59.37
CA TRP A 1185 -56.72 23.08 59.10
C TRP A 1185 -57.46 22.66 60.39
N MET A 1186 -56.75 22.36 61.48
CA MET A 1186 -57.34 22.01 62.78
C MET A 1186 -58.11 23.18 63.37
N TYR A 1187 -57.55 24.40 63.29
CA TYR A 1187 -58.24 25.63 63.68
C TYR A 1187 -59.51 25.85 62.86
N ASP A 1188 -59.40 25.78 61.52
CA ASP A 1188 -60.53 26.03 60.60
C ASP A 1188 -61.62 24.94 60.69
N SER A 1189 -61.23 23.71 61.03
CA SER A 1189 -62.15 22.58 61.18
C SER A 1189 -62.89 22.54 62.52
N GLY A 1190 -62.49 23.40 63.48
CA GLY A 1190 -63.07 23.50 64.82
C GLY A 1190 -62.55 22.46 65.82
N GLN A 1191 -61.32 21.98 65.65
CA GLN A 1191 -60.64 21.14 66.64
C GLN A 1191 -60.24 21.96 67.88
N PRO A 1192 -59.93 21.32 69.03
CA PRO A 1192 -59.53 22.02 70.23
C PRO A 1192 -58.36 22.99 69.99
N ALA A 1193 -58.47 24.20 70.55
CA ALA A 1193 -57.46 25.23 70.37
C ALA A 1193 -56.11 24.83 71.01
N GLU A 1194 -56.15 24.03 72.09
CA GLU A 1194 -54.96 23.47 72.75
C GLU A 1194 -54.18 22.55 71.80
N ASP A 1195 -54.84 21.62 71.10
CA ASP A 1195 -54.18 20.71 70.16
C ASP A 1195 -53.56 21.44 68.96
N THR A 1196 -54.25 22.49 68.46
CA THR A 1196 -53.71 23.37 67.41
C THR A 1196 -52.48 24.15 67.90
N GLN A 1197 -52.55 24.68 69.13
CA GLN A 1197 -51.48 25.45 69.73
C GLN A 1197 -50.25 24.58 69.97
N ASP A 1198 -50.43 23.36 70.46
CA ASP A 1198 -49.35 22.39 70.70
C ASP A 1198 -48.67 21.99 69.38
N MET A 1199 -49.42 21.77 68.31
CA MET A 1199 -48.89 21.48 66.98
C MET A 1199 -48.02 22.64 66.44
N LEU A 1200 -48.51 23.88 66.55
CA LEU A 1200 -47.78 25.07 66.09
C LEU A 1200 -46.57 25.41 66.96
N LEU A 1201 -46.66 25.18 68.28
CA LEU A 1201 -45.52 25.33 69.19
C LEU A 1201 -44.43 24.33 68.86
N THR A 1202 -44.78 23.06 68.65
CA THR A 1202 -43.82 22.02 68.25
C THR A 1202 -43.14 22.38 66.92
N ALA A 1203 -43.90 22.88 65.94
CA ALA A 1203 -43.33 23.37 64.68
C ALA A 1203 -42.37 24.58 64.89
N SER A 1204 -42.72 25.48 65.83
CA SER A 1204 -41.87 26.64 66.16
C SER A 1204 -40.57 26.24 66.86
N GLU A 1205 -40.61 25.23 67.74
CA GLU A 1205 -39.44 24.70 68.44
C GLU A 1205 -38.47 24.06 67.43
N ILE A 1206 -38.99 23.28 66.49
CA ILE A 1206 -38.19 22.65 65.43
C ILE A 1206 -37.52 23.69 64.51
N LEU A 1207 -38.21 24.81 64.20
CA LEU A 1207 -37.63 25.91 63.41
C LEU A 1207 -36.50 26.65 64.12
N MET A 1208 -36.48 26.63 65.46
CA MET A 1208 -35.49 27.33 66.28
C MET A 1208 -34.19 26.53 66.48
N ASP A 1209 -34.17 25.25 66.09
CA ASP A 1209 -32.98 24.39 66.12
C ASP A 1209 -32.14 24.51 64.83
N PRO A 1210 -30.81 24.72 64.91
CA PRO A 1210 -29.95 24.88 63.74
C PRO A 1210 -29.78 23.56 62.95
N PRO A 1211 -29.73 23.57 61.60
CA PRO A 1211 -29.49 22.37 60.80
C PRO A 1211 -28.10 21.78 61.08
N LEU A 1212 -28.03 20.46 61.27
CA LEU A 1212 -26.76 19.72 61.23
C LEU A 1212 -26.20 19.80 59.79
N GLU A 1213 -25.00 20.37 59.62
CA GLU A 1213 -24.25 20.30 58.37
C GLU A 1213 -23.95 18.83 58.02
N GLU A 1214 -24.48 18.34 56.90
CA GLU A 1214 -24.01 17.12 56.28
C GLU A 1214 -22.57 17.35 55.79
N THR A 1215 -21.59 16.79 56.50
CA THR A 1215 -20.20 16.73 56.04
C THR A 1215 -20.12 15.91 54.75
N ASN A 1216 -19.76 16.58 53.64
CA ASN A 1216 -19.42 15.95 52.37
C ASN A 1216 -18.15 15.08 52.55
N PRO A 1217 -18.12 13.81 52.13
CA PRO A 1217 -17.02 12.87 52.41
C PRO A 1217 -15.85 12.97 51.41
N GLU A 1218 -15.36 14.17 51.08
CA GLU A 1218 -14.28 14.32 50.08
C GLU A 1218 -13.07 15.20 50.46
N ASP A 1219 -12.98 15.77 51.67
CA ASP A 1219 -11.78 16.51 52.07
C ASP A 1219 -11.19 16.01 53.40
N GLN A 1220 -10.24 15.08 53.31
CA GLN A 1220 -9.19 14.87 54.33
C GLN A 1220 -8.11 13.93 53.81
N ASP A 1221 -7.01 14.49 53.31
CA ASP A 1221 -5.68 13.90 53.42
C ASP A 1221 -4.67 15.00 53.81
N ASP A 1222 -3.82 14.62 54.76
CA ASP A 1222 -2.54 15.20 55.20
C ASP A 1222 -2.54 16.55 55.94
N ASP A 1223 -2.33 16.55 57.27
CA ASP A 1223 -0.96 16.58 57.80
C ASP A 1223 -0.90 16.41 59.34
N ASP A 1224 0.21 15.80 59.77
CA ASP A 1224 0.52 15.28 61.08
C ASP A 1224 0.78 16.34 62.18
N SER A 1225 0.54 15.89 63.42
CA SER A 1225 1.37 16.10 64.63
C SER A 1225 0.69 16.77 65.84
N ARG A 1226 0.31 15.94 66.82
CA ARG A 1226 0.97 15.86 68.15
C ARG A 1226 0.17 14.98 69.10
N SER A 1227 0.82 13.88 69.51
CA SER A 1227 0.90 13.38 70.89
C SER A 1227 -0.44 12.99 71.58
N VAL A 1228 -0.66 11.81 72.15
CA VAL A 1228 0.26 10.83 72.75
C VAL A 1228 -0.61 9.66 73.27
N ARG A 1229 -0.09 8.42 73.13
CA ARG A 1229 -0.39 7.18 73.89
C ARG A 1229 -1.81 6.58 73.77
N SER A 1230 -2.03 5.42 73.13
CA SER A 1230 -1.53 4.05 73.44
C SER A 1230 -1.78 3.67 74.92
N ARG A 1231 -2.39 2.55 75.33
CA ARG A 1231 -2.30 1.19 74.79
C ARG A 1231 -3.22 0.29 75.66
N THR A 1232 -3.99 -0.58 74.99
CA THR A 1232 -4.17 -2.02 75.28
C THR A 1232 -4.37 -2.49 76.74
N SER A 1233 -5.39 -3.33 76.99
CA SER A 1233 -5.23 -4.79 76.85
C SER A 1233 -6.27 -5.62 77.62
N THR A 1234 -6.54 -6.79 77.04
CA THR A 1234 -6.79 -8.09 77.68
C THR A 1234 -8.19 -8.49 78.16
N ASN A 1235 -8.48 -9.74 77.79
CA ASN A 1235 -9.20 -10.77 78.55
C ASN A 1235 -10.72 -10.60 78.68
N SER A 1236 -11.57 -11.61 78.52
CA SER A 1236 -11.35 -13.05 78.37
C SER A 1236 -12.70 -13.73 78.19
N LYS A 1237 -12.65 -14.94 77.63
CA LYS A 1237 -13.33 -16.16 78.15
C LYS A 1237 -14.86 -16.32 78.06
N VAL A 1238 -15.18 -17.53 77.55
CA VAL A 1238 -16.13 -18.54 78.06
C VAL A 1238 -17.49 -18.66 77.34
N SER A 1239 -17.59 -19.75 76.55
CA SER A 1239 -18.67 -20.78 76.44
C SER A 1239 -20.13 -20.34 76.26
N ARG A 1240 -21.02 -21.06 75.56
CA ARG A 1240 -21.23 -22.51 75.46
C ARG A 1240 -22.27 -22.80 74.35
N SER A 1241 -22.01 -23.84 73.55
CA SER A 1241 -22.90 -24.88 72.98
C SER A 1241 -24.39 -24.65 72.58
N THR A 1242 -24.71 -25.31 71.43
CA THR A 1242 -25.96 -26.04 71.02
C THR A 1242 -27.20 -25.20 70.62
N SER A 1243 -27.99 -25.49 69.57
CA SER A 1243 -28.07 -26.60 68.58
C SER A 1243 -29.10 -26.28 67.45
N ARG A 1244 -28.93 -26.88 66.25
CA ARG A 1244 -29.95 -27.41 65.28
C ARG A 1244 -31.20 -26.54 64.95
N THR A 1245 -31.57 -26.17 63.70
CA THR A 1245 -31.79 -26.94 62.44
C THR A 1245 -32.25 -26.00 61.28
N ASN A 1246 -32.15 -26.49 60.02
CA ASN A 1246 -32.82 -26.07 58.74
C ASN A 1246 -32.34 -24.79 57.99
N LYS A 1247 -31.60 -24.92 56.87
CA LYS A 1247 -32.03 -25.02 55.42
C LYS A 1247 -32.81 -23.79 54.92
N LYS A 1248 -32.50 -23.05 53.85
CA LYS A 1248 -31.50 -23.06 52.74
C LYS A 1248 -31.44 -21.62 52.17
N LYS A 1249 -30.25 -21.09 51.85
CA LYS A 1249 -30.01 -19.95 50.90
C LYS A 1249 -28.78 -20.33 50.07
N ALA A 1250 -28.81 -20.11 48.75
CA ALA A 1250 -27.79 -20.60 47.82
C ALA A 1250 -27.02 -19.44 47.19
N LEU A 1251 -25.68 -19.48 47.31
CA LEU A 1251 -24.71 -18.81 46.44
C LEU A 1251 -23.38 -19.57 46.55
N GLY A 1252 -22.75 -19.85 45.41
CA GLY A 1252 -21.34 -20.20 45.30
C GLY A 1252 -20.99 -21.69 45.15
N GLY A 1253 -20.71 -22.11 43.92
CA GLY A 1253 -19.96 -23.33 43.60
C GLY A 1253 -18.92 -23.02 42.52
N ARG A 1254 -17.64 -23.11 42.90
CA ARG A 1254 -16.44 -23.05 42.05
C ARG A 1254 -16.17 -24.42 41.38
N SER A 1255 -15.98 -24.43 40.06
CA SER A 1255 -14.90 -25.11 39.28
C SER A 1255 -14.66 -26.65 39.45
N PRO A 1256 -13.62 -27.31 38.86
CA PRO A 1256 -13.53 -27.93 37.52
C PRO A 1256 -13.21 -29.47 37.48
N SER A 1257 -13.24 -30.06 36.27
CA SER A 1257 -12.40 -31.19 35.76
C SER A 1257 -13.06 -32.54 35.30
N LYS A 1258 -12.80 -32.85 34.02
CA LYS A 1258 -12.41 -34.11 33.33
C LYS A 1258 -13.25 -35.41 33.36
N ARG A 1259 -13.54 -35.85 32.11
CA ARG A 1259 -13.40 -37.20 31.46
C ARG A 1259 -14.66 -38.07 31.21
N GLY A 1260 -14.84 -38.35 29.91
CA GLY A 1260 -15.39 -39.58 29.30
C GLY A 1260 -16.91 -39.59 29.08
N SER A 1261 -17.48 -40.04 27.97
CA SER A 1261 -17.00 -40.59 26.70
C SER A 1261 -18.18 -40.65 25.70
N THR A 1262 -17.85 -40.83 24.41
CA THR A 1262 -18.65 -41.45 23.32
C THR A 1262 -19.91 -40.75 22.78
N GLY A 1263 -19.80 -40.31 21.51
CA GLY A 1263 -20.66 -40.82 20.43
C GLY A 1263 -21.48 -39.80 19.62
N GLY A 1264 -21.10 -39.56 18.37
CA GLY A 1264 -22.04 -39.25 17.27
C GLY A 1264 -21.91 -37.90 16.56
N SER A 1265 -21.22 -37.91 15.41
CA SER A 1265 -21.42 -37.00 14.24
C SER A 1265 -22.85 -37.07 13.68
N PRO A 1266 -23.28 -36.30 12.63
CA PRO A 1266 -22.60 -35.28 11.80
C PRO A 1266 -23.41 -33.97 11.52
N HIS A 1267 -22.76 -32.86 11.08
CA HIS A 1267 -23.05 -32.13 9.81
C HIS A 1267 -22.43 -30.70 9.69
N ARG A 1268 -21.88 -30.45 8.48
CA ARG A 1268 -21.84 -29.24 7.62
C ARG A 1268 -21.70 -27.81 8.22
N GLY A 1269 -20.66 -27.10 7.74
CA GLY A 1269 -20.86 -25.94 6.85
C GLY A 1269 -20.45 -24.52 7.32
N SER A 1270 -19.39 -23.99 6.71
CA SER A 1270 -19.24 -22.61 6.17
C SER A 1270 -18.84 -21.41 7.08
N ARG A 1271 -17.78 -20.71 6.60
CA ARG A 1271 -17.48 -19.25 6.56
C ARG A 1271 -17.45 -18.45 7.88
N ASP A 1272 -16.30 -17.83 8.21
CA ASP A 1272 -15.99 -16.46 7.75
C ASP A 1272 -14.59 -15.97 8.14
N SER A 1273 -14.11 -15.08 7.28
CA SER A 1273 -12.84 -14.38 7.18
C SER A 1273 -12.58 -13.33 8.28
N ARG A 1274 -11.33 -13.24 8.75
CA ARG A 1274 -10.74 -11.99 9.28
C ARG A 1274 -9.42 -11.69 8.58
N ILE A 1275 -9.44 -10.56 7.89
CA ILE A 1275 -8.36 -9.93 7.13
C ILE A 1275 -7.48 -9.18 8.14
N ILE A 1276 -6.16 -9.41 8.07
CA ILE A 1276 -5.12 -8.54 8.64
C ILE A 1276 -4.19 -8.20 7.46
N LEU A 1277 -4.23 -6.93 7.04
CA LEU A 1277 -3.26 -6.28 6.15
C LEU A 1277 -2.02 -5.92 6.99
N GLY A 1278 -0.78 -5.90 6.51
CA GLY A 1278 -0.24 -6.08 5.17
C GLY A 1278 1.17 -5.45 5.18
N GLU A 1279 2.17 -6.22 4.75
CA GLU A 1279 3.45 -5.72 4.20
C GLU A 1279 3.33 -5.66 2.67
#